data_AF-A0A010S4P2-F1
#
_entry.id   AF-A0A010S4P2-F1
#
_cell.length_a   1.000
_cell.length_b   1.000
_cell.length_c   1.000
_cell.angle_alpha   90.00
_cell.angle_beta   90.00
_cell.angle_gamma   90.00
#
_symmetry.space_group_name_H-M   'P 1'
#
loop_
_entity.id
_entity.type
_entity.pdbx_description
1 polymer ?
#
loop_
_entity_poly.entity_id
_entity_poly.type
_entity_poly.pdbx_seq_one_letter_code
_entity_poly.pdbx_strand_id
1 'polypeptide(L)'
;MKVTSSRALTLCASFAACEARSLWSSIPATYGDSSSDTYLLKTGYPIGNGKLGAIPFGPPHAEKVNLNIDSLWAGGPFEASNYTGGNPTEPKYGALPEIRSLIFENGTGDVSPILGSGANYGGNRVLANLTVTINGVGNYTSYKRTLDLTTGVHTTTFTANAADYEITNLCSYPDQVCVYHIAATSPSAASNGTTTLPAVTIGLENQLIEANTYHVTCGADHVRFTGVTQLGPPEGMKFDSIAKLASESASSAITNCTSSGLLKVTPSPGQTNLTIIISAETNYDQKKGNPASSYSFKGQDPGPKIESLSTTASSKSFSDLLSSHIADYQALQSAFTLTLPDPLNSSTTETSQLIASYDSTIPEGGDPYLEALLFDYGRHLLIASSRANSLPANLQGRWTEQLWPAWSADYHANINLQMNYWHADQTGLGEATQGALWDYMEDTWVPRGTETARLIYNASSGWVVHNEMNVFGHTALKEGAEWANYPAAAAWMMQHVFDAYDYTRDATWFASQGYPLIKGVAAFWLTQLQDDAFSRDGTLVVNPCNSPETGPTTFGCAHYHQMIHQVFEYTLLGASVLPSASASAEDQDFLDAVSASLAKLDKGVHVATWGGLKEWKLPEPAPYNSDQPSTHRHLSHLTGWYPGTSISSFLGGYASNATIQSAVRETLVSRGRGNAPDANAGWAKVWRAACWARLNDTERAYDQLRYAIDVNFAGNGLSMYSGTGAPFQIDANFGLSGAVLSMLVVDLPLPYASAGSRKEGEEVRTVVLGPAIPARWGGGNVKGLRIRGGGVVDFGWDAEGVVDEAVVVSGSRGGALRADINGEVLLPGDEGYEESLVRWSIVCIKTAGIVVKPKSAHDVSAAIRFATKHGIPFTTSGGGHSTAGTSSSDGGMVIHLASHLRDVTVDPERRLVTYGGGCTWKDVDAAAWKHGLATVGGTVSHTGVGGLVLGGGQGLLSGLHGLAIDCLVEVEVVLADGSIVTASETENADLFWALRGAGASFGVVTRFTSEVFPQEKVWYGALMFANSQLPALVTWANEFVEKMDGRQFVIMGFAYGPPGPDAKPMIIVQPFHSGKGEEATEGIFKGLLDVGPLVNMAAEMDYPTANTILDELQGPGARRLMGGTNLTAPFELAKWEEMSQEFYSRVDEETAKGNDMRGSILAVEIYKKDKVVSVPFGATAYSNRGTYFDCMVLTCWTDPAKDGMIRGWNRALAAKIKGENHTGERGGVGQYNNYASSDVGVKEGFGENARRLVELKGKYDPENRFSRSPWKIVAS
;
A
#
# COMPACT_ATOMS: atom_id res chain seq x y z
N MET A 1 -0.52 -38.46 8.46
CA MET A 1 -0.89 -39.52 7.51
C MET A 1 0.20 -39.59 6.43
N LYS A 2 0.61 -40.78 5.97
CA LYS A 2 1.80 -41.02 5.15
C LYS A 2 1.79 -40.26 3.82
N VAL A 3 2.82 -39.45 3.57
CA VAL A 3 3.10 -38.80 2.29
C VAL A 3 3.93 -39.77 1.44
N THR A 4 3.40 -40.21 0.30
CA THR A 4 4.16 -40.91 -0.74
C THR A 4 4.18 -40.06 -2.01
N SER A 5 5.40 -39.67 -2.39
CA SER A 5 5.73 -38.99 -3.63
C SER A 5 5.65 -39.92 -4.84
N SER A 6 5.05 -39.47 -5.94
CA SER A 6 5.53 -39.75 -7.30
C SER A 6 4.63 -39.12 -8.37
N ARG A 7 5.12 -38.11 -9.08
CA ARG A 7 5.39 -38.15 -10.54
C ARG A 7 5.74 -36.77 -11.10
N ALA A 8 6.75 -36.79 -11.95
CA ALA A 8 7.27 -35.68 -12.73
C ALA A 8 6.53 -35.54 -14.07
N LEU A 9 6.63 -34.33 -14.64
CA LEU A 9 6.28 -33.91 -16.00
C LEU A 9 4.79 -33.96 -16.41
N THR A 10 4.08 -32.86 -16.12
CA THR A 10 3.19 -32.19 -17.08
C THR A 10 3.36 -30.68 -16.89
N LEU A 11 4.39 -30.08 -17.49
CA LEU A 11 4.51 -28.63 -17.60
C LEU A 11 3.72 -28.19 -18.85
N CYS A 12 2.39 -28.28 -18.76
CA CYS A 12 1.46 -27.66 -19.71
C CYS A 12 0.46 -26.87 -18.87
N ALA A 13 0.53 -25.54 -19.02
CA ALA A 13 -0.50 -24.54 -18.73
C ALA A 13 -1.66 -25.01 -17.84
N SER A 14 -1.52 -24.80 -16.54
CA SER A 14 -2.64 -24.49 -15.66
C SER A 14 -2.44 -23.06 -15.16
N PHE A 15 -2.45 -22.10 -16.09
CA PHE A 15 -3.11 -20.84 -15.77
C PHE A 15 -4.56 -21.26 -15.49
N ALA A 16 -4.99 -21.24 -14.23
CA ALA A 16 -6.40 -21.15 -13.97
C ALA A 16 -6.86 -19.96 -14.81
N ALA A 17 -7.69 -20.22 -15.82
CA ALA A 17 -8.28 -19.16 -16.61
C ALA A 17 -8.97 -18.22 -15.62
N CYS A 18 -8.40 -17.03 -15.42
CA CYS A 18 -9.14 -15.94 -14.84
C CYS A 18 -10.25 -15.67 -15.86
N GLU A 19 -11.44 -16.22 -15.62
CA GLU A 19 -12.60 -15.86 -16.43
C GLU A 19 -12.71 -14.33 -16.42
N ALA A 20 -12.76 -13.73 -17.60
CA ALA A 20 -12.79 -12.27 -17.74
C ALA A 20 -14.06 -11.72 -17.07
N ARG A 21 -13.92 -11.02 -15.95
CA ARG A 21 -15.04 -10.37 -15.23
C ARG A 21 -15.40 -9.07 -15.89
N SER A 22 -16.32 -9.14 -16.84
CA SER A 22 -16.68 -7.99 -17.66
C SER A 22 -18.19 -7.83 -17.82
N LEU A 23 -18.64 -6.58 -17.81
CA LEU A 23 -19.96 -6.20 -18.29
C LEU A 23 -19.85 -6.02 -19.81
N TRP A 24 -20.77 -6.59 -20.59
CA TRP A 24 -20.70 -6.43 -22.04
C TRP A 24 -22.08 -6.39 -22.69
N SER A 25 -22.11 -5.76 -23.87
CA SER A 25 -23.32 -5.64 -24.70
C SER A 25 -23.03 -5.70 -26.19
N SER A 26 -23.94 -6.31 -26.95
CA SER A 26 -23.91 -6.37 -28.41
C SER A 26 -24.61 -5.18 -29.09
N ILE A 27 -25.16 -4.26 -28.29
CA ILE A 27 -25.81 -3.03 -28.75
C ILE A 27 -25.16 -1.79 -28.14
N PRO A 28 -25.08 -0.67 -28.90
CA PRO A 28 -24.56 0.57 -28.35
C PRO A 28 -25.44 1.08 -27.20
N ALA A 29 -24.80 1.70 -26.20
CA ALA A 29 -25.52 2.53 -25.25
C ALA A 29 -26.18 3.72 -25.97
N THR A 30 -27.32 4.17 -25.49
CA THR A 30 -28.10 5.23 -26.16
C THR A 30 -28.46 6.34 -25.17
N TYR A 31 -29.05 7.41 -25.69
CA TYR A 31 -29.58 8.52 -24.91
C TYR A 31 -31.08 8.62 -25.15
N GLY A 32 -31.85 8.57 -24.06
CA GLY A 32 -33.31 8.69 -24.06
C GLY A 32 -33.79 9.31 -22.75
N ASP A 33 -35.10 9.56 -22.65
CA ASP A 33 -35.72 10.08 -21.43
C ASP A 33 -35.43 9.16 -20.23
N SER A 34 -35.31 9.75 -19.03
CA SER A 34 -35.14 9.02 -17.77
C SER A 34 -36.16 7.89 -17.54
N SER A 35 -37.38 8.02 -18.07
CA SER A 35 -38.42 6.99 -17.98
C SER A 35 -38.26 5.84 -18.98
N SER A 36 -37.38 5.97 -19.98
CA SER A 36 -37.19 5.01 -21.06
C SER A 36 -36.16 3.92 -20.74
N ASP A 37 -36.23 2.79 -21.44
CA ASP A 37 -35.20 1.74 -21.34
C ASP A 37 -33.90 2.11 -22.07
N THR A 38 -33.96 3.12 -22.94
CA THR A 38 -32.82 3.72 -23.64
C THR A 38 -32.14 4.84 -22.85
N TYR A 39 -32.52 5.01 -21.57
CA TYR A 39 -31.90 5.98 -20.67
C TYR A 39 -30.39 5.66 -20.51
N LEU A 40 -29.54 6.69 -20.57
CA LEU A 40 -28.08 6.50 -20.57
C LEU A 40 -27.61 5.74 -19.33
N LEU A 41 -28.12 6.09 -18.13
CA LEU A 41 -27.73 5.41 -16.88
C LEU A 41 -28.37 4.02 -16.71
N LYS A 42 -29.18 3.53 -17.67
CA LYS A 42 -29.61 2.12 -17.75
C LYS A 42 -28.81 1.29 -18.74
N THR A 43 -28.07 1.94 -19.64
CA THR A 43 -27.41 1.26 -20.76
C THR A 43 -25.91 1.45 -20.80
N GLY A 44 -25.39 2.63 -20.42
CA GLY A 44 -23.97 2.96 -20.43
C GLY A 44 -23.16 2.27 -19.33
N TYR A 45 -21.87 2.08 -19.58
CA TYR A 45 -20.91 1.59 -18.60
C TYR A 45 -19.96 2.74 -18.20
N PRO A 46 -20.01 3.20 -16.94
CA PRO A 46 -19.20 4.30 -16.45
C PRO A 46 -17.74 3.86 -16.25
N ILE A 47 -16.84 4.79 -16.49
CA ILE A 47 -15.42 4.74 -16.10
C ILE A 47 -15.06 6.05 -15.39
N GLY A 48 -13.97 6.06 -14.65
CA GLY A 48 -13.53 7.25 -13.92
C GLY A 48 -12.21 7.03 -13.20
N ASN A 49 -11.58 8.12 -12.77
CA ASN A 49 -10.31 8.11 -12.05
C ASN A 49 -10.44 8.68 -10.64
N GLY A 50 -11.65 8.69 -10.10
CA GLY A 50 -11.96 9.38 -8.86
C GLY A 50 -12.18 10.87 -9.02
N LYS A 51 -11.70 11.59 -10.05
CA LYS A 51 -11.99 13.03 -10.27
C LYS A 51 -12.81 13.31 -11.53
N LEU A 52 -12.42 12.71 -12.63
CA LEU A 52 -13.15 12.69 -13.91
C LEU A 52 -13.98 11.43 -14.01
N GLY A 53 -15.15 11.55 -14.61
CA GLY A 53 -16.03 10.43 -14.96
C GLY A 53 -16.42 10.49 -16.43
N ALA A 54 -16.54 9.33 -17.06
CA ALA A 54 -16.93 9.22 -18.46
C ALA A 54 -17.92 8.06 -18.69
N ILE A 55 -18.88 8.25 -19.61
CA ILE A 55 -19.77 7.18 -20.10
C ILE A 55 -19.81 7.23 -21.64
N PRO A 56 -19.18 6.28 -22.35
CA PRO A 56 -19.28 6.17 -23.81
C PRO A 56 -20.70 5.74 -24.26
N PHE A 57 -21.24 6.36 -25.30
CA PHE A 57 -22.55 6.06 -25.87
C PHE A 57 -22.71 6.51 -27.33
N GLY A 58 -23.75 6.00 -28.00
CA GLY A 58 -24.07 6.31 -29.40
C GLY A 58 -23.45 5.32 -30.40
N PRO A 59 -23.75 5.47 -31.70
CA PRO A 59 -23.18 4.62 -32.74
C PRO A 59 -21.65 4.70 -32.77
N PRO A 60 -20.92 3.59 -32.99
CA PRO A 60 -19.45 3.55 -32.88
C PRO A 60 -18.70 4.46 -33.87
N HIS A 61 -19.33 4.86 -34.97
CA HIS A 61 -18.76 5.77 -35.96
C HIS A 61 -19.06 7.25 -35.68
N ALA A 62 -19.94 7.54 -34.72
CA ALA A 62 -20.37 8.86 -34.30
C ALA A 62 -20.56 8.84 -32.76
N GLU A 63 -19.54 8.34 -32.07
CA GLU A 63 -19.58 8.07 -30.64
C GLU A 63 -19.57 9.40 -29.86
N LYS A 64 -20.29 9.41 -28.75
CA LYS A 64 -20.23 10.46 -27.74
C LYS A 64 -19.71 9.86 -26.44
N VAL A 65 -18.97 10.67 -25.67
CA VAL A 65 -18.59 10.31 -24.31
C VAL A 65 -19.13 11.37 -23.38
N ASN A 66 -20.06 11.01 -22.51
CA ASN A 66 -20.59 11.87 -21.47
C ASN A 66 -19.52 12.12 -20.42
N LEU A 67 -19.13 13.38 -20.20
CA LEU A 67 -18.05 13.77 -19.30
C LEU A 67 -18.60 14.44 -18.03
N ASN A 68 -18.02 14.07 -16.90
CA ASN A 68 -18.29 14.64 -15.59
C ASN A 68 -16.98 14.99 -14.88
N ILE A 69 -17.03 16.03 -14.05
CA ILE A 69 -15.98 16.36 -13.08
C ILE A 69 -16.66 16.63 -11.75
N ASP A 70 -16.16 16.01 -10.68
CA ASP A 70 -16.78 16.04 -9.35
C ASP A 70 -17.13 17.42 -8.81
N SER A 71 -16.28 18.40 -9.09
CA SER A 71 -16.38 19.76 -8.57
C SER A 71 -17.33 20.67 -9.35
N LEU A 72 -17.88 20.24 -10.49
CA LEU A 72 -18.78 21.09 -11.28
C LEU A 72 -20.20 21.14 -10.67
N TRP A 73 -20.45 22.22 -9.94
CA TRP A 73 -21.69 22.44 -9.21
C TRP A 73 -22.28 23.82 -9.50
N ALA A 74 -23.61 23.91 -9.52
CA ALA A 74 -24.31 25.18 -9.29
C ALA A 74 -24.52 25.44 -7.80
N GLY A 75 -24.91 26.65 -7.42
CA GLY A 75 -25.19 27.04 -6.04
C GLY A 75 -24.02 27.66 -5.27
N GLY A 76 -24.25 27.79 -3.97
CA GLY A 76 -23.27 28.27 -3.01
C GLY A 76 -22.77 29.70 -3.28
N PRO A 77 -21.53 30.03 -2.90
CA PRO A 77 -20.95 31.36 -3.09
C PRO A 77 -20.62 31.69 -4.57
N PHE A 78 -20.72 30.70 -5.47
CA PHE A 78 -20.64 30.91 -6.90
C PHE A 78 -21.93 31.49 -7.48
N GLU A 79 -23.08 31.17 -6.87
CA GLU A 79 -24.40 31.68 -7.30
C GLU A 79 -24.83 32.92 -6.52
N ALA A 80 -24.57 32.98 -5.21
CA ALA A 80 -24.98 34.06 -4.33
C ALA A 80 -23.87 34.51 -3.37
N SER A 81 -23.52 35.80 -3.40
CA SER A 81 -22.45 36.36 -2.55
C SER A 81 -22.77 36.37 -1.06
N ASN A 82 -24.06 36.29 -0.70
CA ASN A 82 -24.55 36.21 0.67
C ASN A 82 -24.86 34.77 1.11
N TYR A 83 -24.34 33.75 0.41
CA TYR A 83 -24.55 32.36 0.79
C TYR A 83 -23.87 32.01 2.13
N THR A 84 -24.65 31.54 3.08
CA THR A 84 -24.21 31.25 4.46
C THR A 84 -24.04 29.75 4.75
N GLY A 85 -24.11 28.87 3.75
CA GLY A 85 -24.18 27.42 4.01
C GLY A 85 -25.51 27.02 4.68
N GLY A 86 -26.56 27.80 4.43
CA GLY A 86 -27.88 27.67 5.04
C GLY A 86 -27.99 28.24 6.46
N ASN A 87 -26.89 28.67 7.08
CA ASN A 87 -26.90 29.19 8.44
C ASN A 87 -27.72 30.49 8.56
N PRO A 88 -28.46 30.66 9.67
CA PRO A 88 -29.19 31.90 9.91
C PRO A 88 -28.21 33.05 10.16
N THR A 89 -28.59 34.27 9.78
CA THR A 89 -27.75 35.47 10.02
C THR A 89 -27.72 35.91 11.47
N GLU A 90 -28.70 35.46 12.27
CA GLU A 90 -28.81 35.71 13.70
C GLU A 90 -28.97 34.38 14.46
N PRO A 91 -28.51 34.26 15.71
CA PRO A 91 -28.64 33.03 16.47
C PRO A 91 -30.11 32.64 16.68
N LYS A 92 -30.42 31.34 16.47
CA LYS A 92 -31.77 30.76 16.62
C LYS A 92 -31.94 29.88 17.85
N TYR A 93 -30.84 29.58 18.55
CA TYR A 93 -30.87 28.72 19.74
C TYR A 93 -31.81 29.18 20.86
N GLY A 94 -32.21 30.46 20.89
CA GLY A 94 -33.17 31.00 21.86
C GLY A 94 -34.54 30.30 21.85
N ALA A 95 -34.91 29.65 20.74
CA ALA A 95 -36.14 28.87 20.64
C ALA A 95 -36.03 27.45 21.26
N LEU A 96 -34.82 26.91 21.44
CA LEU A 96 -34.62 25.53 21.89
C LEU A 96 -35.20 25.21 23.27
N PRO A 97 -35.09 26.07 24.30
CA PRO A 97 -35.67 25.78 25.61
C PRO A 97 -37.19 25.55 25.55
N GLU A 98 -37.90 26.37 24.79
CA GLU A 98 -39.36 26.23 24.61
C GLU A 98 -39.70 24.97 23.81
N ILE A 99 -39.01 24.71 22.69
CA ILE A 99 -39.18 23.49 21.89
C ILE A 99 -38.99 22.24 22.77
N ARG A 100 -37.91 22.19 23.55
CA ARG A 100 -37.60 21.07 24.45
C ARG A 100 -38.66 20.87 25.53
N SER A 101 -39.11 21.95 26.17
CA SER A 101 -40.18 21.90 27.18
C SER A 101 -41.46 21.34 26.58
N LEU A 102 -41.89 21.87 25.43
CA LEU A 102 -43.10 21.42 24.75
C LEU A 102 -43.02 19.96 24.31
N ILE A 103 -41.88 19.47 23.83
CA ILE A 103 -41.70 18.05 23.50
C ILE A 103 -41.78 17.17 24.75
N PHE A 104 -41.20 17.59 25.87
CA PHE A 104 -41.32 16.81 27.12
C PHE A 104 -42.71 16.89 27.75
N GLU A 105 -43.47 17.97 27.52
CA GLU A 105 -44.85 18.08 27.98
C GLU A 105 -45.82 17.29 27.11
N ASN A 106 -45.66 17.38 25.78
CA ASN A 106 -46.62 16.86 24.80
C ASN A 106 -46.16 15.58 24.10
N GLY A 107 -44.96 15.08 24.37
CA GLY A 107 -44.34 13.95 23.66
C GLY A 107 -43.83 14.27 22.25
N THR A 108 -44.41 15.25 21.55
CA THR A 108 -44.02 15.67 20.19
C THR A 108 -43.93 17.18 20.08
N GLY A 109 -43.27 17.69 19.03
CA GLY A 109 -43.10 19.13 18.84
C GLY A 109 -42.68 19.53 17.43
N ASP A 110 -42.37 20.82 17.27
CA ASP A 110 -42.03 21.47 15.99
C ASP A 110 -40.69 22.21 16.10
N VAL A 111 -39.81 21.98 15.12
CA VAL A 111 -38.48 22.60 15.01
C VAL A 111 -38.42 23.69 13.94
N SER A 112 -39.56 24.06 13.34
CA SER A 112 -39.67 25.18 12.40
C SER A 112 -38.98 26.48 12.85
N PRO A 113 -38.97 26.85 14.15
CA PRO A 113 -38.27 28.06 14.60
C PRO A 113 -36.75 28.04 14.39
N ILE A 114 -36.13 26.85 14.35
CA ILE A 114 -34.67 26.69 14.27
C ILE A 114 -34.17 26.30 12.87
N LEU A 115 -35.05 26.21 11.87
CA LEU A 115 -34.64 25.92 10.48
C LEU A 115 -33.68 26.99 9.94
N GLY A 116 -32.72 26.57 9.13
CA GLY A 116 -31.88 27.42 8.29
C GLY A 116 -32.58 27.83 7.00
N SER A 117 -31.81 28.00 5.92
CA SER A 117 -32.30 28.37 4.59
C SER A 117 -31.82 27.39 3.53
N GLY A 118 -32.71 26.90 2.67
CA GLY A 118 -32.35 26.10 1.48
C GLY A 118 -31.96 26.91 0.23
N ALA A 119 -31.94 28.24 0.32
CA ALA A 119 -31.69 29.10 -0.83
C ALA A 119 -30.27 28.90 -1.42
N ASN A 120 -30.18 28.85 -2.75
CA ASN A 120 -28.92 28.66 -3.50
C ASN A 120 -28.14 27.39 -3.08
N TYR A 121 -28.83 26.32 -2.66
CA TYR A 121 -28.21 25.04 -2.30
C TYR A 121 -27.38 24.47 -3.45
N GLY A 122 -27.91 24.51 -4.67
CA GLY A 122 -27.19 24.04 -5.85
C GLY A 122 -27.32 22.55 -6.13
N GLY A 123 -26.48 22.05 -7.04
CA GLY A 123 -26.47 20.64 -7.44
C GLY A 123 -25.34 20.30 -8.40
N ASN A 124 -24.96 19.02 -8.44
CA ASN A 124 -23.97 18.48 -9.37
C ASN A 124 -24.45 18.65 -10.83
N ARG A 125 -23.53 18.83 -11.77
CA ARG A 125 -23.85 19.04 -13.19
C ARG A 125 -22.95 18.23 -14.13
N VAL A 126 -23.55 17.75 -15.20
CA VAL A 126 -22.80 17.25 -16.37
C VAL A 126 -21.92 18.36 -16.96
N LEU A 127 -20.67 18.01 -17.33
CA LEU A 127 -19.73 18.95 -17.93
C LEU A 127 -20.01 19.17 -19.41
N ALA A 128 -19.87 18.12 -20.22
CA ALA A 128 -20.01 18.14 -21.68
C ALA A 128 -20.08 16.71 -22.24
N ASN A 129 -20.38 16.59 -23.52
CA ASN A 129 -20.08 15.40 -24.31
C ASN A 129 -18.84 15.66 -25.18
N LEU A 130 -17.88 14.74 -25.17
CA LEU A 130 -16.93 14.59 -26.27
C LEU A 130 -17.67 13.97 -27.46
N THR A 131 -17.50 14.51 -28.66
CA THR A 131 -18.04 13.94 -29.91
C THR A 131 -16.89 13.48 -30.80
N VAL A 132 -16.88 12.22 -31.20
CA VAL A 132 -15.88 11.64 -32.12
C VAL A 132 -16.59 11.00 -33.31
N THR A 133 -16.37 11.53 -34.51
CA THR A 133 -16.96 10.99 -35.75
C THR A 133 -15.88 10.44 -36.66
N ILE A 134 -16.01 9.18 -37.08
CA ILE A 134 -15.16 8.55 -38.10
C ILE A 134 -15.79 8.82 -39.47
N ASN A 135 -15.19 9.72 -40.25
CA ASN A 135 -15.80 10.21 -41.47
C ASN A 135 -15.84 9.11 -42.55
N GLY A 136 -16.99 8.98 -43.23
CA GLY A 136 -17.18 7.98 -44.28
C GLY A 136 -17.52 6.58 -43.78
N VAL A 137 -17.68 6.41 -42.46
CA VAL A 137 -18.21 5.20 -41.83
C VAL A 137 -19.66 5.46 -41.44
N GLY A 138 -20.56 4.54 -41.80
CA GLY A 138 -22.00 4.65 -41.52
C GLY A 138 -22.57 3.33 -40.99
N ASN A 139 -22.82 2.37 -41.89
CA ASN A 139 -23.30 1.04 -41.49
C ASN A 139 -22.18 0.22 -40.84
N TYR A 140 -22.49 -0.48 -39.75
CA TYR A 140 -21.56 -1.33 -39.01
C TYR A 140 -22.22 -2.68 -38.64
N THR A 141 -21.38 -3.68 -38.38
CA THR A 141 -21.75 -5.02 -37.91
C THR A 141 -20.82 -5.49 -36.81
N SER A 142 -21.07 -6.66 -36.22
CA SER A 142 -20.20 -7.29 -35.22
C SER A 142 -19.86 -6.37 -34.02
N TYR A 143 -20.81 -5.52 -33.62
CA TYR A 143 -20.62 -4.59 -32.52
C TYR A 143 -20.54 -5.33 -31.19
N LYS A 144 -19.56 -4.97 -30.37
CA LYS A 144 -19.48 -5.36 -28.96
C LYS A 144 -18.86 -4.23 -28.15
N ARG A 145 -19.43 -3.91 -27.01
CA ARG A 145 -18.80 -3.05 -25.99
C ARG A 145 -18.64 -3.82 -24.69
N THR A 146 -17.55 -3.57 -23.98
CA THR A 146 -17.15 -4.30 -22.77
C THR A 146 -16.56 -3.32 -21.76
N LEU A 147 -16.94 -3.41 -20.50
CA LEU A 147 -16.20 -2.84 -19.36
C LEU A 147 -15.55 -4.00 -18.60
N ASP A 148 -14.22 -4.06 -18.66
CA ASP A 148 -13.44 -5.06 -17.93
C ASP A 148 -13.19 -4.57 -16.51
N LEU A 149 -13.78 -5.26 -15.53
CA LEU A 149 -13.68 -4.89 -14.11
C LEU A 149 -12.32 -5.21 -13.51
N THR A 150 -11.46 -5.97 -14.20
CA THR A 150 -10.09 -6.26 -13.77
C THR A 150 -9.09 -5.17 -14.16
N THR A 151 -9.40 -4.40 -15.21
CA THR A 151 -8.53 -3.33 -15.73
C THR A 151 -9.15 -1.95 -15.64
N GLY A 152 -10.47 -1.84 -15.43
CA GLY A 152 -11.19 -0.56 -15.46
C GLY A 152 -11.22 0.07 -16.85
N VAL A 153 -11.06 -0.74 -17.90
CA VAL A 153 -10.98 -0.29 -19.29
C VAL A 153 -12.29 -0.62 -20.01
N HIS A 154 -12.81 0.36 -20.77
CA HIS A 154 -13.95 0.18 -21.64
C HIS A 154 -13.50 0.01 -23.09
N THR A 155 -13.89 -1.08 -23.74
CA THR A 155 -13.52 -1.38 -25.14
C THR A 155 -14.77 -1.57 -26.01
N THR A 156 -14.80 -0.91 -27.16
CA THR A 156 -15.80 -1.11 -28.23
C THR A 156 -15.11 -1.70 -29.46
N THR A 157 -15.64 -2.80 -30.01
CA THR A 157 -15.21 -3.36 -31.30
C THR A 157 -16.37 -3.39 -32.28
N PHE A 158 -16.09 -3.16 -33.57
CA PHE A 158 -17.08 -3.25 -34.64
C PHE A 158 -16.40 -3.36 -36.02
N THR A 159 -17.15 -3.87 -37.01
CA THR A 159 -16.72 -3.93 -38.41
C THR A 159 -17.51 -2.92 -39.23
N ALA A 160 -16.84 -2.13 -40.06
CA ALA A 160 -17.49 -1.24 -41.02
C ALA A 160 -16.63 -1.05 -42.28
N ASN A 161 -17.27 -0.96 -43.46
CA ASN A 161 -16.57 -0.89 -44.75
C ASN A 161 -15.52 -2.02 -44.96
N ALA A 162 -15.80 -3.21 -44.43
CA ALA A 162 -14.92 -4.37 -44.38
C ALA A 162 -13.57 -4.16 -43.63
N ALA A 163 -13.48 -3.14 -42.78
CA ALA A 163 -12.41 -2.94 -41.81
C ALA A 163 -12.95 -3.15 -40.39
N ASP A 164 -12.10 -3.67 -39.51
CA ASP A 164 -12.36 -3.82 -38.09
C ASP A 164 -11.78 -2.63 -37.33
N TYR A 165 -12.51 -2.20 -36.31
CA TYR A 165 -12.16 -1.08 -35.47
C TYR A 165 -12.23 -1.48 -34.00
N GLU A 166 -11.34 -0.89 -33.22
CA GLU A 166 -11.32 -0.98 -31.77
C GLU A 166 -11.24 0.44 -31.19
N ILE A 167 -12.09 0.74 -30.22
CA ILE A 167 -12.07 1.96 -29.43
C ILE A 167 -11.81 1.56 -27.98
N THR A 168 -10.79 2.15 -27.36
CA THR A 168 -10.46 1.97 -25.95
C THR A 168 -10.63 3.28 -25.20
N ASN A 169 -11.46 3.25 -24.15
CA ASN A 169 -11.72 4.37 -23.25
C ASN A 169 -11.25 4.01 -21.83
N LEU A 170 -10.52 4.93 -21.18
CA LEU A 170 -10.10 4.80 -19.78
C LEU A 170 -10.01 6.19 -19.12
N CYS A 171 -10.06 6.23 -17.80
CA CYS A 171 -9.72 7.42 -17.02
C CYS A 171 -8.58 7.08 -16.07
N SER A 172 -7.39 7.59 -16.38
CA SER A 172 -6.15 7.32 -15.63
C SER A 172 -6.07 8.20 -14.40
N TYR A 173 -5.94 7.59 -13.22
CA TYR A 173 -5.62 8.30 -11.98
C TYR A 173 -4.17 8.80 -11.96
N PRO A 174 -3.14 8.00 -12.30
CA PRO A 174 -1.76 8.51 -12.34
C PRO A 174 -1.55 9.72 -13.26
N ASP A 175 -2.28 9.78 -14.37
CA ASP A 175 -2.14 10.83 -15.37
C ASP A 175 -3.20 11.93 -15.26
N GLN A 176 -4.21 11.76 -14.40
CA GLN A 176 -5.27 12.74 -14.14
C GLN A 176 -6.08 13.14 -15.39
N VAL A 177 -6.24 12.23 -16.35
CA VAL A 177 -6.96 12.45 -17.62
C VAL A 177 -7.84 11.26 -17.98
N CYS A 178 -8.88 11.50 -18.79
CA CYS A 178 -9.52 10.43 -19.55
C CYS A 178 -8.90 10.33 -20.95
N VAL A 179 -8.93 9.14 -21.54
CA VAL A 179 -8.31 8.83 -22.83
C VAL A 179 -9.34 8.14 -23.71
N TYR A 180 -9.43 8.60 -24.95
CA TYR A 180 -10.17 7.96 -26.04
C TYR A 180 -9.15 7.55 -27.10
N HIS A 181 -8.95 6.25 -27.30
CA HIS A 181 -8.07 5.70 -28.32
C HIS A 181 -8.88 4.96 -29.37
N ILE A 182 -8.66 5.22 -30.65
CA ILE A 182 -9.29 4.50 -31.75
C ILE A 182 -8.26 3.93 -32.70
N ALA A 183 -8.43 2.67 -33.09
CA ALA A 183 -7.59 1.97 -34.05
C ALA A 183 -8.42 1.26 -35.13
N ALA A 184 -7.99 1.36 -36.38
CA ALA A 184 -8.37 0.43 -37.44
C ALA A 184 -7.42 -0.78 -37.38
N THR A 185 -7.95 -1.96 -37.13
CA THR A 185 -7.17 -3.19 -36.90
C THR A 185 -7.08 -4.09 -38.14
N SER A 186 -7.89 -3.82 -39.16
CA SER A 186 -7.78 -4.48 -40.48
C SER A 186 -7.99 -3.49 -41.65
N PRO A 187 -7.46 -3.78 -42.86
CA PRO A 187 -7.60 -2.88 -44.01
C PRO A 187 -9.05 -2.79 -44.50
N SER A 188 -9.50 -1.61 -44.95
CA SER A 188 -10.81 -1.47 -45.59
C SER A 188 -10.82 -2.00 -47.02
N ALA A 189 -12.01 -2.33 -47.55
CA ALA A 189 -12.14 -2.80 -48.94
C ALA A 189 -11.60 -1.80 -49.98
N ALA A 190 -11.58 -0.50 -49.67
CA ALA A 190 -11.09 0.56 -50.56
C ALA A 190 -9.58 0.82 -50.43
N SER A 191 -8.89 0.18 -49.48
CA SER A 191 -7.53 0.55 -49.07
C SER A 191 -6.41 -0.18 -49.82
N ASN A 192 -6.72 -0.98 -50.85
CA ASN A 192 -5.75 -1.82 -51.57
C ASN A 192 -4.80 -2.61 -50.63
N GLY A 193 -5.31 -3.05 -49.47
CA GLY A 193 -4.55 -3.84 -48.48
C GLY A 193 -3.74 -3.04 -47.46
N THR A 194 -3.82 -1.70 -47.44
CA THR A 194 -3.12 -0.87 -46.45
C THR A 194 -4.07 -0.43 -45.33
N THR A 195 -3.81 -0.80 -44.08
CA THR A 195 -4.62 -0.31 -42.95
C THR A 195 -4.34 1.17 -42.71
N THR A 196 -5.37 2.02 -42.77
CA THR A 196 -5.28 3.45 -42.46
C THR A 196 -6.60 3.91 -41.87
N LEU A 197 -6.55 4.65 -40.77
CA LEU A 197 -7.72 5.20 -40.10
C LEU A 197 -8.36 6.30 -40.99
N PRO A 198 -9.69 6.30 -41.19
CA PRO A 198 -10.37 7.41 -41.87
C PRO A 198 -10.20 8.74 -41.14
N ALA A 199 -10.52 9.86 -41.81
CA ALA A 199 -10.51 11.16 -41.16
C ALA A 199 -11.48 11.19 -39.97
N VAL A 200 -11.06 11.77 -38.85
CA VAL A 200 -11.83 11.85 -37.61
C VAL A 200 -12.20 13.30 -37.33
N THR A 201 -13.43 13.55 -36.90
CA THR A 201 -13.89 14.87 -36.44
C THR A 201 -14.11 14.84 -34.93
N ILE A 202 -13.49 15.75 -34.20
CA ILE A 202 -13.51 15.84 -32.73
C ILE A 202 -14.21 17.15 -32.32
N GLY A 203 -15.04 17.09 -31.28
CA GLY A 203 -15.72 18.25 -30.73
C GLY A 203 -16.05 18.08 -29.24
N LEU A 204 -16.38 19.19 -28.58
CA LEU A 204 -16.95 19.22 -27.24
C LEU A 204 -18.26 20.01 -27.30
N GLU A 205 -19.32 19.47 -26.71
CA GLU A 205 -20.63 20.13 -26.69
C GLU A 205 -21.34 19.95 -25.35
N ASN A 206 -22.12 20.95 -24.93
CA ASN A 206 -23.14 20.77 -23.90
C ASN A 206 -24.42 21.45 -24.37
N GLN A 207 -25.41 20.66 -24.75
CA GLN A 207 -26.67 21.15 -25.32
C GLN A 207 -27.68 21.59 -24.25
N LEU A 208 -27.34 21.42 -22.96
CA LEU A 208 -28.23 21.74 -21.84
C LEU A 208 -28.00 23.16 -21.28
N ILE A 209 -26.83 23.76 -21.54
CA ILE A 209 -26.46 25.07 -21.00
C ILE A 209 -26.67 26.20 -22.02
N GLU A 210 -26.89 27.42 -21.53
CA GLU A 210 -27.15 28.59 -22.37
C GLU A 210 -25.94 28.96 -23.25
N ALA A 211 -26.17 29.27 -24.52
CA ALA A 211 -25.10 29.49 -25.51
C ALA A 211 -24.14 30.65 -25.21
N ASN A 212 -24.52 31.59 -24.34
CA ASN A 212 -23.69 32.71 -23.90
C ASN A 212 -22.82 32.39 -22.66
N THR A 213 -23.00 31.23 -22.03
CA THR A 213 -22.27 30.83 -20.81
C THR A 213 -21.01 30.00 -21.08
N TYR A 214 -20.78 29.61 -22.32
CA TYR A 214 -19.63 28.82 -22.73
C TYR A 214 -19.09 29.23 -24.10
N HIS A 215 -17.86 28.80 -24.38
CA HIS A 215 -17.19 28.95 -25.66
C HIS A 215 -16.49 27.64 -26.03
N VAL A 216 -16.65 27.21 -27.28
CA VAL A 216 -15.90 26.11 -27.89
C VAL A 216 -14.92 26.70 -28.90
N THR A 217 -13.65 26.36 -28.78
CA THR A 217 -12.60 26.75 -29.73
C THR A 217 -11.77 25.54 -30.13
N CYS A 218 -11.08 25.60 -31.26
CA CYS A 218 -10.07 24.62 -31.62
C CYS A 218 -8.72 25.27 -31.93
N GLY A 219 -7.66 24.56 -31.59
CA GLY A 219 -6.28 24.90 -31.93
C GLY A 219 -5.72 23.98 -33.01
N ALA A 220 -4.39 23.92 -33.11
CA ALA A 220 -3.70 23.05 -34.06
C ALA A 220 -3.90 21.55 -33.75
N ASP A 221 -4.07 21.19 -32.49
CA ASP A 221 -4.08 19.80 -32.02
C ASP A 221 -5.11 19.51 -30.93
N HIS A 222 -6.06 20.43 -30.69
CA HIS A 222 -7.04 20.29 -29.61
C HIS A 222 -8.36 21.01 -29.88
N VAL A 223 -9.38 20.62 -29.14
CA VAL A 223 -10.64 21.36 -28.90
C VAL A 223 -10.67 21.77 -27.44
N ARG A 224 -11.10 23.00 -27.15
CA ARG A 224 -11.23 23.55 -25.80
C ARG A 224 -12.65 24.06 -25.55
N PHE A 225 -13.20 23.70 -24.40
CA PHE A 225 -14.52 24.08 -23.92
C PHE A 225 -14.37 24.81 -22.58
N THR A 226 -14.64 26.11 -22.58
CA THR A 226 -14.53 26.98 -21.40
C THR A 226 -15.88 27.61 -21.10
N GLY A 227 -16.23 27.80 -19.83
CA GLY A 227 -17.45 28.51 -19.49
C GLY A 227 -17.62 28.80 -18.00
N VAL A 228 -18.80 29.32 -17.67
CA VAL A 228 -19.23 29.65 -16.31
C VAL A 228 -20.64 29.10 -16.03
N THR A 229 -20.94 28.74 -14.79
CA THR A 229 -22.29 28.27 -14.43
C THR A 229 -23.35 29.37 -14.44
N GLN A 230 -22.94 30.65 -14.34
CA GLN A 230 -23.76 31.86 -14.54
C GLN A 230 -22.88 33.08 -14.89
N LEU A 231 -23.41 34.06 -15.63
CA LEU A 231 -22.66 35.27 -16.05
C LEU A 231 -22.44 36.30 -14.93
N GLY A 232 -23.33 36.34 -13.94
CA GLY A 232 -23.25 37.22 -12.76
C GLY A 232 -23.88 38.61 -12.86
N PRO A 233 -23.72 39.46 -11.82
CA PRO A 233 -22.97 39.22 -10.58
C PRO A 233 -23.74 38.39 -9.51
N PRO A 234 -23.06 37.49 -8.77
CA PRO A 234 -21.66 37.09 -8.91
C PRO A 234 -21.45 36.20 -10.14
N GLU A 235 -20.28 36.24 -10.77
CA GLU A 235 -19.92 35.25 -11.79
C GLU A 235 -19.86 33.85 -11.16
N GLY A 236 -20.41 32.87 -11.88
CA GLY A 236 -20.51 31.48 -11.46
C GLY A 236 -19.17 30.75 -11.40
N MET A 237 -19.26 29.44 -11.18
CA MET A 237 -18.10 28.55 -11.21
C MET A 237 -17.57 28.47 -12.63
N LYS A 238 -16.26 28.71 -12.79
CA LYS A 238 -15.54 28.56 -14.05
C LYS A 238 -15.19 27.10 -14.26
N PHE A 239 -15.39 26.62 -15.48
CA PHE A 239 -14.96 25.30 -15.92
C PHE A 239 -14.16 25.40 -17.22
N ASP A 240 -13.21 24.48 -17.37
CA ASP A 240 -12.39 24.35 -18.58
C ASP A 240 -12.18 22.87 -18.88
N SER A 241 -12.20 22.52 -20.16
CA SER A 241 -11.95 21.18 -20.65
C SER A 241 -11.19 21.21 -21.97
N ILE A 242 -10.15 20.40 -22.08
CA ILE A 242 -9.34 20.27 -23.30
C ILE A 242 -9.36 18.82 -23.75
N ALA A 243 -9.79 18.60 -25.00
CA ALA A 243 -9.62 17.35 -25.74
C ALA A 243 -8.45 17.54 -26.74
N LYS A 244 -7.28 16.99 -26.43
CA LYS A 244 -6.02 17.19 -27.16
C LYS A 244 -5.53 15.89 -27.78
N LEU A 245 -4.99 15.95 -29.00
CA LEU A 245 -4.33 14.81 -29.63
C LEU A 245 -3.01 14.48 -28.91
N ALA A 246 -2.74 13.19 -28.70
CA ALA A 246 -1.43 12.74 -28.26
C ALA A 246 -0.35 13.09 -29.31
N SER A 247 0.88 13.33 -28.88
CA SER A 247 1.96 13.81 -29.74
C SER A 247 2.24 12.88 -30.92
N GLU A 248 2.20 11.56 -30.68
CA GLU A 248 2.35 10.52 -31.72
C GLU A 248 1.25 10.56 -32.80
N SER A 249 0.03 10.93 -32.39
CA SER A 249 -1.13 11.06 -33.25
C SER A 249 -1.09 12.37 -34.04
N ALA A 250 -0.69 13.46 -33.39
CA ALA A 250 -0.61 14.80 -33.97
C ALA A 250 0.52 14.91 -35.00
N SER A 251 1.69 14.32 -34.74
CA SER A 251 2.84 14.38 -35.67
C SER A 251 2.59 13.70 -37.01
N SER A 252 1.60 12.81 -37.05
CA SER A 252 1.32 11.92 -38.19
C SER A 252 0.05 12.31 -38.94
N ALA A 253 -0.66 13.38 -38.55
CA ALA A 253 -1.94 13.75 -39.15
C ALA A 253 -1.99 15.21 -39.60
N ILE A 254 -2.82 15.51 -40.60
CA ILE A 254 -3.17 16.88 -40.99
C ILE A 254 -4.41 17.29 -40.21
N THR A 255 -4.29 18.36 -39.42
CA THR A 255 -5.40 18.91 -38.63
C THR A 255 -5.98 20.18 -39.27
N ASN A 256 -7.29 20.38 -39.11
CA ASN A 256 -7.98 21.58 -39.55
C ASN A 256 -9.08 21.97 -38.54
N CYS A 257 -8.99 23.19 -38.02
CA CYS A 257 -9.97 23.76 -37.11
C CYS A 257 -11.12 24.41 -37.90
N THR A 258 -12.36 24.00 -37.66
CA THR A 258 -13.54 24.56 -38.34
C THR A 258 -13.97 25.88 -37.69
N SER A 259 -14.74 26.70 -38.43
CA SER A 259 -15.36 27.91 -37.88
C SER A 259 -16.37 27.65 -36.75
N SER A 260 -16.81 26.40 -36.60
CA SER A 260 -17.70 25.94 -35.53
C SER A 260 -16.95 25.36 -34.32
N GLY A 261 -15.61 25.47 -34.26
CA GLY A 261 -14.81 24.98 -33.14
C GLY A 261 -14.53 23.47 -33.13
N LEU A 262 -14.74 22.77 -34.25
CA LEU A 262 -14.46 21.34 -34.38
C LEU A 262 -13.06 21.11 -34.94
N LEU A 263 -12.37 20.08 -34.45
CA LEU A 263 -11.07 19.66 -34.96
C LEU A 263 -11.23 18.49 -35.93
N LYS A 264 -10.96 18.70 -37.21
CA LYS A 264 -10.89 17.63 -38.21
C LYS A 264 -9.45 17.14 -38.31
N VAL A 265 -9.25 15.84 -38.14
CA VAL A 265 -7.97 15.14 -38.18
C VAL A 265 -7.96 14.20 -39.38
N THR A 266 -6.98 14.34 -40.26
CA THR A 266 -6.80 13.47 -41.43
C THR A 266 -5.51 12.66 -41.23
N PRO A 267 -5.62 11.38 -40.82
CA PRO A 267 -4.45 10.51 -40.63
C PRO A 267 -3.62 10.38 -41.92
N SER A 268 -2.28 10.31 -41.79
CA SER A 268 -1.41 10.04 -42.94
C SER A 268 -1.56 8.59 -43.44
N PRO A 269 -1.21 8.29 -44.70
CA PRO A 269 -1.18 6.91 -45.19
C PRO A 269 -0.36 5.99 -44.27
N GLY A 270 -0.96 4.89 -43.82
CA GLY A 270 -0.36 3.93 -42.88
C GLY A 270 -0.57 4.26 -41.40
N GLN A 271 -1.13 5.41 -41.04
CA GLN A 271 -1.52 5.70 -39.66
C GLN A 271 -2.81 4.94 -39.33
N THR A 272 -2.71 3.97 -38.43
CA THR A 272 -3.83 3.06 -38.09
C THR A 272 -4.63 3.50 -36.88
N ASN A 273 -4.12 4.45 -36.08
CA ASN A 273 -4.74 4.84 -34.82
C ASN A 273 -4.68 6.35 -34.51
N LEU A 274 -5.48 6.76 -33.53
CA LEU A 274 -5.55 8.11 -33.00
C LEU A 274 -5.86 8.07 -31.50
N THR A 275 -5.12 8.84 -30.70
CA THR A 275 -5.32 8.97 -29.26
C THR A 275 -5.71 10.41 -28.90
N ILE A 276 -6.81 10.56 -28.16
CA ILE A 276 -7.34 11.83 -27.66
C ILE A 276 -7.27 11.82 -26.14
N ILE A 277 -6.63 12.83 -25.58
CA ILE A 277 -6.49 13.07 -24.14
C ILE A 277 -7.51 14.10 -23.70
N ILE A 278 -8.34 13.76 -22.73
CA ILE A 278 -9.41 14.60 -22.18
C ILE A 278 -9.03 15.00 -20.77
N SER A 279 -8.91 16.30 -20.56
CA SER A 279 -8.68 16.91 -19.25
C SER A 279 -9.84 17.87 -18.92
N ALA A 280 -10.13 18.05 -17.65
CA ALA A 280 -11.10 19.05 -17.18
C ALA A 280 -10.74 19.55 -15.78
N GLU A 281 -11.12 20.79 -15.46
CA GLU A 281 -10.92 21.41 -14.16
C GLU A 281 -11.94 22.53 -13.90
N THR A 282 -12.20 22.84 -12.62
CA THR A 282 -12.99 24.00 -12.21
C THR A 282 -12.16 24.96 -11.35
N ASN A 283 -12.68 26.16 -11.07
CA ASN A 283 -12.09 27.03 -10.04
C ASN A 283 -12.59 26.73 -8.62
N TYR A 284 -13.07 25.52 -8.35
CA TYR A 284 -13.42 25.08 -6.99
C TYR A 284 -12.16 24.82 -6.15
N ASP A 285 -12.19 25.26 -4.89
CA ASP A 285 -11.13 25.01 -3.90
C ASP A 285 -11.76 24.78 -2.52
N GLN A 286 -11.86 23.52 -2.10
CA GLN A 286 -12.45 23.15 -0.81
C GLN A 286 -11.74 23.80 0.38
N LYS A 287 -10.41 24.05 0.29
CA LYS A 287 -9.62 24.66 1.37
C LYS A 287 -9.96 26.12 1.63
N LYS A 288 -10.82 26.71 0.80
CA LYS A 288 -11.37 28.06 0.99
C LYS A 288 -12.78 28.04 1.59
N GLY A 289 -13.22 26.91 2.13
CA GLY A 289 -14.47 26.71 2.87
C GLY A 289 -14.45 27.17 4.33
N ASN A 290 -13.58 28.12 4.70
CA ASN A 290 -13.36 28.55 6.09
C ASN A 290 -13.54 30.07 6.27
N PRO A 291 -13.67 30.55 7.53
CA PRO A 291 -13.81 31.98 7.83
C PRO A 291 -12.70 32.87 7.24
N ALA A 292 -11.45 32.40 7.24
CA ALA A 292 -10.31 33.17 6.73
C ALA A 292 -10.43 33.47 5.23
N SER A 293 -11.12 32.60 4.49
CA SER A 293 -11.42 32.79 3.07
C SER A 293 -12.84 33.27 2.81
N SER A 294 -13.53 33.75 3.86
CA SER A 294 -14.95 34.15 3.83
C SER A 294 -15.86 33.08 3.22
N TYR A 295 -15.51 31.80 3.43
CA TYR A 295 -16.21 30.65 2.86
C TYR A 295 -16.46 30.76 1.35
N SER A 296 -15.47 31.24 0.60
CA SER A 296 -15.62 31.52 -0.83
C SER A 296 -15.61 30.28 -1.71
N PHE A 297 -14.90 29.22 -1.31
CA PHE A 297 -14.65 28.02 -2.13
C PHE A 297 -14.04 28.31 -3.53
N LYS A 298 -13.53 29.53 -3.75
CA LYS A 298 -13.08 30.05 -5.05
C LYS A 298 -11.56 29.97 -5.17
N GLY A 299 -11.09 28.99 -5.93
CA GLY A 299 -9.69 28.78 -6.31
C GLY A 299 -9.18 29.76 -7.38
N GLN A 300 -8.07 29.37 -8.01
CA GLN A 300 -7.51 30.06 -9.17
C GLN A 300 -8.32 29.74 -10.44
N ASP A 301 -8.10 30.52 -11.50
CA ASP A 301 -8.62 30.19 -12.82
C ASP A 301 -8.09 28.80 -13.28
N PRO A 302 -8.95 27.89 -13.80
CA PRO A 302 -8.53 26.53 -14.14
C PRO A 302 -7.63 26.46 -15.38
N GLY A 303 -7.65 27.48 -16.25
CA GLY A 303 -7.00 27.46 -17.57
C GLY A 303 -5.52 27.08 -17.57
N PRO A 304 -4.65 27.72 -16.76
CA PRO A 304 -3.23 27.37 -16.72
C PRO A 304 -2.96 25.94 -16.24
N LYS A 305 -3.76 25.45 -15.28
CA LYS A 305 -3.60 24.10 -14.72
C LYS A 305 -3.96 23.04 -15.77
N ILE A 306 -5.06 23.23 -16.48
CA ILE A 306 -5.51 22.29 -17.50
C ILE A 306 -4.59 22.28 -18.73
N GLU A 307 -4.04 23.42 -19.14
CA GLU A 307 -3.06 23.49 -20.23
C GLU A 307 -1.79 22.69 -19.90
N SER A 308 -1.28 22.83 -18.68
CA SER A 308 -0.11 22.09 -18.20
C SER A 308 -0.38 20.58 -18.15
N LEU A 309 -1.53 20.20 -17.60
CA LEU A 309 -1.96 18.80 -17.49
C LEU A 309 -2.12 18.15 -18.87
N SER A 310 -2.88 18.80 -19.76
CA SER A 310 -3.13 18.33 -21.12
C SER A 310 -1.82 18.16 -21.91
N THR A 311 -0.91 19.13 -21.79
CA THR A 311 0.41 19.06 -22.45
C THR A 311 1.23 17.87 -21.94
N THR A 312 1.32 17.70 -20.62
CA THR A 312 2.08 16.62 -19.99
C THR A 312 1.55 15.25 -20.40
N ALA A 313 0.24 15.03 -20.27
CA ALA A 313 -0.39 13.76 -20.62
C ALA A 313 -0.29 13.47 -22.13
N SER A 314 -0.46 14.48 -22.99
CA SER A 314 -0.33 14.33 -24.45
C SER A 314 1.08 14.01 -24.95
N SER A 315 2.11 14.15 -24.09
CA SER A 315 3.48 13.76 -24.43
C SER A 315 3.74 12.26 -24.28
N LYS A 316 2.86 11.53 -23.58
CA LYS A 316 2.95 10.08 -23.37
C LYS A 316 2.31 9.31 -24.54
N SER A 317 2.80 8.11 -24.80
CA SER A 317 2.13 7.20 -25.76
C SER A 317 0.86 6.62 -25.14
N PHE A 318 -0.08 6.16 -25.98
CA PHE A 318 -1.24 5.42 -25.47
C PHE A 318 -0.84 4.20 -24.64
N SER A 319 0.22 3.48 -25.05
CA SER A 319 0.71 2.31 -24.32
C SER A 319 1.17 2.66 -22.90
N ASP A 320 1.83 3.80 -22.72
CA ASP A 320 2.31 4.24 -21.40
C ASP A 320 1.14 4.64 -20.49
N LEU A 321 0.15 5.35 -21.05
CA LEU A 321 -1.07 5.75 -20.33
C LEU A 321 -1.88 4.52 -19.91
N LEU A 322 -2.07 3.57 -20.82
CA LEU A 322 -2.78 2.31 -20.54
C LEU A 322 -2.06 1.49 -19.47
N SER A 323 -0.74 1.35 -19.58
CA SER A 323 0.06 0.57 -18.63
C SER A 323 0.03 1.19 -17.23
N SER A 324 0.17 2.52 -17.13
CA SER A 324 0.12 3.24 -15.85
C SER A 324 -1.27 3.13 -15.21
N HIS A 325 -2.33 3.27 -16.01
CA HIS A 325 -3.72 3.08 -15.57
C HIS A 325 -3.95 1.66 -15.04
N ILE A 326 -3.60 0.64 -15.81
CA ILE A 326 -3.81 -0.76 -15.42
C ILE A 326 -3.05 -1.08 -14.13
N ALA A 327 -1.81 -0.61 -13.99
CA ALA A 327 -1.02 -0.84 -12.78
C ALA A 327 -1.68 -0.24 -11.53
N ASP A 328 -2.12 1.03 -11.59
CA ASP A 328 -2.84 1.68 -10.48
C ASP A 328 -4.17 0.97 -10.16
N TYR A 329 -4.98 0.71 -11.18
CA TYR A 329 -6.30 0.12 -11.01
C TYR A 329 -6.21 -1.31 -10.47
N GLN A 330 -5.31 -2.14 -11.01
CA GLN A 330 -5.14 -3.52 -10.56
C GLN A 330 -4.58 -3.60 -9.15
N ALA A 331 -3.71 -2.67 -8.72
CA ALA A 331 -3.24 -2.62 -7.33
C ALA A 331 -4.40 -2.48 -6.33
N LEU A 332 -5.45 -1.74 -6.70
CA LEU A 332 -6.67 -1.59 -5.88
C LEU A 332 -7.64 -2.77 -6.05
N GLN A 333 -7.93 -3.15 -7.30
CA GLN A 333 -8.93 -4.17 -7.58
C GLN A 333 -8.47 -5.57 -7.16
N SER A 334 -7.17 -5.87 -7.19
CA SER A 334 -6.64 -7.17 -6.73
C SER A 334 -6.51 -7.30 -5.21
N ALA A 335 -6.71 -6.21 -4.44
CA ALA A 335 -6.62 -6.23 -2.98
C ALA A 335 -7.64 -7.16 -2.31
N PHE A 336 -8.71 -7.52 -3.04
CA PHE A 336 -9.74 -8.45 -2.61
C PHE A 336 -10.24 -9.26 -3.80
N THR A 337 -10.54 -10.54 -3.59
CA THR A 337 -11.15 -11.43 -4.59
C THR A 337 -12.25 -12.25 -3.95
N LEU A 338 -13.46 -12.22 -4.53
CA LEU A 338 -14.56 -13.14 -4.24
C LEU A 338 -14.74 -14.06 -5.43
N THR A 339 -14.55 -15.37 -5.26
CA THR A 339 -14.78 -16.37 -6.31
C THR A 339 -16.04 -17.15 -6.01
N LEU A 340 -17.03 -17.05 -6.90
CA LEU A 340 -18.28 -17.82 -6.87
C LEU A 340 -18.36 -18.71 -8.12
N PRO A 341 -19.09 -19.84 -8.06
CA PRO A 341 -19.23 -20.75 -9.20
C PRO A 341 -20.08 -20.13 -10.33
N ASP A 342 -19.89 -20.58 -11.58
CA ASP A 342 -20.77 -20.26 -12.72
C ASP A 342 -21.58 -21.51 -13.16
N PRO A 343 -22.57 -21.97 -12.37
CA PRO A 343 -23.30 -23.20 -12.67
C PRO A 343 -24.25 -23.06 -13.88
N LEU A 344 -24.54 -21.83 -14.31
CA LEU A 344 -25.45 -21.53 -15.41
C LEU A 344 -24.72 -21.17 -16.72
N ASN A 345 -23.37 -21.16 -16.71
CA ASN A 345 -22.53 -20.72 -17.82
C ASN A 345 -22.85 -19.27 -18.26
N SER A 346 -23.19 -18.45 -17.27
CA SER A 346 -23.60 -17.06 -17.36
C SER A 346 -22.50 -16.14 -17.87
N SER A 347 -21.22 -16.50 -17.70
CA SER A 347 -20.07 -15.77 -18.25
C SER A 347 -20.13 -15.55 -19.78
N THR A 348 -20.88 -16.38 -20.51
CA THR A 348 -21.03 -16.28 -21.97
C THR A 348 -22.26 -15.48 -22.43
N THR A 349 -23.11 -15.05 -21.49
CA THR A 349 -24.37 -14.36 -21.76
C THR A 349 -24.23 -12.85 -21.59
N GLU A 350 -24.96 -12.07 -22.40
CA GLU A 350 -24.94 -10.61 -22.33
C GLU A 350 -25.47 -10.11 -20.98
N THR A 351 -24.82 -9.10 -20.38
CA THR A 351 -25.16 -8.60 -19.04
C THR A 351 -26.64 -8.24 -18.90
N SER A 352 -27.21 -7.57 -19.89
CA SER A 352 -28.62 -7.17 -19.89
C SER A 352 -29.57 -8.38 -19.91
N GLN A 353 -29.18 -9.46 -20.58
CA GLN A 353 -29.95 -10.71 -20.63
C GLN A 353 -29.83 -11.48 -19.32
N LEU A 354 -28.64 -11.50 -18.68
CA LEU A 354 -28.46 -12.09 -17.35
C LEU A 354 -29.41 -11.45 -16.35
N ILE A 355 -29.39 -10.11 -16.25
CA ILE A 355 -30.23 -9.36 -15.30
C ILE A 355 -31.72 -9.56 -15.63
N ALA A 356 -32.12 -9.51 -16.90
CA ALA A 356 -33.52 -9.73 -17.30
C ALA A 356 -34.02 -11.16 -17.04
N SER A 357 -33.11 -12.14 -16.99
CA SER A 357 -33.43 -13.54 -16.69
C SER A 357 -33.39 -13.88 -15.20
N TYR A 358 -32.93 -12.94 -14.37
CA TYR A 358 -32.75 -13.14 -12.94
C TYR A 358 -34.10 -13.10 -12.21
N ASP A 359 -34.56 -14.25 -11.71
CA ASP A 359 -35.88 -14.39 -11.08
C ASP A 359 -35.76 -14.75 -9.60
N SER A 360 -36.09 -13.79 -8.73
CA SER A 360 -36.03 -13.97 -7.27
C SER A 360 -37.20 -14.81 -6.73
N THR A 361 -38.24 -15.09 -7.52
CA THR A 361 -39.44 -15.83 -7.10
C THR A 361 -39.22 -17.34 -7.09
N ILE A 362 -38.19 -17.82 -7.79
CA ILE A 362 -37.79 -19.23 -7.80
C ILE A 362 -36.92 -19.49 -6.55
N PRO A 363 -37.26 -20.48 -5.68
CA PRO A 363 -36.48 -20.78 -4.47
C PRO A 363 -35.02 -21.20 -4.74
N GLU A 364 -34.78 -21.95 -5.82
CA GLU A 364 -33.42 -22.25 -6.33
C GLU A 364 -32.89 -21.16 -7.30
N GLY A 365 -33.63 -20.08 -7.48
CA GLY A 365 -33.30 -18.96 -8.36
C GLY A 365 -32.15 -18.14 -7.80
N GLY A 366 -31.30 -17.62 -8.69
CA GLY A 366 -30.08 -16.90 -8.36
C GLY A 366 -28.92 -17.34 -9.26
N ASP A 367 -27.99 -16.42 -9.48
CA ASP A 367 -26.89 -16.54 -10.42
C ASP A 367 -25.62 -16.03 -9.73
N PRO A 368 -24.81 -16.94 -9.14
CA PRO A 368 -23.62 -16.56 -8.40
C PRO A 368 -22.59 -15.83 -9.26
N TYR A 369 -22.57 -16.07 -10.59
CA TYR A 369 -21.71 -15.32 -11.49
C TYR A 369 -22.15 -13.86 -11.57
N LEU A 370 -23.45 -13.60 -11.78
CA LEU A 370 -23.98 -12.23 -11.81
C LEU A 370 -23.79 -11.53 -10.46
N GLU A 371 -24.00 -12.24 -9.35
CA GLU A 371 -23.83 -11.69 -8.00
C GLU A 371 -22.37 -11.31 -7.71
N ALA A 372 -21.40 -12.14 -8.10
CA ALA A 372 -19.97 -11.81 -8.05
C ALA A 372 -19.61 -10.64 -8.99
N LEU A 373 -20.22 -10.60 -10.18
CA LEU A 373 -20.00 -9.53 -11.15
C LEU A 373 -20.50 -8.18 -10.64
N LEU A 374 -21.68 -8.13 -10.01
CA LEU A 374 -22.23 -6.92 -9.40
C LEU A 374 -21.45 -6.50 -8.14
N PHE A 375 -20.90 -7.45 -7.38
CA PHE A 375 -19.98 -7.17 -6.28
C PHE A 375 -18.71 -6.46 -6.77
N ASP A 376 -18.05 -7.00 -7.80
CA ASP A 376 -16.86 -6.35 -8.38
C ASP A 376 -17.19 -5.02 -9.06
N TYR A 377 -18.41 -4.88 -9.59
CA TYR A 377 -18.86 -3.62 -10.16
C TYR A 377 -19.04 -2.55 -9.07
N GLY A 378 -19.54 -2.91 -7.88
CA GLY A 378 -19.56 -2.02 -6.71
C GLY A 378 -18.15 -1.52 -6.35
N ARG A 379 -17.14 -2.39 -6.36
CA ARG A 379 -15.74 -2.03 -6.12
C ARG A 379 -15.18 -1.12 -7.21
N HIS A 380 -15.41 -1.45 -8.49
CA HIS A 380 -15.05 -0.62 -9.63
C HIS A 380 -15.62 0.79 -9.51
N LEU A 381 -16.92 0.90 -9.20
CA LEU A 381 -17.60 2.18 -9.05
C LEU A 381 -16.98 3.03 -7.94
N LEU A 382 -16.49 2.43 -6.85
CA LEU A 382 -15.85 3.18 -5.76
C LEU A 382 -14.47 3.69 -6.20
N ILE A 383 -13.63 2.83 -6.78
CA ILE A 383 -12.32 3.19 -7.34
C ILE A 383 -12.47 4.32 -8.36
N ALA A 384 -13.46 4.23 -9.23
CA ALA A 384 -13.69 5.17 -10.31
C ALA A 384 -14.33 6.49 -9.84
N SER A 385 -14.92 6.53 -8.64
CA SER A 385 -15.64 7.71 -8.13
C SER A 385 -15.12 8.34 -6.85
N SER A 386 -14.12 7.77 -6.17
CA SER A 386 -13.56 8.35 -4.95
C SER A 386 -12.07 7.99 -4.84
N ARG A 387 -11.18 8.98 -4.98
CA ARG A 387 -9.72 8.83 -4.84
C ARG A 387 -9.13 10.03 -4.09
N ALA A 388 -7.91 9.93 -3.57
CA ALA A 388 -7.34 10.92 -2.67
C ALA A 388 -7.35 12.40 -3.14
N ASN A 389 -7.46 12.67 -4.45
CA ASN A 389 -7.46 14.02 -5.00
C ASN A 389 -8.83 14.48 -5.55
N SER A 390 -9.90 13.83 -5.11
CA SER A 390 -11.27 14.10 -5.53
C SER A 390 -12.17 14.53 -4.37
N LEU A 391 -13.41 14.85 -4.71
CA LEU A 391 -14.52 14.79 -3.74
C LEU A 391 -15.01 13.34 -3.56
N PRO A 392 -15.70 13.03 -2.44
CA PRO A 392 -16.24 11.69 -2.21
C PRO A 392 -17.34 11.32 -3.22
N ALA A 393 -17.68 10.03 -3.28
CA ALA A 393 -18.76 9.52 -4.10
C ALA A 393 -20.12 10.06 -3.61
N ASN A 394 -20.83 10.80 -4.47
CA ASN A 394 -22.15 11.34 -4.17
C ASN A 394 -23.28 10.32 -4.47
N LEU A 395 -24.54 10.75 -4.43
CA LEU A 395 -25.72 9.91 -4.72
C LEU A 395 -25.69 9.18 -6.08
N GLN A 396 -24.94 9.70 -7.06
CA GLN A 396 -24.74 9.08 -8.38
C GLN A 396 -23.27 8.70 -8.62
N GLY A 397 -22.47 8.63 -7.54
CA GLY A 397 -21.01 8.55 -7.56
C GLY A 397 -20.37 9.85 -8.04
N ARG A 398 -20.73 10.23 -9.28
CA ARG A 398 -20.40 11.47 -10.02
C ARG A 398 -20.98 11.49 -11.43
N TRP A 399 -21.53 10.37 -11.89
CA TRP A 399 -21.97 10.19 -13.26
C TRP A 399 -23.39 10.67 -13.42
N THR A 400 -23.54 11.79 -14.13
CA THR A 400 -24.84 12.33 -14.49
C THR A 400 -24.82 12.88 -15.91
N GLU A 401 -25.95 12.80 -16.59
CA GLU A 401 -26.22 13.46 -17.87
C GLU A 401 -27.10 14.71 -17.70
N GLN A 402 -27.38 15.12 -16.46
CA GLN A 402 -28.33 16.19 -16.14
C GLN A 402 -27.62 17.42 -15.56
N LEU A 403 -28.28 18.59 -15.69
CA LEU A 403 -27.88 19.81 -14.96
C LEU A 403 -28.50 19.88 -13.56
N TRP A 404 -29.53 19.08 -13.30
CA TRP A 404 -30.29 19.08 -12.06
C TRP A 404 -30.72 17.65 -11.72
N PRO A 405 -29.76 16.77 -11.38
CA PRO A 405 -30.06 15.40 -11.02
C PRO A 405 -30.96 15.32 -9.78
N ALA A 406 -31.66 14.20 -9.64
CA ALA A 406 -32.55 13.96 -8.51
C ALA A 406 -31.81 14.15 -7.17
N TRP A 407 -32.45 14.86 -6.24
CA TRP A 407 -31.87 15.26 -4.95
C TRP A 407 -30.49 15.93 -5.10
N SER A 408 -30.30 16.69 -6.18
CA SER A 408 -29.08 17.44 -6.49
C SER A 408 -27.83 16.57 -6.70
N ALA A 409 -27.98 15.23 -6.74
CA ALA A 409 -26.91 14.26 -6.59
C ALA A 409 -25.93 14.64 -5.46
N ASP A 410 -26.49 14.95 -4.29
CA ASP A 410 -25.76 15.46 -3.15
C ASP A 410 -25.12 14.40 -2.26
N TYR A 411 -24.57 14.85 -1.14
CA TYR A 411 -24.02 14.02 -0.09
C TYR A 411 -25.11 13.77 0.95
N HIS A 412 -26.00 12.82 0.65
CA HIS A 412 -27.14 12.48 1.48
C HIS A 412 -26.72 11.54 2.63
N ALA A 413 -26.52 12.08 3.84
CA ALA A 413 -25.88 11.36 4.95
C ALA A 413 -26.85 10.90 6.05
N ASN A 414 -28.05 10.45 5.70
CA ASN A 414 -28.95 9.72 6.60
C ASN A 414 -29.10 8.22 6.25
N ILE A 415 -28.29 7.73 5.31
CA ILE A 415 -28.04 6.32 4.96
C ILE A 415 -27.12 6.22 3.73
N ASN A 416 -27.35 7.07 2.71
CA ASN A 416 -26.80 6.85 1.36
C ASN A 416 -25.28 7.05 1.31
N LEU A 417 -24.78 8.18 1.82
CA LEU A 417 -23.34 8.44 1.89
C LEU A 417 -22.62 7.38 2.73
N GLN A 418 -23.21 6.94 3.83
CA GLN A 418 -22.66 5.85 4.64
C GLN A 418 -22.59 4.55 3.83
N MET A 419 -23.67 4.22 3.13
CA MET A 419 -23.78 3.02 2.29
C MET A 419 -22.74 2.98 1.19
N ASN A 420 -22.39 4.14 0.62
CA ASN A 420 -21.34 4.24 -0.41
C ASN A 420 -20.01 3.62 0.04
N TYR A 421 -19.70 3.66 1.34
CA TYR A 421 -18.42 3.22 1.89
C TYR A 421 -18.50 1.94 2.73
N TRP A 422 -19.64 1.24 2.81
CA TRP A 422 -19.79 0.02 3.64
C TRP A 422 -18.78 -1.09 3.34
N HIS A 423 -18.34 -1.21 2.09
CA HIS A 423 -17.44 -2.28 1.66
C HIS A 423 -15.97 -1.84 1.56
N ALA A 424 -15.68 -0.56 1.75
CA ALA A 424 -14.38 0.04 1.44
C ALA A 424 -13.24 -0.61 2.25
N ASP A 425 -13.36 -0.62 3.58
CA ASP A 425 -12.29 -1.12 4.45
C ASP A 425 -12.09 -2.64 4.34
N GLN A 426 -13.17 -3.40 4.37
CA GLN A 426 -13.12 -4.87 4.33
C GLN A 426 -12.58 -5.43 2.99
N THR A 427 -12.72 -4.68 1.89
CA THR A 427 -12.16 -5.05 0.57
C THR A 427 -10.78 -4.45 0.30
N GLY A 428 -10.18 -3.77 1.29
CA GLY A 428 -8.85 -3.15 1.14
C GLY A 428 -8.83 -1.86 0.31
N LEU A 429 -9.98 -1.24 0.03
CA LEU A 429 -10.10 0.00 -0.71
C LEU A 429 -10.08 1.26 0.18
N GLY A 430 -10.21 1.11 1.51
CA GLY A 430 -10.34 2.21 2.46
C GLY A 430 -9.28 3.30 2.30
N GLU A 431 -7.99 2.95 2.42
CA GLU A 431 -6.85 3.89 2.32
C GLU A 431 -6.85 4.72 1.03
N ALA A 432 -7.19 4.10 -0.11
CA ALA A 432 -7.11 4.73 -1.42
C ALA A 432 -8.36 5.55 -1.79
N THR A 433 -9.51 5.27 -1.19
CA THR A 433 -10.81 5.80 -1.61
C THR A 433 -11.50 6.69 -0.58
N GLN A 434 -11.16 6.58 0.71
CA GLN A 434 -11.81 7.37 1.77
C GLN A 434 -11.09 8.69 2.08
N GLY A 435 -9.84 8.91 1.63
CA GLY A 435 -9.11 10.18 1.87
C GLY A 435 -9.90 11.41 1.43
N ALA A 436 -10.54 11.34 0.25
CA ALA A 436 -11.45 12.38 -0.24
C ALA A 436 -12.62 12.69 0.71
N LEU A 437 -13.16 11.66 1.36
CA LEU A 437 -14.26 11.80 2.31
C LEU A 437 -13.81 12.53 3.58
N TRP A 438 -12.62 12.21 4.07
CA TRP A 438 -12.04 12.85 5.27
C TRP A 438 -11.72 14.32 5.02
N ASP A 439 -11.04 14.61 3.90
CA ASP A 439 -10.69 15.97 3.52
C ASP A 439 -11.95 16.80 3.25
N TYR A 440 -12.97 16.23 2.61
CA TYR A 440 -14.25 16.89 2.42
C TYR A 440 -14.92 17.25 3.76
N MET A 441 -14.94 16.36 4.74
CA MET A 441 -15.49 16.68 6.05
C MET A 441 -14.66 17.75 6.77
N GLU A 442 -13.34 17.62 6.79
CA GLU A 442 -12.45 18.57 7.47
C GLU A 442 -12.50 19.97 6.85
N ASP A 443 -12.47 20.07 5.52
CA ASP A 443 -12.39 21.35 4.82
C ASP A 443 -13.77 22.01 4.63
N THR A 444 -14.86 21.23 4.56
CA THR A 444 -16.19 21.77 4.21
C THR A 444 -17.24 21.63 5.32
N TRP A 445 -17.24 20.53 6.08
CA TRP A 445 -18.24 20.29 7.12
C TRP A 445 -17.82 20.88 8.46
N VAL A 446 -16.60 20.63 8.93
CA VAL A 446 -16.13 21.09 10.25
C VAL A 446 -16.20 22.62 10.38
N PRO A 447 -15.69 23.44 9.43
CA PRO A 447 -15.64 24.89 9.63
C PRO A 447 -17.02 25.54 9.61
N ARG A 448 -17.93 25.08 8.74
CA ARG A 448 -19.31 25.59 8.73
C ARG A 448 -20.15 24.95 9.84
N GLY A 449 -20.01 23.66 10.07
CA GLY A 449 -20.73 22.93 11.10
C GLY A 449 -20.44 23.41 12.52
N THR A 450 -19.23 23.96 12.76
CA THR A 450 -18.91 24.65 14.02
C THR A 450 -19.74 25.93 14.19
N GLU A 451 -19.90 26.71 13.11
CA GLU A 451 -20.77 27.90 13.10
C GLU A 451 -22.24 27.51 13.30
N THR A 452 -22.68 26.44 12.64
CA THR A 452 -24.03 25.87 12.78
C THR A 452 -24.32 25.44 14.21
N ALA A 453 -23.38 24.71 14.83
CA ALA A 453 -23.48 24.26 16.22
C ALA A 453 -23.68 25.43 17.19
N ARG A 454 -22.98 26.54 16.97
CA ARG A 454 -23.12 27.77 17.77
C ARG A 454 -24.44 28.49 17.50
N LEU A 455 -24.81 28.71 16.25
CA LEU A 455 -25.96 29.54 15.87
C LEU A 455 -27.31 28.87 16.15
N ILE A 456 -27.41 27.57 15.89
CA ILE A 456 -28.67 26.82 16.01
C ILE A 456 -28.79 26.17 17.39
N TYR A 457 -27.68 25.67 17.96
CA TYR A 457 -27.72 24.80 19.15
C TYR A 457 -27.08 25.39 20.42
N ASN A 458 -26.51 26.60 20.35
CA ASN A 458 -25.73 27.20 21.44
C ASN A 458 -24.62 26.27 21.98
N ALA A 459 -24.06 25.41 21.12
CA ALA A 459 -22.99 24.51 21.53
C ALA A 459 -21.70 25.32 21.78
N SER A 460 -21.08 25.10 22.94
CA SER A 460 -19.82 25.75 23.32
C SER A 460 -18.60 25.17 22.59
N SER A 461 -18.73 23.98 22.01
CA SER A 461 -17.66 23.22 21.36
C SER A 461 -18.24 22.19 20.39
N GLY A 462 -17.41 21.72 19.46
CA GLY A 462 -17.77 20.70 18.49
C GLY A 462 -18.42 21.28 17.23
N TRP A 463 -18.86 20.37 16.35
CA TRP A 463 -19.45 20.70 15.05
C TRP A 463 -20.62 19.76 14.73
N VAL A 464 -21.55 20.23 13.89
CA VAL A 464 -22.73 19.47 13.47
C VAL A 464 -23.04 19.72 12.00
N VAL A 465 -23.54 18.70 11.32
CA VAL A 465 -24.17 18.78 9.99
C VAL A 465 -25.49 18.02 10.00
N HIS A 466 -26.31 18.22 8.98
CA HIS A 466 -27.62 17.56 8.85
C HIS A 466 -27.58 16.49 7.73
N ASN A 467 -28.69 16.11 7.09
CA ASN A 467 -28.70 15.02 6.10
C ASN A 467 -28.24 15.45 4.69
N GLU A 468 -28.53 16.69 4.27
CA GLU A 468 -28.27 17.19 2.90
C GLU A 468 -27.04 18.11 2.88
N MET A 469 -25.93 17.64 2.31
CA MET A 469 -24.71 18.45 2.15
C MET A 469 -24.32 18.61 0.68
N ASN A 470 -23.93 19.84 0.32
CA ASN A 470 -23.33 20.17 -0.96
C ASN A 470 -21.81 20.39 -0.82
N VAL A 471 -21.15 20.73 -1.93
CA VAL A 471 -19.70 21.02 -1.93
C VAL A 471 -19.30 22.38 -1.31
N PHE A 472 -20.26 23.19 -0.89
CA PHE A 472 -20.06 24.56 -0.40
C PHE A 472 -20.30 24.71 1.12
N GLY A 473 -20.23 23.59 1.85
CA GLY A 473 -20.44 23.57 3.29
C GLY A 473 -21.85 23.96 3.69
N HIS A 474 -22.88 23.45 3.01
CA HIS A 474 -24.25 23.53 3.53
C HIS A 474 -24.38 22.61 4.74
N THR A 475 -24.54 23.17 5.93
CA THR A 475 -24.57 22.37 7.17
C THR A 475 -25.76 22.69 8.06
N ALA A 476 -26.53 23.72 7.73
CA ALA A 476 -27.73 24.08 8.45
C ALA A 476 -28.91 23.15 8.15
N LEU A 477 -29.92 23.21 9.02
CA LEU A 477 -31.17 22.51 8.86
C LEU A 477 -32.02 23.11 7.72
N LYS A 478 -32.40 22.35 6.69
CA LYS A 478 -33.19 22.85 5.55
C LYS A 478 -34.71 22.90 5.85
N GLU A 479 -35.56 22.72 4.84
CA GLU A 479 -36.98 23.10 4.79
C GLU A 479 -37.92 22.34 5.76
N GLY A 480 -37.71 21.04 6.01
CA GLY A 480 -38.70 20.18 6.67
C GLY A 480 -38.18 19.36 7.84
N ALA A 481 -38.91 19.31 8.96
CA ALA A 481 -38.50 18.60 10.17
C ALA A 481 -38.45 17.06 10.02
N GLU A 482 -39.28 16.47 9.17
CA GLU A 482 -39.39 14.99 9.06
C GLU A 482 -38.13 14.35 8.46
N TRP A 483 -37.49 15.02 7.50
CA TRP A 483 -36.32 14.52 6.78
C TRP A 483 -35.07 15.39 6.99
N ALA A 484 -35.21 16.72 7.13
CA ALA A 484 -34.06 17.62 7.26
C ALA A 484 -33.53 17.76 8.69
N ASN A 485 -34.38 17.59 9.73
CA ASN A 485 -33.98 17.71 11.15
C ASN A 485 -33.16 16.51 11.58
N TYR A 486 -31.95 16.41 11.07
CA TYR A 486 -31.09 15.27 11.24
C TYR A 486 -29.65 15.61 11.68
N PRO A 487 -29.44 16.23 12.87
CA PRO A 487 -28.09 16.57 13.36
C PRO A 487 -27.20 15.35 13.67
N ALA A 488 -27.70 14.12 13.50
CA ALA A 488 -26.96 12.90 13.78
C ALA A 488 -26.15 12.35 12.60
N ALA A 489 -26.18 13.01 11.43
CA ALA A 489 -25.37 12.64 10.27
C ALA A 489 -23.88 12.52 10.59
N ALA A 490 -23.32 13.55 11.26
CA ALA A 490 -21.92 13.52 11.68
C ALA A 490 -21.63 12.33 12.61
N ALA A 491 -22.55 12.01 13.53
CA ALA A 491 -22.39 10.89 14.45
C ALA A 491 -22.36 9.54 13.74
N TRP A 492 -23.17 9.34 12.69
CA TRP A 492 -23.09 8.13 11.88
C TRP A 492 -21.75 8.03 11.15
N MET A 493 -21.31 9.12 10.52
CA MET A 493 -20.06 9.12 9.75
C MET A 493 -18.84 8.76 10.60
N MET A 494 -18.86 9.03 11.91
CA MET A 494 -17.76 8.66 12.81
C MET A 494 -17.53 7.16 12.94
N GLN A 495 -18.52 6.33 12.60
CA GLN A 495 -18.29 4.90 12.43
C GLN A 495 -17.21 4.64 11.37
N HIS A 496 -17.32 5.26 10.21
CA HIS A 496 -16.36 5.04 9.12
C HIS A 496 -14.98 5.60 9.48
N VAL A 497 -14.91 6.70 10.24
CA VAL A 497 -13.62 7.24 10.73
C VAL A 497 -12.94 6.26 11.67
N PHE A 498 -13.69 5.66 12.60
CA PHE A 498 -13.14 4.66 13.50
C PHE A 498 -12.79 3.36 12.76
N ASP A 499 -13.62 2.93 11.80
CA ASP A 499 -13.38 1.73 10.99
C ASP A 499 -12.10 1.88 10.17
N ALA A 500 -11.88 3.02 9.51
CA ALA A 500 -10.63 3.29 8.79
C ALA A 500 -9.40 3.13 9.69
N TYR A 501 -9.44 3.63 10.93
CA TYR A 501 -8.36 3.38 11.89
C TYR A 501 -8.29 1.91 12.31
N ASP A 502 -9.40 1.27 12.62
CA ASP A 502 -9.39 -0.06 13.23
C ASP A 502 -8.98 -1.15 12.22
N TYR A 503 -9.31 -0.99 10.94
CA TYR A 503 -8.88 -1.88 9.86
C TYR A 503 -7.45 -1.61 9.38
N THR A 504 -6.93 -0.38 9.44
CA THR A 504 -5.55 -0.06 8.99
C THR A 504 -4.51 -0.07 10.12
N ARG A 505 -4.96 0.29 11.33
CA ARG A 505 -4.15 0.62 12.51
C ARG A 505 -3.19 1.80 12.29
N ASP A 506 -3.52 2.70 11.37
CA ASP A 506 -2.78 3.95 11.17
C ASP A 506 -3.07 4.95 12.31
N ALA A 507 -2.28 4.84 13.38
CA ALA A 507 -2.36 5.75 14.51
C ALA A 507 -1.94 7.20 14.17
N THR A 508 -1.16 7.40 13.11
CA THR A 508 -0.69 8.73 12.70
C THR A 508 -1.83 9.50 12.07
N TRP A 509 -2.49 8.93 11.06
CA TRP A 509 -3.70 9.50 10.45
C TRP A 509 -4.80 9.65 11.49
N PHE A 510 -4.99 8.65 12.35
CA PHE A 510 -6.01 8.73 13.39
C PHE A 510 -5.71 9.86 14.37
N ALA A 511 -4.46 10.12 14.76
CA ALA A 511 -4.13 11.25 15.61
C ALA A 511 -4.31 12.60 14.93
N SER A 512 -3.95 12.71 13.64
CA SER A 512 -3.92 14.00 12.92
C SER A 512 -5.29 14.43 12.39
N GLN A 513 -6.13 13.50 11.95
CA GLN A 513 -7.41 13.80 11.27
C GLN A 513 -8.58 13.02 11.89
N GLY A 514 -8.45 11.70 12.08
CA GLY A 514 -9.58 10.86 12.49
C GLY A 514 -10.13 11.15 13.90
N TYR A 515 -9.28 11.14 14.92
CA TYR A 515 -9.65 11.40 16.31
C TYR A 515 -10.17 12.82 16.53
N PRO A 516 -9.58 13.89 15.94
CA PRO A 516 -10.17 15.22 15.95
C PRO A 516 -11.61 15.27 15.44
N LEU A 517 -11.94 14.55 14.36
CA LEU A 517 -13.31 14.46 13.83
C LEU A 517 -14.25 13.82 14.87
N ILE A 518 -13.88 12.65 15.42
CA ILE A 518 -14.68 11.94 16.44
C ILE A 518 -14.87 12.79 17.69
N LYS A 519 -13.80 13.38 18.21
CA LYS A 519 -13.79 14.24 19.39
C LYS A 519 -14.71 15.45 19.19
N GLY A 520 -14.66 16.09 18.02
CA GLY A 520 -15.51 17.23 17.69
C GLY A 520 -17.01 16.90 17.71
N VAL A 521 -17.40 15.73 17.18
CA VAL A 521 -18.79 15.28 17.21
C VAL A 521 -19.23 14.89 18.62
N ALA A 522 -18.37 14.20 19.39
CA ALA A 522 -18.64 13.88 20.79
C ALA A 522 -18.83 15.15 21.64
N ALA A 523 -17.99 16.15 21.45
CA ALA A 523 -18.08 17.45 22.12
C ALA A 523 -19.40 18.17 21.82
N PHE A 524 -19.89 18.12 20.57
CA PHE A 524 -21.21 18.66 20.23
C PHE A 524 -22.30 17.95 21.04
N TRP A 525 -22.34 16.61 21.02
CA TRP A 525 -23.41 15.85 21.69
C TRP A 525 -23.44 16.02 23.20
N LEU A 526 -22.28 16.17 23.86
CA LEU A 526 -22.23 16.50 25.29
C LEU A 526 -23.02 17.78 25.64
N THR A 527 -23.03 18.77 24.74
CA THR A 527 -23.78 20.02 24.96
C THR A 527 -25.29 19.90 24.70
N GLN A 528 -25.72 18.85 24.01
CA GLN A 528 -27.10 18.70 23.52
C GLN A 528 -27.92 17.65 24.26
N LEU A 529 -27.28 16.68 24.93
CA LEU A 529 -27.98 15.70 25.76
C LEU A 529 -28.77 16.39 26.89
N GLN A 530 -30.00 15.92 27.12
CA GLN A 530 -30.91 16.43 28.15
C GLN A 530 -31.21 15.31 29.15
N ASP A 531 -31.41 15.63 30.42
CA ASP A 531 -32.05 14.68 31.34
C ASP A 531 -33.46 14.35 30.81
N ASP A 532 -33.85 13.07 30.84
CA ASP A 532 -35.17 12.63 30.39
C ASP A 532 -36.27 13.14 31.35
N ALA A 533 -36.77 14.34 31.09
CA ALA A 533 -37.81 14.97 31.90
C ALA A 533 -39.22 14.39 31.64
N PHE A 534 -39.39 13.63 30.55
CA PHE A 534 -40.66 12.97 30.20
C PHE A 534 -40.82 11.68 31.02
N SER A 535 -39.86 10.76 30.91
CA SER A 535 -39.91 9.45 31.58
C SER A 535 -39.39 9.51 33.02
N ARG A 536 -38.47 10.45 33.31
CA ARG A 536 -37.80 10.64 34.62
C ARG A 536 -37.14 9.36 35.15
N ASP A 537 -36.58 8.55 34.25
CA ASP A 537 -35.92 7.29 34.56
C ASP A 537 -34.43 7.43 34.88
N GLY A 538 -33.91 8.67 34.89
CA GLY A 538 -32.52 9.00 35.18
C GLY A 538 -31.57 8.86 33.99
N THR A 539 -32.08 8.60 32.78
CA THR A 539 -31.29 8.56 31.56
C THR A 539 -31.09 9.93 30.91
N LEU A 540 -30.04 10.05 30.11
CA LEU A 540 -29.83 11.15 29.19
C LEU A 540 -30.43 10.82 27.82
N VAL A 541 -31.18 11.75 27.25
CA VAL A 541 -31.83 11.64 25.95
C VAL A 541 -31.55 12.84 25.04
N VAL A 542 -31.67 12.64 23.73
CA VAL A 542 -31.73 13.72 22.75
C VAL A 542 -33.14 14.28 22.66
N ASN A 543 -33.27 15.62 22.71
CA ASN A 543 -34.50 16.38 22.47
C ASN A 543 -34.14 17.74 21.81
N PRO A 544 -34.63 18.06 20.60
CA PRO A 544 -35.49 17.26 19.72
C PRO A 544 -34.73 16.19 18.92
N CYS A 545 -35.42 15.15 18.45
CA CYS A 545 -34.94 14.16 17.48
C CYS A 545 -36.07 13.68 16.56
N ASN A 546 -35.73 13.02 15.46
CA ASN A 546 -36.66 12.30 14.57
C ASN A 546 -36.07 10.90 14.25
N SER A 547 -36.86 10.05 13.58
CA SER A 547 -36.32 8.85 12.92
C SER A 547 -36.43 9.04 11.41
N PRO A 548 -35.31 9.14 10.66
CA PRO A 548 -35.35 9.26 9.21
C PRO A 548 -36.14 8.07 8.61
N GLU A 549 -37.19 8.27 7.82
CA GLU A 549 -37.90 9.53 7.54
C GLU A 549 -39.39 9.32 7.82
N THR A 550 -39.71 9.05 9.08
CA THR A 550 -41.07 8.72 9.51
C THR A 550 -41.32 9.17 10.95
N GLY A 551 -42.60 9.25 11.30
CA GLY A 551 -43.05 9.56 12.65
C GLY A 551 -42.80 11.02 13.07
N PRO A 552 -43.06 11.35 14.34
CA PRO A 552 -43.00 12.72 14.81
C PRO A 552 -41.57 13.18 15.13
N THR A 553 -41.39 14.50 15.18
CA THR A 553 -40.29 15.09 15.96
C THR A 553 -40.61 14.95 17.45
N THR A 554 -39.69 14.34 18.21
CA THR A 554 -39.90 13.91 19.60
C THR A 554 -38.56 13.91 20.37
N PHE A 555 -38.42 13.12 21.43
CA PHE A 555 -37.21 12.86 22.19
C PHE A 555 -36.88 11.35 22.19
N GLY A 556 -35.65 10.97 22.54
CA GLY A 556 -35.34 9.56 22.80
C GLY A 556 -35.37 8.64 21.56
N CYS A 557 -35.17 9.17 20.35
CA CYS A 557 -35.23 8.39 19.10
C CYS A 557 -34.08 7.36 19.07
N ALA A 558 -34.41 6.09 18.87
CA ALA A 558 -33.46 4.98 19.00
C ALA A 558 -32.24 5.16 18.09
N HIS A 559 -32.47 5.59 16.85
CA HIS A 559 -31.45 5.86 15.86
C HIS A 559 -30.32 6.79 16.37
N TYR A 560 -30.67 7.94 16.95
CA TYR A 560 -29.69 8.94 17.41
C TYR A 560 -28.86 8.39 18.56
N HIS A 561 -29.54 7.76 19.52
CA HIS A 561 -28.91 7.23 20.72
C HIS A 561 -27.93 6.11 20.40
N GLN A 562 -28.25 5.26 19.42
CA GLN A 562 -27.36 4.21 18.94
C GLN A 562 -26.09 4.79 18.29
N MET A 563 -26.17 5.91 17.57
CA MET A 563 -24.99 6.55 16.96
C MET A 563 -24.15 7.31 17.99
N ILE A 564 -24.79 8.06 18.90
CA ILE A 564 -24.10 8.77 19.99
C ILE A 564 -23.41 7.77 20.92
N HIS A 565 -24.05 6.63 21.20
CA HIS A 565 -23.44 5.54 21.95
C HIS A 565 -22.11 5.10 21.34
N GLN A 566 -22.10 4.89 20.01
CA GLN A 566 -20.88 4.52 19.28
C GLN A 566 -19.83 5.63 19.30
N VAL A 567 -20.22 6.88 19.07
CA VAL A 567 -19.29 8.03 19.10
C VAL A 567 -18.59 8.12 20.45
N PHE A 568 -19.30 7.96 21.56
CA PHE A 568 -18.70 7.99 22.90
C PHE A 568 -17.77 6.79 23.14
N GLU A 569 -18.17 5.59 22.72
CA GLU A 569 -17.31 4.40 22.76
C GLU A 569 -16.02 4.61 21.94
N TYR A 570 -16.12 5.07 20.69
CA TYR A 570 -14.97 5.36 19.83
C TYR A 570 -14.09 6.48 20.38
N THR A 571 -14.67 7.49 21.05
CA THR A 571 -13.90 8.57 21.70
C THR A 571 -13.02 8.01 22.82
N LEU A 572 -13.57 7.15 23.67
CA LEU A 572 -12.85 6.55 24.79
C LEU A 572 -11.85 5.48 24.32
N LEU A 573 -12.23 4.65 23.34
CA LEU A 573 -11.33 3.69 22.70
C LEU A 573 -10.16 4.41 22.02
N GLY A 574 -10.43 5.47 21.27
CA GLY A 574 -9.43 6.29 20.61
C GLY A 574 -8.46 6.94 21.60
N ALA A 575 -8.97 7.45 22.72
CA ALA A 575 -8.13 7.99 23.78
C ALA A 575 -7.23 6.91 24.43
N SER A 576 -7.71 5.66 24.52
CA SER A 576 -6.91 4.56 25.09
C SER A 576 -5.73 4.12 24.21
N VAL A 577 -5.73 4.48 22.92
CA VAL A 577 -4.67 4.12 21.96
C VAL A 577 -3.82 5.32 21.53
N LEU A 578 -4.25 6.55 21.84
CA LEU A 578 -3.54 7.79 21.54
C LEU A 578 -3.13 8.50 22.83
N PRO A 579 -1.86 8.44 23.25
CA PRO A 579 -1.38 9.16 24.44
C PRO A 579 -1.64 10.68 24.37
N SER A 580 -1.61 11.26 23.17
CA SER A 580 -1.90 12.68 22.93
C SER A 580 -3.34 13.07 23.26
N ALA A 581 -4.29 12.14 23.24
CA ALA A 581 -5.70 12.40 23.49
C ALA A 581 -6.05 12.64 24.97
N SER A 582 -5.10 12.41 25.89
CA SER A 582 -5.22 12.67 27.34
C SER A 582 -4.05 13.52 27.86
N ALA A 583 -3.43 14.32 26.98
CA ALA A 583 -2.20 15.04 27.29
C ALA A 583 -2.40 16.26 28.21
N SER A 584 -3.62 16.81 28.28
CA SER A 584 -3.96 17.98 29.10
C SER A 584 -5.07 17.69 30.11
N ALA A 585 -5.20 18.55 31.14
CA ALA A 585 -6.30 18.46 32.10
C ALA A 585 -7.67 18.67 31.44
N GLU A 586 -7.74 19.56 30.44
CA GLU A 586 -8.96 19.82 29.67
C GLU A 586 -9.38 18.58 28.85
N ASP A 587 -8.41 17.86 28.29
CA ASP A 587 -8.67 16.59 27.60
C ASP A 587 -9.21 15.54 28.57
N GLN A 588 -8.62 15.45 29.77
CA GLN A 588 -9.09 14.50 30.78
C GLN A 588 -10.52 14.84 31.26
N ASP A 589 -10.81 16.12 31.54
CA ASP A 589 -12.16 16.58 31.91
C ASP A 589 -13.20 16.25 30.82
N PHE A 590 -12.82 16.40 29.55
CA PHE A 590 -13.65 16.00 28.42
C PHE A 590 -13.91 14.49 28.41
N LEU A 591 -12.88 13.65 28.56
CA LEU A 591 -13.03 12.19 28.59
C LEU A 591 -13.87 11.72 29.78
N ASP A 592 -13.71 12.36 30.94
CA ASP A 592 -14.52 12.08 32.13
C ASP A 592 -16.00 12.44 31.88
N ALA A 593 -16.27 13.56 31.21
CA ALA A 593 -17.62 13.95 30.80
C ALA A 593 -18.24 12.98 29.78
N VAL A 594 -17.46 12.50 28.81
CA VAL A 594 -17.89 11.46 27.86
C VAL A 594 -18.23 10.17 28.60
N SER A 595 -17.34 9.71 29.50
CA SER A 595 -17.54 8.49 30.27
C SER A 595 -18.77 8.57 31.18
N ALA A 596 -18.95 9.68 31.90
CA ALA A 596 -20.11 9.91 32.74
C ALA A 596 -21.42 9.97 31.95
N SER A 597 -21.40 10.60 30.78
CA SER A 597 -22.57 10.68 29.89
C SER A 597 -22.89 9.32 29.27
N LEU A 598 -21.88 8.57 28.83
CA LEU A 598 -22.01 7.22 28.29
C LEU A 598 -22.71 6.29 29.30
N ALA A 599 -22.41 6.40 30.59
CA ALA A 599 -23.03 5.59 31.64
C ALA A 599 -24.52 5.90 31.84
N LYS A 600 -24.98 7.13 31.55
CA LYS A 600 -26.38 7.56 31.71
C LYS A 600 -27.18 7.60 30.42
N LEU A 601 -26.53 7.54 29.26
CA LEU A 601 -27.16 7.64 27.94
C LEU A 601 -28.18 6.51 27.74
N ASP A 602 -29.42 6.87 27.39
CA ASP A 602 -30.38 5.89 26.85
C ASP A 602 -29.77 5.25 25.60
N LYS A 603 -29.74 3.91 25.55
CA LYS A 603 -29.03 3.21 24.46
C LYS A 603 -29.88 3.04 23.19
N GLY A 604 -31.13 3.49 23.20
CA GLY A 604 -32.06 3.34 22.08
C GLY A 604 -32.48 1.89 21.83
N VAL A 605 -32.55 1.06 22.87
CA VAL A 605 -32.93 -0.36 22.78
C VAL A 605 -34.07 -0.63 23.76
N HIS A 606 -35.29 -0.52 23.25
CA HIS A 606 -36.52 -0.78 23.98
C HIS A 606 -37.37 -1.76 23.16
N VAL A 607 -38.02 -2.73 23.80
CA VAL A 607 -38.84 -3.73 23.10
C VAL A 607 -40.31 -3.30 23.15
N ALA A 608 -40.94 -3.25 21.98
CA ALA A 608 -42.34 -2.87 21.81
C ALA A 608 -43.28 -4.01 22.22
N THR A 609 -44.55 -3.70 22.45
CA THR A 609 -45.58 -4.69 22.80
C THR A 609 -45.79 -5.79 21.75
N TRP A 610 -45.51 -5.50 20.47
CA TRP A 610 -45.57 -6.46 19.36
C TRP A 610 -44.28 -7.29 19.18
N GLY A 611 -43.25 -7.04 20.00
CA GLY A 611 -42.05 -7.87 20.09
C GLY A 611 -40.80 -7.35 19.37
N GLY A 612 -40.91 -6.35 18.48
CA GLY A 612 -39.74 -5.74 17.87
C GLY A 612 -39.15 -4.57 18.66
N LEU A 613 -38.14 -3.92 18.08
CA LEU A 613 -37.49 -2.76 18.69
C LEU A 613 -38.33 -1.51 18.46
N LYS A 614 -38.50 -0.71 19.51
CA LYS A 614 -39.11 0.61 19.41
C LYS A 614 -38.18 1.54 18.65
N GLU A 615 -38.78 2.33 17.77
CA GLU A 615 -38.12 3.37 17.00
C GLU A 615 -38.06 4.69 17.80
N TRP A 616 -39.05 4.93 18.66
CA TRP A 616 -39.10 6.05 19.60
C TRP A 616 -39.24 5.60 21.05
N LYS A 617 -38.78 6.41 22.00
CA LYS A 617 -38.93 6.14 23.44
C LYS A 617 -40.37 6.32 23.96
N LEU A 618 -41.26 6.92 23.15
CA LEU A 618 -42.64 7.25 23.50
C LEU A 618 -43.44 6.06 24.09
N PRO A 619 -44.29 6.26 25.11
CA PRO A 619 -45.01 5.17 25.76
C PRO A 619 -46.08 4.52 24.85
N GLU A 620 -46.32 3.22 25.04
CA GLU A 620 -47.38 2.47 24.36
C GLU A 620 -48.56 2.18 25.32
N PRO A 621 -49.84 2.23 24.87
CA PRO A 621 -50.41 2.79 23.63
C PRO A 621 -51.21 4.09 23.87
N ALA A 622 -51.47 4.91 22.84
CA ALA A 622 -52.18 6.20 22.86
C ALA A 622 -51.70 7.26 23.91
N PRO A 623 -51.59 8.55 23.55
CA PRO A 623 -52.08 9.19 22.32
C PRO A 623 -51.12 9.13 21.13
N TYR A 624 -49.88 8.64 21.28
CA TYR A 624 -48.83 8.77 20.24
C TYR A 624 -48.90 7.70 19.14
N ASN A 625 -49.17 6.44 19.50
CA ASN A 625 -49.29 5.28 18.62
C ASN A 625 -48.23 5.18 17.48
N SER A 626 -47.01 5.64 17.74
CA SER A 626 -45.94 5.76 16.74
C SER A 626 -45.24 4.43 16.45
N ASP A 627 -45.06 3.56 17.45
CA ASP A 627 -44.25 2.33 17.36
C ASP A 627 -45.05 1.07 16.95
N GLN A 628 -45.94 1.18 15.97
CA GLN A 628 -46.67 0.03 15.40
C GLN A 628 -45.86 -0.66 14.29
N PRO A 629 -46.16 -1.95 13.97
CA PRO A 629 -45.56 -2.61 12.81
C PRO A 629 -45.69 -1.78 11.53
N SER A 630 -44.56 -1.51 10.86
CA SER A 630 -44.45 -0.65 9.69
C SER A 630 -43.58 -1.29 8.61
N THR A 631 -43.91 -1.03 7.34
CA THR A 631 -43.19 -1.49 6.14
C THR A 631 -42.27 -0.41 5.52
N HIS A 632 -42.10 0.74 6.18
CA HIS A 632 -41.33 1.87 5.67
C HIS A 632 -39.88 1.50 5.29
N ARG A 633 -39.33 2.15 4.24
CA ARG A 633 -38.01 1.86 3.65
C ARG A 633 -36.85 1.86 4.66
N HIS A 634 -36.79 2.83 5.57
CA HIS A 634 -35.66 2.97 6.51
C HIS A 634 -35.66 1.90 7.60
N LEU A 635 -34.46 1.59 8.11
CA LEU A 635 -34.19 0.76 9.28
C LEU A 635 -33.44 1.56 10.37
N SER A 636 -33.80 2.83 10.55
CA SER A 636 -33.02 3.79 11.35
C SER A 636 -32.75 3.33 12.80
N HIS A 637 -33.73 2.71 13.45
CA HIS A 637 -33.61 2.11 14.78
C HIS A 637 -32.87 0.74 14.81
N LEU A 638 -32.38 0.26 13.67
CA LEU A 638 -31.45 -0.87 13.53
C LEU A 638 -30.05 -0.43 13.07
N THR A 639 -29.75 0.86 13.00
CA THR A 639 -28.40 1.34 12.63
C THR A 639 -27.30 0.82 13.54
N GLY A 640 -27.59 0.64 14.83
CA GLY A 640 -26.66 -0.01 15.76
C GLY A 640 -26.50 -1.52 15.56
N TRP A 641 -27.38 -2.17 14.78
CA TRP A 641 -27.26 -3.58 14.39
C TRP A 641 -26.42 -3.73 13.12
N TYR A 642 -26.73 -2.95 12.10
CA TYR A 642 -25.94 -2.81 10.88
C TYR A 642 -26.18 -1.43 10.24
N PRO A 643 -25.14 -0.74 9.75
CA PRO A 643 -23.72 -1.13 9.75
C PRO A 643 -23.05 -0.98 11.13
N GLY A 644 -23.70 -0.33 12.09
CA GLY A 644 -23.12 0.03 13.38
C GLY A 644 -22.93 -1.11 14.37
N THR A 645 -22.38 -0.74 15.51
CA THR A 645 -21.82 -1.64 16.53
C THR A 645 -22.48 -1.50 17.90
N SER A 646 -23.34 -0.49 18.09
CA SER A 646 -24.04 -0.25 19.37
C SER A 646 -24.81 -1.48 19.84
N ILE A 647 -25.71 -2.00 18.99
CA ILE A 647 -26.57 -3.14 19.30
C ILE A 647 -25.81 -4.44 19.07
N SER A 648 -25.20 -4.58 17.90
CA SER A 648 -24.56 -5.83 17.48
C SER A 648 -23.36 -6.19 18.37
N SER A 649 -22.58 -5.20 18.80
CA SER A 649 -21.35 -5.41 19.59
C SER A 649 -21.43 -4.94 21.03
N PHE A 650 -21.50 -3.63 21.27
CA PHE A 650 -21.28 -3.04 22.60
C PHE A 650 -22.35 -3.46 23.62
N LEU A 651 -23.56 -3.77 23.16
CA LEU A 651 -24.65 -4.32 23.97
C LEU A 651 -24.78 -5.85 23.88
N GLY A 652 -23.83 -6.52 23.23
CA GLY A 652 -23.74 -7.98 23.14
C GLY A 652 -24.80 -8.63 22.26
N GLY A 653 -25.48 -7.88 21.38
CA GLY A 653 -26.59 -8.36 20.55
C GLY A 653 -26.23 -9.55 19.68
N TYR A 654 -25.07 -9.54 19.01
CA TYR A 654 -24.65 -10.64 18.16
C TYR A 654 -24.19 -11.86 18.98
N ALA A 655 -23.41 -11.65 20.04
CA ALA A 655 -22.71 -12.73 20.73
C ALA A 655 -23.51 -13.40 21.86
N SER A 656 -24.39 -12.68 22.58
CA SER A 656 -24.93 -13.18 23.86
C SER A 656 -26.35 -12.74 24.23
N ASN A 657 -26.93 -11.73 23.58
CA ASN A 657 -28.25 -11.20 23.96
C ASN A 657 -29.37 -11.66 23.00
N ALA A 658 -29.97 -12.81 23.30
CA ALA A 658 -31.05 -13.39 22.50
C ALA A 658 -32.30 -12.49 22.42
N THR A 659 -32.60 -11.69 23.45
CA THR A 659 -33.74 -10.76 23.43
C THR A 659 -33.57 -9.69 22.37
N ILE A 660 -32.37 -9.14 22.24
CA ILE A 660 -32.04 -8.19 21.16
C ILE A 660 -32.22 -8.87 19.79
N GLN A 661 -31.69 -10.08 19.61
CA GLN A 661 -31.81 -10.81 18.34
C GLN A 661 -33.26 -11.07 17.95
N SER A 662 -34.10 -11.50 18.91
CA SER A 662 -35.54 -11.66 18.68
C SER A 662 -36.21 -10.35 18.30
N ALA A 663 -35.91 -9.24 18.99
CA ALA A 663 -36.51 -7.96 18.67
C ALA A 663 -36.07 -7.41 17.29
N VAL A 664 -34.79 -7.58 16.93
CA VAL A 664 -34.29 -7.24 15.58
C VAL A 664 -34.99 -8.10 14.52
N ARG A 665 -35.14 -9.40 14.76
CA ARG A 665 -35.84 -10.33 13.86
C ARG A 665 -37.30 -9.91 13.65
N GLU A 666 -38.05 -9.65 14.71
CA GLU A 666 -39.45 -9.20 14.60
C GLU A 666 -39.54 -7.85 13.88
N THR A 667 -38.58 -6.96 14.11
CA THR A 667 -38.48 -5.68 13.40
C THR A 667 -38.30 -5.86 11.89
N LEU A 668 -37.39 -6.74 11.48
CA LEU A 668 -37.18 -7.04 10.06
C LEU A 668 -38.39 -7.75 9.43
N VAL A 669 -39.08 -8.62 10.18
CA VAL A 669 -40.35 -9.22 9.75
C VAL A 669 -41.40 -8.14 9.50
N SER A 670 -41.57 -7.21 10.43
CA SER A 670 -42.49 -6.07 10.28
C SER A 670 -42.16 -5.22 9.06
N ARG A 671 -40.87 -4.92 8.83
CA ARG A 671 -40.41 -4.10 7.69
C ARG A 671 -40.61 -4.78 6.34
N GLY A 672 -40.81 -6.08 6.34
CA GLY A 672 -41.16 -6.89 5.18
C GLY A 672 -40.08 -6.93 4.10
N ARG A 673 -40.48 -7.37 2.90
CA ARG A 673 -39.59 -7.60 1.75
C ARG A 673 -39.15 -6.31 1.03
N GLY A 674 -39.69 -5.14 1.40
CA GLY A 674 -39.38 -3.88 0.71
C GLY A 674 -40.10 -3.71 -0.64
N ASN A 675 -41.37 -4.12 -0.71
CA ASN A 675 -42.23 -4.01 -1.90
C ASN A 675 -43.45 -3.08 -1.70
N ALA A 676 -43.55 -2.42 -0.54
CA ALA A 676 -44.53 -1.37 -0.33
C ALA A 676 -44.21 -0.15 -1.22
N PRO A 677 -45.19 0.73 -1.52
CA PRO A 677 -44.96 1.92 -2.36
C PRO A 677 -43.79 2.79 -1.88
N ASP A 678 -43.64 2.93 -0.56
CA ASP A 678 -42.56 3.68 0.09
C ASP A 678 -41.36 2.80 0.52
N ALA A 679 -41.24 1.58 -0.03
CA ALA A 679 -40.20 0.63 0.35
C ALA A 679 -39.44 0.03 -0.84
N ASN A 680 -39.79 0.43 -2.07
CA ASN A 680 -39.28 -0.20 -3.30
C ASN A 680 -37.89 0.30 -3.76
N ALA A 681 -37.10 0.90 -2.87
CA ALA A 681 -35.75 1.35 -3.19
C ALA A 681 -34.71 0.23 -3.02
N GLY A 682 -33.70 0.20 -3.90
CA GLY A 682 -32.63 -0.80 -3.87
C GLY A 682 -31.83 -0.76 -2.56
N TRP A 683 -31.43 0.43 -2.12
CA TRP A 683 -30.65 0.64 -0.89
C TRP A 683 -31.36 0.07 0.35
N ALA A 684 -32.69 0.17 0.38
CA ALA A 684 -33.51 -0.30 1.49
C ALA A 684 -33.50 -1.84 1.56
N LYS A 685 -33.50 -2.53 0.41
CA LYS A 685 -33.47 -4.00 0.33
C LYS A 685 -32.10 -4.57 0.67
N VAL A 686 -31.02 -4.00 0.15
CA VAL A 686 -29.66 -4.46 0.47
C VAL A 686 -29.30 -4.21 1.94
N TRP A 687 -29.82 -3.15 2.55
CA TRP A 687 -29.70 -2.94 4.00
C TRP A 687 -30.42 -4.04 4.80
N ARG A 688 -31.66 -4.42 4.40
CA ARG A 688 -32.37 -5.57 5.00
C ARG A 688 -31.58 -6.86 4.85
N ALA A 689 -31.00 -7.12 3.67
CA ALA A 689 -30.18 -8.30 3.41
C ALA A 689 -28.98 -8.38 4.36
N ALA A 690 -28.24 -7.27 4.55
CA ALA A 690 -27.14 -7.19 5.50
C ALA A 690 -27.59 -7.44 6.95
N CYS A 691 -28.73 -6.87 7.37
CA CYS A 691 -29.29 -7.09 8.70
C CYS A 691 -29.69 -8.56 8.95
N TRP A 692 -30.29 -9.22 7.95
CA TRP A 692 -30.61 -10.67 8.02
C TRP A 692 -29.35 -11.53 8.05
N ALA A 693 -28.33 -11.18 7.26
CA ALA A 693 -27.05 -11.88 7.29
C ALA A 693 -26.40 -11.81 8.68
N ARG A 694 -26.48 -10.65 9.33
CA ARG A 694 -25.99 -10.48 10.72
C ARG A 694 -26.84 -11.22 11.77
N LEU A 695 -28.04 -11.67 11.45
CA LEU A 695 -28.84 -12.60 12.28
C LEU A 695 -28.49 -14.08 12.02
N ASN A 696 -27.49 -14.35 11.18
CA ASN A 696 -27.15 -15.68 10.67
C ASN A 696 -28.35 -16.36 9.98
N ASP A 697 -29.21 -15.58 9.33
CA ASP A 697 -30.40 -16.07 8.60
C ASP A 697 -30.12 -16.08 7.09
N THR A 698 -29.42 -17.12 6.64
CA THR A 698 -28.98 -17.29 5.24
C THR A 698 -30.13 -17.18 4.25
N GLU A 699 -31.26 -17.83 4.52
CA GLU A 699 -32.40 -17.88 3.60
C GLU A 699 -32.98 -16.47 3.36
N ARG A 700 -33.26 -15.72 4.43
CA ARG A 700 -33.84 -14.38 4.31
C ARG A 700 -32.82 -13.36 3.81
N ALA A 701 -31.56 -13.47 4.21
CA ALA A 701 -30.51 -12.60 3.70
C ALA A 701 -30.38 -12.75 2.18
N TYR A 702 -30.31 -13.99 1.71
CA TYR A 702 -30.17 -14.28 0.29
C TYR A 702 -31.44 -13.92 -0.48
N ASP A 703 -32.64 -14.22 0.01
CA ASP A 703 -33.89 -13.78 -0.63
C ASP A 703 -33.95 -12.27 -0.85
N GLN A 704 -33.55 -11.49 0.14
CA GLN A 704 -33.56 -10.02 0.04
C GLN A 704 -32.52 -9.49 -0.95
N LEU A 705 -31.32 -10.09 -0.97
CA LEU A 705 -30.27 -9.76 -1.94
C LEU A 705 -30.74 -10.03 -3.36
N ARG A 706 -31.26 -11.24 -3.62
CA ARG A 706 -31.79 -11.63 -4.92
C ARG A 706 -32.95 -10.74 -5.35
N TYR A 707 -33.86 -10.42 -4.43
CA TYR A 707 -34.99 -9.55 -4.71
C TYR A 707 -34.55 -8.14 -5.10
N ALA A 708 -33.50 -7.60 -4.46
CA ALA A 708 -32.93 -6.32 -4.85
C ALA A 708 -32.38 -6.35 -6.28
N ILE A 709 -31.61 -7.40 -6.64
CA ILE A 709 -31.04 -7.56 -7.98
C ILE A 709 -32.15 -7.63 -9.05
N ASP A 710 -33.13 -8.50 -8.84
CA ASP A 710 -34.27 -8.72 -9.75
C ASP A 710 -35.03 -7.42 -10.05
N VAL A 711 -35.41 -6.66 -9.00
CA VAL A 711 -36.37 -5.57 -9.18
C VAL A 711 -35.78 -4.16 -9.21
N ASN A 712 -34.50 -3.97 -8.86
CA ASN A 712 -33.89 -2.62 -8.78
C ASN A 712 -32.65 -2.42 -9.65
N PHE A 713 -32.09 -3.43 -10.31
CA PHE A 713 -30.89 -3.27 -11.14
C PHE A 713 -31.28 -3.22 -12.62
N ALA A 714 -30.84 -2.19 -13.33
CA ALA A 714 -31.06 -2.05 -14.77
C ALA A 714 -30.13 -2.97 -15.57
N GLY A 715 -30.33 -3.09 -16.88
CA GLY A 715 -29.56 -4.01 -17.74
C GLY A 715 -28.04 -3.74 -17.82
N ASN A 716 -27.57 -2.58 -17.36
CA ASN A 716 -26.14 -2.27 -17.19
C ASN A 716 -25.60 -2.54 -15.78
N GLY A 717 -26.42 -3.07 -14.87
CA GLY A 717 -26.08 -3.32 -13.47
C GLY A 717 -26.13 -2.11 -12.55
N LEU A 718 -26.59 -0.92 -13.00
CA LEU A 718 -26.79 0.23 -12.10
C LEU A 718 -28.14 0.14 -11.38
N SER A 719 -28.17 0.55 -10.11
CA SER A 719 -29.39 0.52 -9.31
C SER A 719 -30.30 1.72 -9.55
N MET A 720 -31.59 1.43 -9.63
CA MET A 720 -32.66 2.38 -9.89
C MET A 720 -33.52 2.53 -8.63
N TYR A 721 -33.98 3.75 -8.35
CA TYR A 721 -34.64 4.09 -7.09
C TYR A 721 -36.04 3.51 -6.96
N SER A 722 -36.84 3.46 -8.03
CA SER A 722 -38.23 3.00 -8.01
C SER A 722 -38.42 1.74 -8.84
N GLY A 723 -38.05 0.59 -8.26
CA GLY A 723 -37.85 -0.62 -9.05
C GLY A 723 -36.75 -0.40 -10.08
N THR A 724 -36.96 -0.83 -11.34
CA THR A 724 -36.06 -0.53 -12.47
C THR A 724 -36.30 0.85 -13.10
N GLY A 725 -37.15 1.69 -12.49
CA GLY A 725 -37.43 3.07 -12.91
C GLY A 725 -36.47 4.09 -12.30
N ALA A 726 -36.12 5.11 -13.10
CA ALA A 726 -35.30 6.25 -12.68
C ALA A 726 -35.83 6.95 -11.41
N PRO A 727 -34.98 7.70 -10.70
CA PRO A 727 -33.57 8.00 -10.99
C PRO A 727 -32.62 6.84 -10.67
N PHE A 728 -31.42 6.90 -11.28
CA PHE A 728 -30.25 6.14 -10.85
C PHE A 728 -29.82 6.63 -9.46
N GLN A 729 -29.53 5.70 -8.57
CA GLN A 729 -28.86 5.95 -7.29
C GLN A 729 -27.80 4.86 -7.06
N ILE A 730 -26.59 5.29 -6.73
CA ILE A 730 -25.43 4.38 -6.64
C ILE A 730 -25.38 3.61 -5.32
N ASP A 731 -26.06 4.11 -4.29
CA ASP A 731 -26.03 3.57 -2.93
C ASP A 731 -26.25 2.05 -2.89
N ALA A 732 -27.25 1.53 -3.60
CA ALA A 732 -27.54 0.10 -3.60
C ALA A 732 -26.47 -0.74 -4.34
N ASN A 733 -25.73 -0.18 -5.31
CA ASN A 733 -24.58 -0.86 -5.92
C ASN A 733 -23.48 -1.11 -4.86
N PHE A 734 -23.20 -0.11 -4.04
CA PHE A 734 -22.25 -0.23 -2.92
C PHE A 734 -22.81 -1.07 -1.77
N GLY A 735 -24.09 -0.89 -1.47
CA GLY A 735 -24.81 -1.62 -0.43
C GLY A 735 -24.95 -3.11 -0.74
N LEU A 736 -25.05 -3.51 -2.02
CA LEU A 736 -24.98 -4.90 -2.46
C LEU A 736 -23.65 -5.53 -2.02
N SER A 737 -22.54 -4.82 -2.22
CA SER A 737 -21.21 -5.28 -1.77
C SER A 737 -21.15 -5.43 -0.24
N GLY A 738 -21.72 -4.47 0.51
CA GLY A 738 -21.84 -4.56 1.96
C GLY A 738 -22.73 -5.72 2.46
N ALA A 739 -23.83 -6.02 1.75
CA ALA A 739 -24.71 -7.14 2.06
C ALA A 739 -24.01 -8.49 1.83
N VAL A 740 -23.29 -8.63 0.72
CA VAL A 740 -22.46 -9.81 0.43
C VAL A 740 -21.38 -9.97 1.49
N LEU A 741 -20.66 -8.91 1.87
CA LEU A 741 -19.69 -8.97 2.97
C LEU A 741 -20.32 -9.38 4.31
N SER A 742 -21.54 -8.93 4.59
CA SER A 742 -22.26 -9.32 5.81
C SER A 742 -22.64 -10.79 5.84
N MET A 743 -22.78 -11.44 4.67
CA MET A 743 -22.96 -12.89 4.55
C MET A 743 -21.64 -13.66 4.72
N LEU A 744 -20.51 -13.02 4.38
CA LEU A 744 -19.17 -13.61 4.40
C LEU A 744 -18.46 -13.44 5.75
N VAL A 745 -18.72 -12.37 6.50
CA VAL A 745 -18.02 -12.10 7.76
C VAL A 745 -18.83 -11.24 8.75
N VAL A 746 -18.74 -11.57 10.04
CA VAL A 746 -19.06 -10.65 11.14
C VAL A 746 -17.79 -10.32 11.91
N ASP A 747 -17.41 -9.04 11.83
CA ASP A 747 -16.20 -8.50 12.44
C ASP A 747 -16.51 -7.23 13.27
N LEU A 748 -16.60 -7.39 14.58
CA LEU A 748 -17.12 -6.37 15.51
C LEU A 748 -16.04 -5.90 16.51
N PRO A 749 -15.97 -4.59 16.85
CA PRO A 749 -15.05 -4.07 17.86
C PRO A 749 -15.55 -4.35 19.28
N LEU A 750 -14.65 -4.46 20.26
CA LEU A 750 -15.02 -4.64 21.67
C LEU A 750 -15.34 -3.29 22.36
N PRO A 751 -16.24 -3.26 23.36
CA PRO A 751 -16.60 -2.02 24.07
C PRO A 751 -15.44 -1.47 24.92
N TYR A 752 -15.41 -0.15 25.14
CA TYR A 752 -14.42 0.50 26.00
C TYR A 752 -14.44 -0.04 27.43
N ALA A 753 -15.59 -0.46 27.97
CA ALA A 753 -15.66 -1.00 29.32
C ALA A 753 -14.80 -2.27 29.51
N SER A 754 -14.57 -3.06 28.46
CA SER A 754 -13.63 -4.18 28.52
C SER A 754 -12.17 -3.71 28.57
N ALA A 755 -11.92 -2.41 28.37
CA ALA A 755 -10.59 -1.81 28.38
C ALA A 755 -9.93 -1.68 29.74
N GLY A 756 -10.71 -1.51 30.80
CA GLY A 756 -10.21 -1.25 32.16
C GLY A 756 -9.90 -2.51 32.98
N SER A 757 -10.44 -3.67 32.58
CA SER A 757 -10.25 -4.96 33.27
C SER A 757 -9.08 -5.80 32.74
N ARG A 758 -8.26 -5.22 31.86
CA ARG A 758 -7.30 -5.93 31.00
C ARG A 758 -6.10 -6.50 31.76
N LYS A 759 -5.91 -7.82 31.70
CA LYS A 759 -4.60 -8.47 31.82
C LYS A 759 -4.08 -8.81 30.42
N GLU A 760 -2.80 -8.58 30.19
CA GLU A 760 -2.12 -8.87 28.92
C GLU A 760 -2.21 -10.38 28.61
N GLY A 761 -2.78 -10.74 27.44
CA GLY A 761 -2.84 -12.14 26.96
C GLY A 761 -4.16 -12.90 27.13
N GLU A 762 -5.21 -12.31 27.70
CA GLU A 762 -6.50 -13.01 27.98
C GLU A 762 -7.68 -12.63 27.04
N GLU A 763 -7.54 -11.65 26.14
CA GLU A 763 -8.66 -11.23 25.29
C GLU A 763 -8.62 -11.84 23.88
N VAL A 764 -9.65 -12.61 23.54
CA VAL A 764 -9.90 -13.13 22.19
C VAL A 764 -11.09 -12.37 21.61
N ARG A 765 -10.82 -11.48 20.64
CA ARG A 765 -11.87 -10.92 19.78
C ARG A 765 -12.26 -11.97 18.75
N THR A 766 -13.53 -12.31 18.68
CA THR A 766 -14.05 -13.32 17.75
C THR A 766 -14.41 -12.67 16.42
N VAL A 767 -13.90 -13.24 15.33
CA VAL A 767 -14.34 -12.97 13.95
C VAL A 767 -15.12 -14.21 13.49
N VAL A 768 -16.35 -14.02 13.00
CA VAL A 768 -17.15 -15.12 12.46
C VAL A 768 -17.06 -15.09 10.94
N LEU A 769 -16.54 -16.16 10.35
CA LEU A 769 -16.48 -16.35 8.90
C LEU A 769 -17.69 -17.16 8.44
N GLY A 770 -18.24 -16.79 7.29
CA GLY A 770 -19.43 -17.40 6.69
C GLY A 770 -20.68 -17.43 7.57
N PRO A 771 -21.09 -16.33 8.23
CA PRO A 771 -22.30 -16.31 9.06
C PRO A 771 -23.59 -16.63 8.29
N ALA A 772 -23.64 -16.36 6.98
CA ALA A 772 -24.86 -16.50 6.17
C ALA A 772 -24.58 -16.77 4.68
N ILE A 773 -23.59 -17.63 4.36
CA ILE A 773 -23.29 -18.01 2.97
C ILE A 773 -24.38 -18.97 2.46
N PRO A 774 -25.07 -18.65 1.33
CA PRO A 774 -26.05 -19.56 0.75
C PRO A 774 -25.39 -20.74 0.05
N ALA A 775 -26.01 -21.93 0.10
CA ALA A 775 -25.54 -23.12 -0.62
C ALA A 775 -25.40 -22.88 -2.14
N ARG A 776 -26.11 -21.89 -2.70
CA ARG A 776 -25.99 -21.49 -4.11
C ARG A 776 -24.59 -20.95 -4.46
N TRP A 777 -23.83 -20.47 -3.47
CA TRP A 777 -22.43 -20.04 -3.60
C TRP A 777 -21.43 -21.17 -3.36
N GLY A 778 -21.88 -22.41 -3.18
CA GLY A 778 -21.05 -23.53 -2.73
C GLY A 778 -19.76 -23.73 -3.52
N GLY A 779 -18.66 -24.04 -2.82
CA GLY A 779 -17.31 -24.17 -3.40
C GLY A 779 -16.63 -22.85 -3.75
N GLY A 780 -17.13 -21.73 -3.21
CA GLY A 780 -16.53 -20.42 -3.39
C GLY A 780 -15.40 -20.14 -2.40
N ASN A 781 -14.71 -19.02 -2.61
CA ASN A 781 -13.66 -18.55 -1.70
C ASN A 781 -13.52 -17.02 -1.71
N VAL A 782 -12.92 -16.50 -0.65
CA VAL A 782 -12.52 -15.10 -0.48
C VAL A 782 -11.03 -15.03 -0.22
N LYS A 783 -10.37 -14.06 -0.87
CA LYS A 783 -8.98 -13.67 -0.60
C LYS A 783 -8.86 -12.18 -0.36
N GLY A 784 -8.00 -11.78 0.56
CA GLY A 784 -7.71 -10.39 0.87
C GLY A 784 -8.73 -9.70 1.79
N LEU A 785 -9.62 -10.44 2.47
CA LEU A 785 -10.61 -9.84 3.38
C LEU A 785 -9.89 -9.18 4.56
N ARG A 786 -10.05 -7.86 4.70
CA ARG A 786 -9.52 -7.13 5.86
C ARG A 786 -10.38 -7.39 7.09
N ILE A 787 -9.71 -7.56 8.23
CA ILE A 787 -10.34 -7.66 9.56
C ILE A 787 -9.74 -6.59 10.47
N ARG A 788 -10.51 -6.08 11.43
CA ARG A 788 -10.03 -5.04 12.36
C ARG A 788 -8.81 -5.54 13.14
N GLY A 789 -8.02 -4.62 13.70
CA GLY A 789 -6.70 -4.95 14.23
C GLY A 789 -5.60 -5.05 13.15
N GLY A 790 -5.89 -4.64 11.90
CA GLY A 790 -4.93 -4.62 10.80
C GLY A 790 -4.71 -5.97 10.09
N GLY A 791 -5.60 -6.94 10.31
CA GLY A 791 -5.41 -8.31 9.81
C GLY A 791 -5.97 -8.53 8.40
N VAL A 792 -5.54 -9.62 7.78
CA VAL A 792 -6.11 -10.14 6.51
C VAL A 792 -6.40 -11.63 6.65
N VAL A 793 -7.56 -12.06 6.19
CA VAL A 793 -7.98 -13.46 6.17
C VAL A 793 -8.42 -13.89 4.77
N ASP A 794 -7.95 -15.06 4.35
CA ASP A 794 -8.43 -15.78 3.19
C ASP A 794 -9.19 -17.00 3.70
N PHE A 795 -10.31 -17.37 3.07
CA PHE A 795 -11.06 -18.55 3.45
C PHE A 795 -11.92 -19.09 2.31
N GLY A 796 -12.19 -20.39 2.36
CA GLY A 796 -13.05 -21.13 1.43
C GLY A 796 -14.21 -21.79 2.16
N TRP A 797 -15.21 -22.26 1.41
CA TRP A 797 -16.35 -22.98 1.96
C TRP A 797 -16.81 -24.13 1.05
N ASP A 798 -17.49 -25.09 1.67
CA ASP A 798 -18.01 -26.29 1.01
C ASP A 798 -19.29 -26.03 0.17
N ALA A 799 -19.94 -27.09 -0.30
CA ALA A 799 -21.15 -26.98 -1.14
C ALA A 799 -22.36 -26.43 -0.37
N GLU A 800 -22.37 -26.55 0.96
CA GLU A 800 -23.43 -26.11 1.85
C GLU A 800 -23.21 -24.67 2.37
N GLY A 801 -22.08 -24.04 2.03
CA GLY A 801 -21.72 -22.70 2.48
C GLY A 801 -21.00 -22.68 3.83
N VAL A 802 -20.51 -23.82 4.31
CA VAL A 802 -19.78 -23.92 5.58
C VAL A 802 -18.29 -23.69 5.32
N VAL A 803 -17.69 -22.75 6.07
CA VAL A 803 -16.25 -22.48 5.98
C VAL A 803 -15.44 -23.69 6.43
N ASP A 804 -14.61 -24.22 5.54
CA ASP A 804 -13.82 -25.45 5.73
C ASP A 804 -12.30 -25.20 5.71
N GLU A 805 -11.85 -24.07 5.16
CA GLU A 805 -10.48 -23.58 5.21
C GLU A 805 -10.41 -22.09 5.55
N ALA A 806 -9.44 -21.68 6.38
CA ALA A 806 -9.15 -20.28 6.65
C ALA A 806 -7.66 -20.07 6.94
N VAL A 807 -7.07 -19.01 6.37
CA VAL A 807 -5.67 -18.64 6.51
C VAL A 807 -5.58 -17.15 6.83
N VAL A 808 -4.90 -16.81 7.92
CA VAL A 808 -4.53 -15.42 8.20
C VAL A 808 -3.28 -15.10 7.38
N VAL A 809 -3.45 -14.33 6.29
CA VAL A 809 -2.40 -14.07 5.28
C VAL A 809 -1.37 -13.07 5.77
N SER A 810 -1.77 -12.14 6.63
CA SER A 810 -0.85 -11.22 7.31
C SER A 810 -1.43 -10.75 8.63
N GLY A 811 -0.74 -11.06 9.72
CA GLY A 811 -0.90 -10.32 10.97
C GLY A 811 -0.01 -9.08 10.87
N SER A 812 -0.60 -7.92 10.57
CA SER A 812 -0.30 -6.55 11.05
C SER A 812 1.04 -6.24 11.75
N ARG A 813 2.17 -6.80 11.33
CA ARG A 813 3.48 -6.42 11.88
C ARG A 813 4.14 -5.28 11.09
N GLY A 814 3.79 -5.07 9.83
CA GLY A 814 4.34 -3.96 9.03
C GLY A 814 3.75 -2.58 9.35
N GLY A 815 2.43 -2.49 9.55
CA GLY A 815 1.73 -1.21 9.72
C GLY A 815 2.12 -0.44 10.99
N ALA A 816 2.17 -1.12 12.14
CA ALA A 816 2.63 -0.51 13.39
C ALA A 816 4.10 -0.07 13.31
N LEU A 817 4.96 -0.84 12.62
CA LEU A 817 6.36 -0.49 12.44
C LEU A 817 6.54 0.71 11.49
N ARG A 818 5.68 0.88 10.47
CA ARG A 818 5.70 2.06 9.58
C ARG A 818 5.49 3.38 10.35
N ALA A 819 4.72 3.37 11.43
CA ALA A 819 4.47 4.57 12.23
C ALA A 819 5.67 5.03 13.08
N ASP A 820 6.53 4.08 13.48
CA ASP A 820 7.67 4.31 14.39
C ASP A 820 9.01 4.56 13.64
N ILE A 821 9.00 4.48 12.30
CA ILE A 821 10.20 4.51 11.45
C ILE A 821 10.12 5.67 10.46
N ASN A 822 11.13 6.55 10.42
CA ASN A 822 11.22 7.63 9.43
C ASN A 822 11.76 7.17 8.06
N GLY A 823 12.43 6.02 8.06
CA GLY A 823 12.86 5.28 6.88
C GLY A 823 11.71 4.56 6.17
N GLU A 824 12.05 3.68 5.22
CA GLU A 824 11.04 2.86 4.55
C GLU A 824 10.84 1.53 5.27
N VAL A 825 9.61 1.01 5.32
CA VAL A 825 9.30 -0.34 5.78
C VAL A 825 8.55 -1.06 4.66
N LEU A 826 9.25 -1.96 3.99
CA LEU A 826 8.77 -2.71 2.84
C LEU A 826 8.29 -4.10 3.25
N LEU A 827 7.18 -4.51 2.68
CA LEU A 827 6.53 -5.81 2.78
C LEU A 827 6.54 -6.50 1.41
N PRO A 828 6.35 -7.83 1.33
CA PRO A 828 6.17 -8.52 0.05
C PRO A 828 5.06 -7.85 -0.77
N GLY A 829 5.40 -7.44 -2.00
CA GLY A 829 4.51 -6.72 -2.91
C GLY A 829 4.69 -5.20 -2.94
N ASP A 830 5.41 -4.60 -1.98
CA ASP A 830 5.77 -3.17 -2.05
C ASP A 830 6.83 -2.93 -3.15
N GLU A 831 6.76 -1.76 -3.79
CA GLU A 831 7.81 -1.31 -4.73
C GLU A 831 9.18 -1.24 -4.03
N GLY A 832 10.22 -1.76 -4.68
CA GLY A 832 11.57 -1.79 -4.10
C GLY A 832 11.84 -2.94 -3.12
N TYR A 833 10.84 -3.80 -2.84
CA TYR A 833 11.00 -4.94 -1.93
C TYR A 833 11.97 -5.98 -2.50
N GLU A 834 11.77 -6.42 -3.74
CA GLU A 834 12.60 -7.47 -4.36
C GLU A 834 14.07 -7.01 -4.50
N GLU A 835 14.30 -5.76 -4.87
CA GLU A 835 15.64 -5.16 -4.97
C GLU A 835 16.34 -5.17 -3.60
N SER A 836 15.61 -4.96 -2.52
CA SER A 836 16.15 -4.96 -1.15
C SER A 836 16.60 -6.34 -0.66
N LEU A 837 16.15 -7.42 -1.32
CA LEU A 837 16.54 -8.79 -1.01
C LEU A 837 17.83 -9.23 -1.71
N VAL A 838 18.32 -8.47 -2.71
CA VAL A 838 19.53 -8.83 -3.47
C VAL A 838 20.73 -8.99 -2.54
N ARG A 839 21.50 -10.05 -2.75
CA ARG A 839 22.74 -10.35 -2.01
C ARG A 839 23.88 -10.62 -2.97
N TRP A 840 25.10 -10.52 -2.45
CA TRP A 840 26.31 -10.82 -3.22
C TRP A 840 26.30 -12.23 -3.79
N SER A 841 25.86 -13.21 -2.99
CA SER A 841 25.58 -14.54 -3.47
C SER A 841 24.09 -14.84 -3.50
N ILE A 842 23.60 -15.36 -4.63
CA ILE A 842 22.18 -15.69 -4.80
C ILE A 842 21.70 -16.79 -3.84
N VAL A 843 22.61 -17.63 -3.32
CA VAL A 843 22.27 -18.66 -2.31
C VAL A 843 21.95 -18.07 -0.94
N CYS A 844 22.18 -16.77 -0.76
CA CYS A 844 21.88 -16.05 0.47
C CYS A 844 20.61 -15.20 0.37
N ILE A 845 19.95 -15.14 -0.80
CA ILE A 845 18.68 -14.43 -0.95
C ILE A 845 17.60 -15.26 -0.23
N LYS A 846 16.83 -14.60 0.65
CA LYS A 846 15.70 -15.18 1.37
C LYS A 846 14.55 -14.17 1.36
N THR A 847 13.32 -14.66 1.28
CA THR A 847 12.12 -13.83 1.28
C THR A 847 11.86 -13.30 2.69
N ALA A 848 12.13 -12.02 2.93
CA ALA A 848 11.92 -11.39 4.23
C ALA A 848 10.44 -11.07 4.47
N GLY A 849 9.93 -11.28 5.69
CA GLY A 849 8.57 -10.83 6.02
C GLY A 849 8.47 -9.30 6.10
N ILE A 850 9.58 -8.63 6.46
CA ILE A 850 9.69 -7.17 6.61
C ILE A 850 11.10 -6.73 6.20
N VAL A 851 11.23 -5.64 5.45
CA VAL A 851 12.51 -4.95 5.22
C VAL A 851 12.42 -3.52 5.71
N VAL A 852 13.27 -3.14 6.65
CA VAL A 852 13.38 -1.77 7.17
C VAL A 852 14.60 -1.11 6.53
N LYS A 853 14.43 0.01 5.83
CA LYS A 853 15.50 0.87 5.32
C LYS A 853 15.63 2.11 6.23
N PRO A 854 16.33 2.01 7.37
CA PRO A 854 16.39 3.09 8.36
C PRO A 854 17.19 4.30 7.83
N LYS A 855 16.78 5.50 8.22
CA LYS A 855 17.52 6.76 7.99
C LYS A 855 18.37 7.20 9.18
N SER A 856 18.18 6.58 10.35
CA SER A 856 18.87 6.94 11.59
C SER A 856 19.07 5.76 12.52
N ALA A 857 19.91 5.93 13.55
CA ALA A 857 20.02 4.96 14.65
C ALA A 857 18.72 4.82 15.46
N HIS A 858 17.89 5.86 15.52
CA HIS A 858 16.57 5.78 16.14
C HIS A 858 15.62 4.87 15.36
N ASP A 859 15.67 4.88 14.03
CA ASP A 859 14.88 3.93 13.22
C ASP A 859 15.36 2.49 13.44
N VAL A 860 16.68 2.26 13.50
CA VAL A 860 17.23 0.93 13.84
C VAL A 860 16.77 0.47 15.22
N SER A 861 16.80 1.38 16.20
CA SER A 861 16.31 1.17 17.56
C SER A 861 14.83 0.80 17.61
N ALA A 862 13.98 1.53 16.89
CA ALA A 862 12.55 1.23 16.77
C ALA A 862 12.30 -0.14 16.13
N ALA A 863 13.02 -0.47 15.04
CA ALA A 863 12.92 -1.77 14.39
C ALA A 863 13.31 -2.93 15.33
N ILE A 864 14.41 -2.79 16.08
CA ILE A 864 14.84 -3.82 17.03
C ILE A 864 13.83 -3.97 18.15
N ARG A 865 13.37 -2.88 18.78
CA ARG A 865 12.34 -2.95 19.83
C ARG A 865 11.08 -3.62 19.32
N PHE A 866 10.65 -3.29 18.10
CA PHE A 866 9.51 -3.90 17.46
C PHE A 866 9.71 -5.41 17.27
N ALA A 867 10.83 -5.81 16.69
CA ALA A 867 11.12 -7.22 16.47
C ALA A 867 11.25 -8.01 17.78
N THR A 868 11.89 -7.44 18.80
CA THR A 868 12.00 -8.02 20.14
C THR A 868 10.63 -8.19 20.78
N LYS A 869 9.81 -7.13 20.80
CA LYS A 869 8.44 -7.12 21.34
C LYS A 869 7.56 -8.18 20.68
N HIS A 870 7.68 -8.35 19.37
CA HIS A 870 6.84 -9.26 18.59
C HIS A 870 7.47 -10.63 18.31
N GLY A 871 8.62 -10.94 18.91
CA GLY A 871 9.32 -12.21 18.68
C GLY A 871 9.68 -12.48 17.21
N ILE A 872 9.93 -11.42 16.42
CA ILE A 872 10.29 -11.53 15.00
C ILE A 872 11.79 -11.77 14.91
N PRO A 873 12.26 -12.88 14.28
CA PRO A 873 13.67 -13.05 13.99
C PRO A 873 14.14 -11.95 13.03
N PHE A 874 15.24 -11.28 13.36
CA PHE A 874 15.75 -10.21 12.51
C PHE A 874 17.24 -10.35 12.22
N THR A 875 17.68 -9.65 11.18
CA THR A 875 19.09 -9.50 10.85
C THR A 875 19.38 -8.15 10.19
N THR A 876 20.65 -7.82 10.03
CA THR A 876 21.11 -6.58 9.41
C THR A 876 21.80 -6.86 8.07
N SER A 877 21.53 -6.00 7.09
CA SER A 877 22.28 -5.92 5.84
C SER A 877 22.91 -4.54 5.70
N GLY A 878 24.25 -4.48 5.76
CA GLY A 878 25.03 -3.38 5.20
C GLY A 878 25.15 -3.56 3.69
N GLY A 879 26.36 -3.79 3.17
CA GLY A 879 26.61 -4.04 1.75
C GLY A 879 26.31 -5.46 1.23
N GLY A 880 25.72 -6.36 2.03
CA GLY A 880 25.25 -7.68 1.57
C GLY A 880 26.32 -8.70 1.09
N HIS A 881 27.62 -8.39 1.29
CA HIS A 881 28.76 -9.19 0.84
C HIS A 881 29.04 -10.41 1.75
N SER A 882 28.17 -11.42 1.69
CA SER A 882 28.26 -12.62 2.54
C SER A 882 27.81 -13.89 1.80
N THR A 883 28.37 -15.03 2.23
CA THR A 883 27.97 -16.38 1.77
C THR A 883 27.36 -17.24 2.89
N ALA A 884 27.28 -16.71 4.12
CA ALA A 884 26.74 -17.42 5.28
C ALA A 884 25.21 -17.31 5.40
N GLY A 885 24.56 -16.49 4.56
CA GLY A 885 23.12 -16.22 4.62
C GLY A 885 22.69 -15.48 5.89
N THR A 886 23.64 -14.85 6.58
CA THR A 886 23.43 -14.15 7.86
C THR A 886 22.86 -12.76 7.67
N SER A 887 23.01 -12.12 6.51
CA SER A 887 22.40 -10.83 6.17
C SER A 887 21.00 -10.94 5.55
N SER A 888 20.36 -12.10 5.65
CA SER A 888 19.02 -12.36 5.14
C SER A 888 18.20 -13.17 6.13
N SER A 889 16.89 -12.91 6.17
CA SER A 889 15.96 -13.64 7.04
C SER A 889 14.79 -14.14 6.22
N ASP A 890 14.41 -15.40 6.40
CA ASP A 890 13.24 -16.02 5.77
C ASP A 890 12.03 -15.81 6.67
N GLY A 891 11.00 -15.13 6.19
CA GLY A 891 9.80 -14.72 6.94
C GLY A 891 10.04 -13.74 8.10
N GLY A 892 11.30 -13.38 8.39
CA GLY A 892 11.67 -12.44 9.46
C GLY A 892 11.95 -11.03 8.95
N MET A 893 12.63 -10.21 9.76
CA MET A 893 12.93 -8.82 9.42
C MET A 893 14.38 -8.61 8.95
N VAL A 894 14.58 -7.80 7.92
CA VAL A 894 15.91 -7.34 7.47
C VAL A 894 16.03 -5.83 7.71
N ILE A 895 17.03 -5.41 8.48
CA ILE A 895 17.40 -4.01 8.67
C ILE A 895 18.46 -3.65 7.62
N HIS A 896 18.06 -2.96 6.56
CA HIS A 896 18.83 -2.65 5.37
C HIS A 896 19.48 -1.25 5.45
N LEU A 897 20.70 -1.18 5.98
CA LEU A 897 21.39 0.09 6.28
C LEU A 897 21.87 0.84 5.01
N ALA A 898 22.17 0.11 3.93
CA ALA A 898 22.83 0.66 2.74
C ALA A 898 21.96 1.62 1.91
N SER A 899 20.68 1.79 2.25
CA SER A 899 19.81 2.74 1.55
C SER A 899 20.08 4.19 1.95
N HIS A 900 20.23 4.46 3.26
CA HIS A 900 20.28 5.84 3.78
C HIS A 900 21.43 6.10 4.76
N LEU A 901 22.08 5.08 5.34
CA LEU A 901 23.17 5.25 6.31
C LEU A 901 24.55 5.12 5.66
N ARG A 902 24.83 5.96 4.65
CA ARG A 902 26.04 5.89 3.81
C ARG A 902 26.95 7.13 3.87
N ASP A 903 26.72 8.03 4.82
CA ASP A 903 27.53 9.22 4.96
C ASP A 903 28.96 8.92 5.41
N VAL A 904 29.92 9.69 4.89
CA VAL A 904 31.35 9.63 5.27
C VAL A 904 31.88 11.03 5.52
N THR A 905 32.51 11.24 6.67
CA THR A 905 33.17 12.49 7.07
C THR A 905 34.63 12.22 7.42
N VAL A 906 35.54 13.03 6.91
CA VAL A 906 36.99 12.92 7.16
C VAL A 906 37.45 14.13 7.95
N ASP A 907 38.13 13.89 9.06
CA ASP A 907 38.87 14.90 9.83
C ASP A 907 40.37 14.69 9.56
N PRO A 908 40.97 15.45 8.61
CA PRO A 908 42.37 15.28 8.26
C PRO A 908 43.32 15.79 9.36
N GLU A 909 42.89 16.70 10.22
CA GLU A 909 43.73 17.24 11.31
C GLU A 909 43.89 16.21 12.42
N ARG A 910 42.78 15.58 12.83
CA ARG A 910 42.77 14.50 13.83
C ARG A 910 43.10 13.14 13.24
N ARG A 911 43.16 13.03 11.91
CA ARG A 911 43.37 11.79 11.15
C ARG A 911 42.33 10.73 11.47
N LEU A 912 41.06 11.13 11.44
CA LEU A 912 39.92 10.24 11.65
C LEU A 912 39.01 10.24 10.42
N VAL A 913 38.37 9.10 10.16
CA VAL A 913 37.25 9.00 9.24
C VAL A 913 36.06 8.37 9.96
N THR A 914 34.92 9.04 9.87
CA THR A 914 33.66 8.58 10.43
C THR A 914 32.72 8.21 9.29
N TYR A 915 32.13 7.02 9.31
CA TYR A 915 31.33 6.49 8.23
C TYR A 915 30.13 5.66 8.71
N GLY A 916 29.04 5.72 7.97
CA GLY A 916 27.80 5.01 8.27
C GLY A 916 27.92 3.49 8.12
N GLY A 917 27.12 2.74 8.87
CA GLY A 917 27.12 1.27 8.82
C GLY A 917 26.63 0.67 7.50
N GLY A 918 25.96 1.48 6.68
CA GLY A 918 25.54 1.14 5.32
C GLY A 918 26.61 1.36 4.24
N CYS A 919 27.75 2.00 4.56
CA CYS A 919 28.81 2.27 3.58
C CYS A 919 29.43 1.00 3.02
N THR A 920 29.99 1.11 1.81
CA THR A 920 30.98 0.18 1.26
C THR A 920 32.38 0.77 1.33
N TRP A 921 33.42 -0.03 1.12
CA TRP A 921 34.80 0.48 1.10
C TRP A 921 35.05 1.49 -0.01
N LYS A 922 34.31 1.40 -1.13
CA LYS A 922 34.30 2.42 -2.18
C LYS A 922 33.96 3.82 -1.65
N ASP A 923 33.00 3.91 -0.72
CA ASP A 923 32.57 5.19 -0.14
C ASP A 923 33.69 5.78 0.74
N VAL A 924 34.28 4.94 1.60
CA VAL A 924 35.32 5.35 2.56
C VAL A 924 36.62 5.71 1.86
N ASP A 925 37.08 4.86 0.93
CA ASP A 925 38.31 5.08 0.17
C ASP A 925 38.23 6.36 -0.67
N ALA A 926 37.10 6.59 -1.35
CA ALA A 926 36.92 7.79 -2.16
C ALA A 926 36.89 9.08 -1.30
N ALA A 927 36.35 9.02 -0.09
CA ALA A 927 36.32 10.17 0.82
C ALA A 927 37.70 10.47 1.41
N ALA A 928 38.40 9.46 1.94
CA ALA A 928 39.71 9.62 2.55
C ALA A 928 40.77 10.06 1.52
N TRP A 929 40.71 9.53 0.30
CA TRP A 929 41.68 9.82 -0.76
C TRP A 929 41.73 11.30 -1.17
N LYS A 930 40.61 12.03 -1.05
CA LYS A 930 40.56 13.48 -1.30
C LYS A 930 41.51 14.28 -0.40
N HIS A 931 41.91 13.70 0.73
CA HIS A 931 42.84 14.29 1.68
C HIS A 931 44.22 13.63 1.66
N GLY A 932 44.50 12.74 0.70
CA GLY A 932 45.73 11.95 0.65
C GLY A 932 45.83 10.92 1.77
N LEU A 933 44.69 10.41 2.23
CA LEU A 933 44.56 9.51 3.36
C LEU A 933 43.87 8.19 2.94
N ALA A 934 44.15 7.10 3.66
CA ALA A 934 43.45 5.83 3.55
C ALA A 934 43.43 5.11 4.92
N THR A 935 42.55 4.13 5.09
CA THR A 935 42.55 3.24 6.26
C THR A 935 42.52 1.77 5.81
N VAL A 936 42.64 0.85 6.77
CA VAL A 936 42.59 -0.59 6.47
C VAL A 936 41.16 -1.00 6.12
N GLY A 937 40.94 -1.31 4.84
CA GLY A 937 39.70 -1.83 4.30
C GLY A 937 39.77 -3.29 3.86
N GLY A 938 38.85 -3.68 2.97
CA GLY A 938 38.88 -4.98 2.27
C GLY A 938 39.72 -4.95 0.99
N THR A 939 39.68 -6.04 0.24
CA THR A 939 40.34 -6.19 -1.09
C THR A 939 39.39 -5.98 -2.27
N VAL A 940 38.12 -5.67 -2.00
CA VAL A 940 37.05 -5.43 -2.98
C VAL A 940 36.16 -4.27 -2.52
N SER A 941 35.94 -3.29 -3.41
CA SER A 941 35.41 -1.97 -3.02
C SER A 941 33.95 -1.99 -2.61
N HIS A 942 33.15 -2.89 -3.21
CA HIS A 942 31.72 -3.02 -2.88
C HIS A 942 31.46 -3.83 -1.59
N THR A 943 32.49 -4.23 -0.86
CA THR A 943 32.33 -4.91 0.43
C THR A 943 31.77 -3.93 1.47
N GLY A 944 30.69 -4.32 2.15
CA GLY A 944 30.09 -3.51 3.21
C GLY A 944 31.00 -3.38 4.43
N VAL A 945 31.14 -2.15 4.96
CA VAL A 945 32.08 -1.85 6.06
C VAL A 945 31.76 -2.64 7.33
N GLY A 946 30.47 -2.74 7.71
CA GLY A 946 30.08 -3.36 8.97
C GLY A 946 30.39 -4.85 9.03
N GLY A 947 30.12 -5.58 7.95
CA GLY A 947 30.46 -7.01 7.88
C GLY A 947 31.96 -7.26 7.97
N LEU A 948 32.76 -6.43 7.28
CA LEU A 948 34.21 -6.60 7.25
C LEU A 948 34.87 -6.22 8.57
N VAL A 949 34.60 -5.03 9.08
CA VAL A 949 35.23 -4.50 10.30
C VAL A 949 34.85 -5.35 11.50
N LEU A 950 33.56 -5.66 11.70
CA LEU A 950 33.11 -6.37 12.92
C LEU A 950 33.62 -7.81 13.01
N GLY A 951 34.12 -8.39 11.91
CA GLY A 951 34.79 -9.69 11.87
C GLY A 951 36.32 -9.61 11.86
N GLY A 952 36.92 -8.45 12.12
CA GLY A 952 38.37 -8.22 12.15
C GLY A 952 38.85 -7.35 10.99
N GLY A 953 38.55 -7.76 9.76
CA GLY A 953 38.85 -7.00 8.54
C GLY A 953 40.35 -6.96 8.21
N GLN A 954 40.71 -7.46 7.02
CA GLN A 954 42.05 -7.33 6.47
C GLN A 954 41.98 -6.94 4.99
N GLY A 955 43.03 -6.27 4.52
CA GLY A 955 43.15 -5.84 3.13
C GLY A 955 44.54 -5.31 2.80
N LEU A 956 44.62 -4.55 1.71
CA LEU A 956 45.88 -4.15 1.06
C LEU A 956 46.86 -3.42 1.99
N LEU A 957 46.36 -2.68 2.98
CA LEU A 957 47.17 -1.90 3.93
C LEU A 957 47.45 -2.62 5.25
N SER A 958 47.02 -3.88 5.41
CA SER A 958 47.14 -4.58 6.70
C SER A 958 48.57 -4.82 7.16
N GLY A 959 49.51 -4.96 6.23
CA GLY A 959 50.95 -5.09 6.55
C GLY A 959 51.55 -3.86 7.21
N LEU A 960 51.00 -2.67 6.96
CA LEU A 960 51.46 -1.39 7.54
C LEU A 960 50.71 -1.03 8.82
N HIS A 961 49.40 -1.24 8.84
CA HIS A 961 48.52 -0.64 9.85
C HIS A 961 47.76 -1.65 10.72
N GLY A 962 47.84 -2.96 10.42
CA GLY A 962 47.17 -4.01 11.17
C GLY A 962 45.80 -4.35 10.58
N LEU A 963 44.86 -4.78 11.41
CA LEU A 963 43.49 -5.10 10.97
C LEU A 963 42.61 -3.85 10.97
N ALA A 964 41.47 -3.91 10.28
CA ALA A 964 40.50 -2.82 10.29
C ALA A 964 40.00 -2.51 11.72
N ILE A 965 39.83 -3.54 12.55
CA ILE A 965 39.50 -3.37 13.99
C ILE A 965 40.62 -2.72 14.81
N ASP A 966 41.87 -2.77 14.35
CA ASP A 966 43.00 -2.15 15.06
C ASP A 966 43.03 -0.64 14.81
N CYS A 967 42.44 -0.19 13.70
CA CYS A 967 42.28 1.21 13.35
C CYS A 967 40.99 1.81 13.93
N LEU A 968 40.09 1.00 14.48
CA LEU A 968 38.79 1.44 14.98
C LEU A 968 38.95 2.19 16.31
N VAL A 969 38.35 3.38 16.40
CA VAL A 969 38.43 4.27 17.57
C VAL A 969 37.14 4.24 18.40
N GLU A 970 35.99 4.30 17.72
CA GLU A 970 34.67 4.23 18.35
C GLU A 970 33.60 3.72 17.37
N VAL A 971 32.47 3.29 17.90
CA VAL A 971 31.27 2.93 17.15
C VAL A 971 30.00 3.38 17.86
N GLU A 972 29.01 3.81 17.09
CA GLU A 972 27.62 3.97 17.55
C GLU A 972 26.86 2.68 17.25
N VAL A 973 26.27 2.07 18.27
CA VAL A 973 25.65 0.75 18.18
C VAL A 973 24.29 0.73 18.86
N VAL A 974 23.34 0.03 18.23
CA VAL A 974 22.01 -0.23 18.77
C VAL A 974 21.95 -1.64 19.33
N LEU A 975 21.62 -1.77 20.61
CA LEU A 975 21.59 -3.03 21.37
C LEU A 975 20.24 -3.75 21.29
N ALA A 976 20.14 -4.93 21.89
CA ALA A 976 18.99 -5.84 21.77
C ALA A 976 17.70 -5.29 22.41
N ASP A 977 17.86 -4.45 23.43
CA ASP A 977 16.79 -3.68 24.08
C ASP A 977 16.42 -2.40 23.31
N GLY A 978 17.14 -2.10 22.22
CA GLY A 978 16.99 -0.90 21.41
C GLY A 978 17.73 0.32 21.95
N SER A 979 18.51 0.22 23.03
CA SER A 979 19.35 1.33 23.48
C SER A 979 20.42 1.67 22.43
N ILE A 980 20.67 2.96 22.24
CA ILE A 980 21.73 3.48 21.35
C ILE A 980 22.88 3.92 22.24
N VAL A 981 24.05 3.33 22.04
CA VAL A 981 25.23 3.60 22.87
C VAL A 981 26.46 3.83 22.01
N THR A 982 27.42 4.56 22.55
CA THR A 982 28.76 4.70 21.97
C THR A 982 29.69 3.70 22.65
N ALA A 983 30.44 2.92 21.87
CA ALA A 983 31.46 2.01 22.37
C ALA A 983 32.84 2.45 21.89
N SER A 984 33.75 2.68 22.84
CA SER A 984 35.14 3.10 22.64
C SER A 984 36.02 2.55 23.79
N GLU A 985 37.32 2.82 23.78
CA GLU A 985 38.20 2.44 24.91
C GLU A 985 37.81 3.14 26.24
N THR A 986 37.09 4.27 26.19
CA THR A 986 36.70 5.06 27.37
C THR A 986 35.22 4.96 27.75
N GLU A 987 34.38 4.44 26.86
CA GLU A 987 32.93 4.30 27.06
C GLU A 987 32.45 2.93 26.57
N ASN A 988 31.74 2.16 27.41
CA ASN A 988 31.33 0.79 27.08
C ASN A 988 32.51 -0.10 26.56
N ALA A 989 33.68 -0.01 27.20
CA ALA A 989 34.93 -0.61 26.72
C ALA A 989 34.89 -2.14 26.56
N ASP A 990 34.09 -2.84 27.36
CA ASP A 990 33.89 -4.29 27.22
C ASP A 990 33.05 -4.64 25.98
N LEU A 991 32.05 -3.84 25.64
CA LEU A 991 31.30 -3.92 24.38
C LEU A 991 32.21 -3.56 23.19
N PHE A 992 33.00 -2.50 23.29
CA PHE A 992 33.96 -2.12 22.24
C PHE A 992 34.97 -3.25 21.96
N TRP A 993 35.47 -3.89 23.02
CA TRP A 993 36.30 -5.09 22.92
C TRP A 993 35.60 -6.23 22.15
N ALA A 994 34.31 -6.48 22.41
CA ALA A 994 33.52 -7.51 21.74
C ALA A 994 33.22 -7.18 20.27
N LEU A 995 32.89 -5.92 19.98
CA LEU A 995 32.59 -5.44 18.63
C LEU A 995 33.81 -5.55 17.69
N ARG A 996 35.03 -5.48 18.23
CA ARG A 996 36.28 -5.76 17.52
C ARG A 996 36.52 -7.27 17.35
N GLY A 997 35.66 -7.93 16.56
CA GLY A 997 35.85 -9.31 16.11
C GLY A 997 34.60 -10.20 16.17
N ALA A 998 33.62 -9.85 17.02
CA ALA A 998 32.37 -10.59 17.19
C ALA A 998 31.12 -9.69 17.05
N GLY A 999 31.25 -8.51 16.44
CA GLY A 999 30.27 -7.44 16.66
C GLY A 999 28.86 -7.69 16.16
N ALA A 1000 28.69 -8.47 15.09
CA ALA A 1000 27.37 -8.86 14.57
C ALA A 1000 26.51 -9.65 15.58
N SER A 1001 27.13 -10.17 16.66
CA SER A 1001 26.44 -10.87 17.74
C SER A 1001 26.00 -9.97 18.90
N PHE A 1002 26.29 -8.67 18.88
CA PHE A 1002 26.04 -7.77 20.03
C PHE A 1002 25.18 -6.55 19.70
N GLY A 1003 25.08 -6.14 18.44
CA GLY A 1003 24.33 -4.95 18.07
C GLY A 1003 24.35 -4.63 16.59
N VAL A 1004 23.56 -3.64 16.20
CA VAL A 1004 23.59 -3.03 14.87
C VAL A 1004 24.43 -1.76 14.94
N VAL A 1005 25.60 -1.77 14.31
CA VAL A 1005 26.47 -0.58 14.27
C VAL A 1005 26.00 0.35 13.16
N THR A 1006 25.61 1.57 13.55
CA THR A 1006 25.07 2.61 12.65
C THR A 1006 26.15 3.58 12.18
N ARG A 1007 27.24 3.73 12.96
CA ARG A 1007 28.37 4.59 12.63
C ARG A 1007 29.68 4.01 13.18
N PHE A 1008 30.74 4.12 12.39
CA PHE A 1008 32.11 3.75 12.75
C PHE A 1008 33.00 5.00 12.69
N THR A 1009 34.01 5.08 13.56
CA THR A 1009 35.11 6.05 13.43
C THR A 1009 36.43 5.30 13.49
N SER A 1010 37.28 5.48 12.49
CA SER A 1010 38.58 4.82 12.36
C SER A 1010 39.71 5.82 12.11
N GLU A 1011 40.92 5.47 12.52
CA GLU A 1011 42.14 6.17 12.16
C GLU A 1011 42.39 6.08 10.64
N VAL A 1012 42.92 7.16 10.07
CA VAL A 1012 43.39 7.22 8.68
C VAL A 1012 44.86 7.61 8.61
N PHE A 1013 45.54 7.12 7.59
CA PHE A 1013 46.98 7.23 7.41
C PHE A 1013 47.31 7.89 6.07
N PRO A 1014 48.41 8.67 5.98
CA PRO A 1014 48.91 9.17 4.71
C PRO A 1014 49.10 8.04 3.71
N GLN A 1015 48.52 8.19 2.52
CA GLN A 1015 48.57 7.18 1.47
C GLN A 1015 48.90 7.84 0.13
N GLU A 1016 49.94 7.33 -0.51
CA GLU A 1016 50.34 7.72 -1.86
C GLU A 1016 49.79 6.75 -2.92
N LYS A 1017 50.17 6.94 -4.17
CA LYS A 1017 49.88 5.98 -5.25
C LYS A 1017 50.47 4.61 -4.93
N VAL A 1018 49.87 3.59 -5.53
CA VAL A 1018 50.19 2.19 -5.31
C VAL A 1018 50.47 1.49 -6.64
N TRP A 1019 51.23 0.40 -6.61
CA TRP A 1019 51.38 -0.50 -7.75
C TRP A 1019 50.59 -1.77 -7.51
N TYR A 1020 49.61 -2.07 -8.38
CA TYR A 1020 48.69 -3.19 -8.20
C TYR A 1020 48.15 -3.72 -9.53
N GLY A 1021 47.81 -5.01 -9.58
CA GLY A 1021 47.07 -5.64 -10.68
C GLY A 1021 47.26 -7.15 -10.71
N ALA A 1022 46.58 -7.83 -11.63
CA ALA A 1022 46.66 -9.29 -11.75
C ALA A 1022 47.79 -9.73 -12.70
N LEU A 1023 48.57 -10.71 -12.25
CA LEU A 1023 49.53 -11.46 -13.06
C LEU A 1023 49.03 -12.91 -13.21
N MET A 1024 49.15 -13.46 -14.41
CA MET A 1024 48.71 -14.83 -14.70
C MET A 1024 49.87 -15.68 -15.21
N PHE A 1025 50.03 -16.88 -14.66
CA PHE A 1025 51.12 -17.80 -14.96
C PHE A 1025 50.59 -19.18 -15.34
N ALA A 1026 51.36 -19.92 -16.14
CA ALA A 1026 51.09 -21.32 -16.43
C ALA A 1026 51.30 -22.20 -15.19
N ASN A 1027 50.56 -23.30 -15.09
CA ASN A 1027 50.71 -24.24 -13.97
C ASN A 1027 52.14 -24.83 -13.87
N SER A 1028 52.86 -24.93 -15.00
CA SER A 1028 54.26 -25.36 -15.04
C SER A 1028 55.24 -24.40 -14.35
N GLN A 1029 54.83 -23.17 -14.06
CA GLN A 1029 55.64 -22.16 -13.37
C GLN A 1029 55.47 -22.22 -11.84
N LEU A 1030 54.62 -23.11 -11.31
CA LEU A 1030 54.38 -23.25 -9.86
C LEU A 1030 55.67 -23.40 -9.02
N PRO A 1031 56.67 -24.23 -9.41
CA PRO A 1031 57.90 -24.37 -8.61
C PRO A 1031 58.68 -23.06 -8.46
N ALA A 1032 58.75 -22.26 -9.52
CA ALA A 1032 59.41 -20.96 -9.50
C ALA A 1032 58.65 -19.95 -8.63
N LEU A 1033 57.32 -19.96 -8.69
CA LEU A 1033 56.47 -19.08 -7.90
C LEU A 1033 56.50 -19.42 -6.41
N VAL A 1034 56.52 -20.70 -6.02
CA VAL A 1034 56.66 -21.11 -4.62
C VAL A 1034 58.03 -20.72 -4.05
N THR A 1035 59.09 -20.88 -4.85
CA THR A 1035 60.45 -20.42 -4.48
C THR A 1035 60.46 -18.92 -4.26
N TRP A 1036 59.93 -18.16 -5.21
CA TRP A 1036 59.79 -16.71 -5.09
C TRP A 1036 58.96 -16.31 -3.86
N ALA A 1037 57.82 -16.95 -3.61
CA ALA A 1037 56.94 -16.62 -2.49
C ALA A 1037 57.65 -16.80 -1.13
N ASN A 1038 58.48 -17.83 -0.98
CA ASN A 1038 59.29 -18.02 0.21
C ASN A 1038 60.34 -16.92 0.40
N GLU A 1039 61.06 -16.55 -0.66
CA GLU A 1039 61.99 -15.41 -0.61
C GLU A 1039 61.28 -14.08 -0.32
N PHE A 1040 60.08 -13.90 -0.88
CA PHE A 1040 59.27 -12.70 -0.70
C PHE A 1040 58.83 -12.55 0.77
N VAL A 1041 58.41 -13.65 1.41
CA VAL A 1041 58.04 -13.67 2.83
C VAL A 1041 59.19 -13.21 3.73
N GLU A 1042 60.44 -13.53 3.40
CA GLU A 1042 61.61 -13.07 4.15
C GLU A 1042 61.94 -11.59 3.93
N LYS A 1043 61.63 -11.05 2.75
CA LYS A 1043 62.03 -9.71 2.31
C LYS A 1043 60.97 -8.62 2.53
N MET A 1044 59.69 -8.99 2.67
CA MET A 1044 58.60 -8.03 2.80
C MET A 1044 58.77 -7.08 4.01
N ASP A 1045 58.43 -5.81 3.83
CA ASP A 1045 58.62 -4.75 4.83
C ASP A 1045 57.30 -4.22 5.41
N GLY A 1046 56.16 -4.72 4.92
CA GLY A 1046 54.82 -4.32 5.33
C GLY A 1046 54.08 -3.51 4.27
N ARG A 1047 54.79 -2.90 3.31
CA ARG A 1047 54.17 -2.17 2.19
C ARG A 1047 53.56 -3.08 1.12
N GLN A 1048 53.66 -4.40 1.27
CA GLN A 1048 53.19 -5.36 0.27
C GLN A 1048 52.06 -6.25 0.78
N PHE A 1049 51.16 -6.60 -0.13
CA PHE A 1049 50.12 -7.60 0.04
C PHE A 1049 50.02 -8.42 -1.25
N VAL A 1050 50.01 -9.75 -1.17
CA VAL A 1050 49.98 -10.61 -2.35
C VAL A 1050 48.86 -11.62 -2.20
N ILE A 1051 47.98 -11.69 -3.19
CA ILE A 1051 47.03 -12.80 -3.32
C ILE A 1051 47.60 -13.77 -4.36
N MET A 1052 47.98 -14.97 -3.94
CA MET A 1052 48.54 -16.00 -4.83
C MET A 1052 47.69 -17.26 -4.77
N GLY A 1053 47.28 -17.79 -5.93
CA GLY A 1053 46.36 -18.92 -5.95
C GLY A 1053 46.10 -19.53 -7.31
N PHE A 1054 45.12 -20.42 -7.33
CA PHE A 1054 44.64 -21.15 -8.50
C PHE A 1054 43.27 -20.60 -8.93
N ALA A 1055 43.16 -20.32 -10.23
CA ALA A 1055 41.95 -19.81 -10.85
C ALA A 1055 41.90 -20.26 -12.32
N TYR A 1056 40.85 -19.86 -13.04
CA TYR A 1056 40.80 -20.02 -14.49
C TYR A 1056 41.01 -18.65 -15.16
N GLY A 1057 41.47 -18.67 -16.41
CA GLY A 1057 41.51 -17.48 -17.26
C GLY A 1057 40.11 -16.87 -17.49
N PRO A 1058 40.01 -15.79 -18.29
CA PRO A 1058 38.76 -15.06 -18.50
C PRO A 1058 37.56 -15.99 -18.80
N PRO A 1059 36.36 -15.69 -18.27
CA PRO A 1059 35.18 -16.54 -18.41
C PRO A 1059 34.87 -16.86 -19.88
N GLY A 1060 34.68 -18.14 -20.18
CA GLY A 1060 34.37 -18.62 -21.53
C GLY A 1060 34.57 -20.13 -21.68
N PRO A 1061 34.08 -20.75 -22.76
CA PRO A 1061 34.23 -22.19 -23.00
C PRO A 1061 35.71 -22.63 -23.02
N ASP A 1062 36.63 -21.75 -23.39
CA ASP A 1062 38.08 -22.01 -23.50
C ASP A 1062 38.90 -21.58 -22.27
N ALA A 1063 38.26 -21.24 -21.14
CA ALA A 1063 38.97 -20.81 -19.94
C ALA A 1063 39.93 -21.91 -19.44
N LYS A 1064 41.21 -21.56 -19.27
CA LYS A 1064 42.29 -22.51 -18.91
C LYS A 1064 42.69 -22.40 -17.44
N PRO A 1065 43.11 -23.50 -16.79
CA PRO A 1065 43.75 -23.47 -15.47
C PRO A 1065 44.98 -22.55 -15.44
N MET A 1066 45.02 -21.60 -14.52
CA MET A 1066 46.12 -20.64 -14.37
C MET A 1066 46.42 -20.30 -12.91
N ILE A 1067 47.69 -20.00 -12.63
CA ILE A 1067 48.09 -19.47 -11.34
C ILE A 1067 47.93 -17.95 -11.40
N ILE A 1068 47.14 -17.39 -10.50
CA ILE A 1068 46.94 -15.94 -10.37
C ILE A 1068 47.81 -15.42 -9.23
N VAL A 1069 48.52 -14.33 -9.48
CA VAL A 1069 49.26 -13.58 -8.46
C VAL A 1069 48.83 -12.11 -8.57
N GLN A 1070 48.31 -11.54 -7.49
CA GLN A 1070 47.94 -10.12 -7.43
C GLN A 1070 48.89 -9.40 -6.46
N PRO A 1071 50.03 -8.88 -6.96
CA PRO A 1071 50.95 -8.13 -6.12
C PRO A 1071 50.45 -6.70 -5.89
N PHE A 1072 50.43 -6.29 -4.63
CA PHE A 1072 50.23 -4.91 -4.20
C PHE A 1072 51.51 -4.35 -3.58
N HIS A 1073 51.83 -3.11 -3.92
CA HIS A 1073 52.86 -2.31 -3.27
C HIS A 1073 52.33 -0.91 -2.93
N SER A 1074 52.42 -0.51 -1.65
CA SER A 1074 52.17 0.87 -1.22
C SER A 1074 53.43 1.71 -1.43
N GLY A 1075 53.48 2.43 -2.54
CA GLY A 1075 54.66 3.19 -2.99
C GLY A 1075 54.75 3.27 -4.51
N LYS A 1076 55.83 3.89 -5.01
CA LYS A 1076 56.07 4.10 -6.44
C LYS A 1076 56.24 2.79 -7.22
N GLY A 1077 55.80 2.78 -8.47
CA GLY A 1077 55.90 1.60 -9.34
C GLY A 1077 57.32 1.06 -9.53
N GLU A 1078 58.33 1.92 -9.64
CA GLU A 1078 59.73 1.51 -9.84
C GLU A 1078 60.28 0.71 -8.63
N GLU A 1079 59.92 1.10 -7.40
CA GLU A 1079 60.29 0.37 -6.17
C GLU A 1079 59.67 -1.04 -6.15
N ALA A 1080 58.50 -1.19 -6.75
CA ALA A 1080 57.83 -2.46 -6.92
C ALA A 1080 58.51 -3.32 -8.00
N THR A 1081 58.67 -2.79 -9.22
CA THR A 1081 59.09 -3.56 -10.40
C THR A 1081 60.57 -3.90 -10.44
N GLU A 1082 61.45 -2.99 -10.02
CA GLU A 1082 62.91 -3.23 -9.96
C GLU A 1082 63.37 -3.71 -8.58
N GLY A 1083 62.50 -3.62 -7.57
CA GLY A 1083 62.76 -4.04 -6.20
C GLY A 1083 62.05 -5.35 -5.83
N ILE A 1084 61.06 -5.25 -4.95
CA ILE A 1084 60.50 -6.40 -4.22
C ILE A 1084 59.78 -7.42 -5.13
N PHE A 1085 59.21 -6.98 -6.26
CA PHE A 1085 58.51 -7.85 -7.22
C PHE A 1085 59.35 -8.19 -8.47
N LYS A 1086 60.61 -7.76 -8.55
CA LYS A 1086 61.47 -8.07 -9.70
C LYS A 1086 61.56 -9.59 -9.95
N GLY A 1087 61.80 -10.36 -8.88
CA GLY A 1087 61.88 -11.82 -8.97
C GLY A 1087 60.59 -12.47 -9.48
N LEU A 1088 59.41 -11.89 -9.19
CA LEU A 1088 58.11 -12.37 -9.71
C LEU A 1088 57.96 -12.08 -11.19
N LEU A 1089 58.36 -10.88 -11.64
CA LEU A 1089 58.30 -10.49 -13.04
C LEU A 1089 59.29 -11.29 -13.90
N ASP A 1090 60.46 -11.62 -13.35
CA ASP A 1090 61.48 -12.46 -14.00
C ASP A 1090 61.01 -13.92 -14.23
N VAL A 1091 60.02 -14.41 -13.46
CA VAL A 1091 59.37 -15.72 -13.74
C VAL A 1091 58.64 -15.72 -15.10
N GLY A 1092 58.24 -14.55 -15.59
CA GLY A 1092 57.61 -14.36 -16.89
C GLY A 1092 56.11 -14.64 -16.89
N PRO A 1093 55.26 -13.70 -16.41
CA PRO A 1093 53.81 -13.86 -16.48
C PRO A 1093 53.32 -13.90 -17.94
N LEU A 1094 52.32 -14.74 -18.20
CA LEU A 1094 51.62 -14.80 -19.49
C LEU A 1094 50.75 -13.56 -19.72
N VAL A 1095 50.19 -13.02 -18.64
CA VAL A 1095 49.38 -11.79 -18.63
C VAL A 1095 49.87 -10.93 -17.48
N ASN A 1096 50.13 -9.65 -17.75
CA ASN A 1096 50.50 -8.65 -16.74
C ASN A 1096 49.56 -7.45 -16.83
N MET A 1097 48.73 -7.27 -15.80
CA MET A 1097 47.81 -6.13 -15.66
C MET A 1097 48.24 -5.17 -14.55
N ALA A 1098 49.44 -5.31 -14.00
CA ALA A 1098 49.92 -4.50 -12.88
C ALA A 1098 50.42 -3.13 -13.35
N ALA A 1099 49.92 -2.07 -12.70
CA ALA A 1099 50.26 -0.69 -13.02
C ALA A 1099 50.27 0.19 -11.75
N GLU A 1100 50.87 1.37 -11.86
CA GLU A 1100 50.74 2.41 -10.83
C GLU A 1100 49.37 3.08 -10.94
N MET A 1101 48.70 3.28 -9.80
CA MET A 1101 47.36 3.86 -9.72
C MET A 1101 47.06 4.49 -8.36
N ASP A 1102 45.92 5.17 -8.28
CA ASP A 1102 45.38 5.70 -7.03
C ASP A 1102 44.82 4.56 -6.15
N TYR A 1103 44.93 4.69 -4.83
CA TYR A 1103 44.50 3.64 -3.89
C TYR A 1103 43.02 3.23 -4.06
N PRO A 1104 42.04 4.16 -4.20
CA PRO A 1104 40.65 3.77 -4.45
C PRO A 1104 40.48 2.99 -5.75
N THR A 1105 41.27 3.30 -6.79
CA THR A 1105 41.23 2.54 -8.05
C THR A 1105 41.71 1.11 -7.85
N ALA A 1106 42.79 0.91 -7.08
CA ALA A 1106 43.30 -0.42 -6.78
C ALA A 1106 42.24 -1.33 -6.13
N ASN A 1107 41.42 -0.79 -5.22
CA ASN A 1107 40.35 -1.55 -4.56
C ASN A 1107 39.18 -1.93 -5.49
N THR A 1108 39.05 -1.28 -6.67
CA THR A 1108 37.95 -1.53 -7.62
C THR A 1108 38.28 -2.57 -8.71
N ILE A 1109 39.54 -2.97 -8.88
CA ILE A 1109 39.96 -3.87 -9.98
C ILE A 1109 39.20 -5.21 -9.98
N LEU A 1110 38.80 -5.69 -8.79
CA LEU A 1110 38.12 -6.96 -8.63
C LEU A 1110 36.59 -6.87 -8.69
N ASP A 1111 36.00 -5.67 -8.75
CA ASP A 1111 34.57 -5.47 -8.61
C ASP A 1111 33.75 -6.19 -9.69
N GLU A 1112 34.21 -6.20 -10.94
CA GLU A 1112 33.51 -6.87 -12.04
C GLU A 1112 33.53 -8.40 -11.88
N LEU A 1113 34.69 -8.96 -11.52
CA LEU A 1113 34.87 -10.41 -11.31
C LEU A 1113 34.14 -10.90 -10.05
N GLN A 1114 34.03 -10.02 -9.05
CA GLN A 1114 33.40 -10.29 -7.76
C GLN A 1114 32.03 -9.62 -7.62
N GLY A 1115 31.36 -9.26 -8.73
CA GLY A 1115 30.02 -8.67 -8.67
C GLY A 1115 28.94 -9.62 -8.09
N PRO A 1116 27.78 -9.07 -7.69
CA PRO A 1116 26.62 -9.86 -7.30
C PRO A 1116 26.05 -10.66 -8.49
N GLY A 1117 25.22 -11.68 -8.19
CA GLY A 1117 24.48 -12.44 -9.21
C GLY A 1117 24.99 -13.87 -9.46
N ALA A 1118 26.12 -14.27 -8.85
CA ALA A 1118 26.62 -15.65 -8.92
C ALA A 1118 26.29 -16.47 -7.66
N ARG A 1119 26.24 -17.80 -7.79
CA ARG A 1119 26.28 -18.70 -6.61
C ARG A 1119 27.71 -18.76 -6.12
N ARG A 1120 27.94 -18.40 -4.86
CA ARG A 1120 29.26 -18.24 -4.25
C ARG A 1120 29.23 -18.79 -2.83
N LEU A 1121 30.33 -19.39 -2.41
CA LEU A 1121 30.55 -19.85 -1.05
C LEU A 1121 32.01 -19.65 -0.69
N MET A 1122 32.26 -18.93 0.40
CA MET A 1122 33.59 -18.80 0.99
C MET A 1122 33.80 -19.88 2.06
N GLY A 1123 35.01 -20.41 2.08
CA GLY A 1123 35.58 -21.16 3.20
C GLY A 1123 36.98 -20.63 3.51
N GLY A 1124 37.39 -20.73 4.77
CA GLY A 1124 38.67 -20.23 5.24
C GLY A 1124 39.50 -21.31 5.92
N THR A 1125 40.80 -21.28 5.67
CA THR A 1125 41.84 -22.05 6.36
C THR A 1125 43.12 -21.22 6.40
N ASN A 1126 44.26 -21.81 6.74
CA ASN A 1126 45.55 -21.11 6.78
C ASN A 1126 46.72 -21.98 6.32
N LEU A 1127 47.84 -21.32 6.01
CA LEU A 1127 49.14 -21.91 5.68
C LEU A 1127 50.26 -21.17 6.38
N THR A 1128 51.31 -21.88 6.79
CA THR A 1128 52.54 -21.32 7.35
C THR A 1128 53.65 -21.34 6.30
N ALA A 1129 54.52 -20.31 6.33
CA ALA A 1129 55.77 -20.33 5.60
C ALA A 1129 56.88 -21.05 6.42
N PRO A 1130 57.89 -21.66 5.78
CA PRO A 1130 58.07 -21.73 4.33
C PRO A 1130 57.03 -22.64 3.65
N PHE A 1131 56.55 -22.21 2.49
CA PHE A 1131 55.60 -22.91 1.66
C PHE A 1131 56.25 -24.13 1.00
N GLU A 1132 55.63 -25.29 1.17
CA GLU A 1132 56.07 -26.56 0.58
C GLU A 1132 55.47 -26.77 -0.82
N LEU A 1133 56.32 -26.98 -1.83
CA LEU A 1133 55.87 -27.18 -3.21
C LEU A 1133 54.87 -28.34 -3.35
N ALA A 1134 55.14 -29.48 -2.69
CA ALA A 1134 54.28 -30.66 -2.74
C ALA A 1134 52.84 -30.36 -2.28
N LYS A 1135 52.69 -29.50 -1.26
CA LYS A 1135 51.38 -29.07 -0.76
C LYS A 1135 50.64 -28.19 -1.77
N TRP A 1136 51.36 -27.27 -2.42
CA TRP A 1136 50.79 -26.43 -3.49
C TRP A 1136 50.40 -27.26 -4.72
N GLU A 1137 51.19 -28.27 -5.09
CA GLU A 1137 50.86 -29.21 -6.17
C GLU A 1137 49.60 -30.02 -5.85
N GLU A 1138 49.48 -30.53 -4.61
CA GLU A 1138 48.29 -31.25 -4.16
C GLU A 1138 47.04 -30.35 -4.18
N MET A 1139 47.16 -29.12 -3.67
CA MET A 1139 46.10 -28.11 -3.70
C MET A 1139 45.64 -27.80 -5.13
N SER A 1140 46.60 -27.59 -6.03
CA SER A 1140 46.36 -27.33 -7.46
C SER A 1140 45.58 -28.47 -8.10
N GLN A 1141 46.06 -29.70 -7.90
CA GLN A 1141 45.47 -30.89 -8.51
C GLN A 1141 44.04 -31.13 -8.02
N GLU A 1142 43.80 -31.05 -6.71
CA GLU A 1142 42.46 -31.22 -6.12
C GLU A 1142 41.48 -30.16 -6.63
N PHE A 1143 41.93 -28.90 -6.67
CA PHE A 1143 41.12 -27.77 -7.11
C PHE A 1143 40.72 -27.89 -8.58
N TYR A 1144 41.69 -28.02 -9.49
CA TYR A 1144 41.42 -28.09 -10.93
C TYR A 1144 40.66 -29.36 -11.29
N SER A 1145 41.02 -30.53 -10.72
CA SER A 1145 40.32 -31.78 -11.02
C SER A 1145 38.84 -31.70 -10.67
N ARG A 1146 38.47 -31.08 -9.54
CA ARG A 1146 37.06 -30.95 -9.16
C ARG A 1146 36.33 -29.96 -10.07
N VAL A 1147 36.95 -28.80 -10.34
CA VAL A 1147 36.34 -27.76 -11.17
C VAL A 1147 36.10 -28.28 -12.58
N ASP A 1148 37.08 -28.95 -13.19
CA ASP A 1148 36.96 -29.55 -14.52
C ASP A 1148 35.91 -30.66 -14.55
N GLU A 1149 35.89 -31.54 -13.54
CA GLU A 1149 34.94 -32.65 -13.46
C GLU A 1149 33.48 -32.16 -13.39
N GLU A 1150 33.18 -31.17 -12.55
CA GLU A 1150 31.81 -30.66 -12.42
C GLU A 1150 31.42 -29.74 -13.58
N THR A 1151 32.36 -28.96 -14.13
CA THR A 1151 32.12 -28.16 -15.34
C THR A 1151 31.78 -29.05 -16.52
N ALA A 1152 32.47 -30.19 -16.69
CA ALA A 1152 32.15 -31.19 -17.71
C ALA A 1152 30.76 -31.82 -17.52
N LYS A 1153 30.19 -31.79 -16.30
CA LYS A 1153 28.83 -32.26 -15.99
C LYS A 1153 27.76 -31.16 -16.12
N GLY A 1154 28.11 -29.97 -16.62
CA GLY A 1154 27.17 -28.86 -16.82
C GLY A 1154 27.03 -27.91 -15.62
N ASN A 1155 27.82 -28.08 -14.56
CA ASN A 1155 27.89 -27.15 -13.44
C ASN A 1155 29.16 -26.30 -13.55
N ASP A 1156 29.10 -25.14 -14.20
CA ASP A 1156 30.28 -24.33 -14.46
C ASP A 1156 30.85 -23.75 -13.15
N MET A 1157 32.02 -24.25 -12.77
CA MET A 1157 32.70 -23.87 -11.54
C MET A 1157 33.94 -23.00 -11.76
N ARG A 1158 34.22 -22.59 -13.00
CA ARG A 1158 35.48 -21.93 -13.38
C ARG A 1158 35.64 -20.52 -12.81
N GLY A 1159 34.58 -19.93 -12.25
CA GLY A 1159 34.67 -18.71 -11.44
C GLY A 1159 35.23 -18.91 -10.03
N SER A 1160 35.56 -20.15 -9.63
CA SER A 1160 36.12 -20.46 -8.32
C SER A 1160 37.58 -20.00 -8.19
N ILE A 1161 38.02 -19.71 -6.97
CA ILE A 1161 39.37 -19.29 -6.63
C ILE A 1161 39.82 -20.01 -5.36
N LEU A 1162 41.02 -20.60 -5.38
CA LEU A 1162 41.73 -21.07 -4.20
C LEU A 1162 43.00 -20.24 -4.03
N ALA A 1163 43.05 -19.34 -3.04
CA ALA A 1163 44.14 -18.39 -2.92
C ALA A 1163 44.64 -18.20 -1.48
N VAL A 1164 45.87 -17.74 -1.36
CA VAL A 1164 46.56 -17.45 -0.09
C VAL A 1164 46.90 -15.96 -0.08
N GLU A 1165 46.56 -15.30 1.02
CA GLU A 1165 46.80 -13.86 1.23
C GLU A 1165 48.09 -13.67 2.06
N ILE A 1166 49.14 -13.21 1.39
CA ILE A 1166 50.51 -13.12 1.90
C ILE A 1166 50.88 -11.66 2.15
N TYR A 1167 51.09 -11.30 3.41
CA TYR A 1167 51.53 -9.97 3.83
C TYR A 1167 52.24 -10.03 5.18
N LYS A 1168 53.01 -8.99 5.52
CA LYS A 1168 53.77 -8.97 6.77
C LYS A 1168 52.86 -8.92 8.00
N LYS A 1169 52.99 -9.90 8.90
CA LYS A 1169 52.10 -10.04 10.06
C LYS A 1169 52.55 -9.25 11.29
N ASP A 1170 53.75 -8.67 11.30
CA ASP A 1170 54.35 -7.95 12.44
C ASP A 1170 53.40 -6.94 13.09
N LYS A 1171 52.71 -6.13 12.27
CA LYS A 1171 51.77 -5.14 12.78
C LYS A 1171 50.51 -5.78 13.38
N VAL A 1172 49.95 -6.80 12.74
CA VAL A 1172 48.78 -7.55 13.24
C VAL A 1172 49.08 -8.22 14.59
N VAL A 1173 50.27 -8.80 14.74
CA VAL A 1173 50.71 -9.49 15.98
C VAL A 1173 51.25 -8.54 17.04
N SER A 1174 51.47 -7.26 16.71
CA SER A 1174 51.87 -6.23 17.68
C SER A 1174 50.73 -5.89 18.65
N VAL A 1175 49.48 -6.10 18.23
CA VAL A 1175 48.30 -6.04 19.10
C VAL A 1175 48.22 -7.34 19.90
N PRO A 1176 48.27 -7.29 21.25
CA PRO A 1176 48.31 -8.50 22.07
C PRO A 1176 47.11 -9.43 21.85
N PHE A 1177 47.37 -10.73 21.94
CA PHE A 1177 46.30 -11.75 21.99
C PHE A 1177 45.38 -11.46 23.18
N GLY A 1178 44.08 -11.32 22.93
CA GLY A 1178 43.08 -10.94 23.93
C GLY A 1178 42.79 -9.44 24.07
N ALA A 1179 43.49 -8.55 23.36
CA ALA A 1179 43.18 -7.11 23.33
C ALA A 1179 41.88 -6.78 22.58
N THR A 1180 41.41 -7.70 21.74
CA THR A 1180 40.15 -7.66 20.99
C THR A 1180 39.51 -9.03 21.03
N ALA A 1181 38.21 -9.14 20.75
CA ALA A 1181 37.55 -10.45 20.59
C ALA A 1181 38.13 -11.27 19.42
N TYR A 1182 38.60 -10.60 18.36
CA TYR A 1182 39.21 -11.26 17.21
C TYR A 1182 40.46 -12.07 17.60
N SER A 1183 40.48 -13.34 17.20
CA SER A 1183 41.47 -14.32 17.69
C SER A 1183 42.36 -14.92 16.58
N ASN A 1184 42.21 -14.48 15.32
CA ASN A 1184 42.99 -14.99 14.19
C ASN A 1184 44.24 -14.11 13.92
N ARG A 1185 45.11 -13.93 14.93
CA ARG A 1185 46.29 -13.05 14.88
C ARG A 1185 47.62 -13.82 14.81
N GLY A 1186 47.65 -14.99 14.17
CA GLY A 1186 48.88 -15.77 14.04
C GLY A 1186 49.83 -15.27 12.95
N THR A 1187 51.04 -15.84 12.91
CA THR A 1187 52.06 -15.60 11.87
C THR A 1187 51.85 -16.47 10.62
N TYR A 1188 50.67 -17.06 10.47
CA TYR A 1188 50.25 -17.79 9.28
C TYR A 1188 49.51 -16.87 8.29
N PHE A 1189 49.36 -17.35 7.06
CA PHE A 1189 48.66 -16.68 5.97
C PHE A 1189 47.29 -17.30 5.77
N ASP A 1190 46.28 -16.46 5.60
CA ASP A 1190 44.90 -16.93 5.41
C ASP A 1190 44.76 -17.50 4.00
N CYS A 1191 44.11 -18.65 3.90
CA CYS A 1191 43.82 -19.33 2.64
C CYS A 1191 42.31 -19.35 2.43
N MET A 1192 41.87 -18.71 1.35
CA MET A 1192 40.49 -18.61 0.93
C MET A 1192 40.15 -19.70 -0.08
N VAL A 1193 39.03 -20.38 0.16
CA VAL A 1193 38.38 -21.29 -0.78
C VAL A 1193 37.08 -20.61 -1.23
N LEU A 1194 37.12 -19.85 -2.32
CA LEU A 1194 35.94 -19.26 -2.94
C LEU A 1194 35.43 -20.19 -4.03
N THR A 1195 34.29 -20.83 -3.81
CA THR A 1195 33.66 -21.70 -4.81
C THR A 1195 32.51 -20.98 -5.48
N CYS A 1196 32.54 -20.95 -6.81
CA CYS A 1196 31.46 -20.42 -7.66
C CYS A 1196 30.86 -21.57 -8.48
N TRP A 1197 29.56 -21.56 -8.73
CA TRP A 1197 28.88 -22.62 -9.50
C TRP A 1197 27.58 -22.12 -10.14
N THR A 1198 26.98 -22.90 -11.04
CA THR A 1198 25.75 -22.52 -11.75
C THR A 1198 24.55 -23.39 -11.41
N ASP A 1199 24.74 -24.66 -11.04
CA ASP A 1199 23.66 -25.62 -10.80
C ASP A 1199 23.12 -25.55 -9.35
N PRO A 1200 21.86 -25.12 -9.14
CA PRO A 1200 21.24 -25.07 -7.81
C PRO A 1200 21.18 -26.43 -7.10
N ALA A 1201 21.07 -27.54 -7.83
CA ALA A 1201 21.00 -28.87 -7.23
C ALA A 1201 22.30 -29.28 -6.52
N LYS A 1202 23.39 -28.52 -6.75
CA LYS A 1202 24.72 -28.80 -6.21
C LYS A 1202 25.03 -28.06 -4.91
N ASP A 1203 24.14 -27.20 -4.41
CA ASP A 1203 24.39 -26.37 -3.22
C ASP A 1203 24.90 -27.19 -2.01
N GLY A 1204 24.30 -28.36 -1.75
CA GLY A 1204 24.73 -29.25 -0.66
C GLY A 1204 26.11 -29.89 -0.89
N MET A 1205 26.39 -30.32 -2.12
CA MET A 1205 27.66 -30.91 -2.51
C MET A 1205 28.80 -29.89 -2.39
N ILE A 1206 28.61 -28.69 -2.92
CA ILE A 1206 29.61 -27.61 -2.89
C ILE A 1206 29.96 -27.23 -1.45
N ARG A 1207 28.96 -27.12 -0.56
CA ARG A 1207 29.21 -26.89 0.88
C ARG A 1207 30.07 -28.00 1.50
N GLY A 1208 29.84 -29.26 1.12
CA GLY A 1208 30.63 -30.40 1.59
C GLY A 1208 32.07 -30.35 1.07
N TRP A 1209 32.24 -30.13 -0.23
CA TRP A 1209 33.56 -30.06 -0.87
C TRP A 1209 34.40 -28.89 -0.35
N ASN A 1210 33.81 -27.70 -0.25
CA ASN A 1210 34.49 -26.50 0.26
C ASN A 1210 35.08 -26.75 1.66
N ARG A 1211 34.30 -27.34 2.58
CA ARG A 1211 34.78 -27.72 3.92
C ARG A 1211 35.86 -28.79 3.88
N ALA A 1212 35.69 -29.83 3.06
CA ALA A 1212 36.65 -30.92 2.94
C ALA A 1212 38.01 -30.43 2.40
N LEU A 1213 37.99 -29.57 1.39
CA LEU A 1213 39.17 -28.94 0.81
C LEU A 1213 39.88 -28.05 1.85
N ALA A 1214 39.14 -27.18 2.54
CA ALA A 1214 39.71 -26.33 3.59
C ALA A 1214 40.36 -27.15 4.73
N ALA A 1215 39.71 -28.25 5.16
CA ALA A 1215 40.24 -29.15 6.19
C ALA A 1215 41.51 -29.89 5.72
N LYS A 1216 41.54 -30.34 4.46
CA LYS A 1216 42.70 -31.00 3.84
C LYS A 1216 43.90 -30.05 3.76
N ILE A 1217 43.67 -28.79 3.38
CA ILE A 1217 44.71 -27.74 3.35
C ILE A 1217 45.24 -27.44 4.74
N LYS A 1218 44.38 -27.43 5.77
CA LYS A 1218 44.77 -27.09 7.15
C LYS A 1218 45.88 -28.01 7.69
N GLY A 1219 45.75 -29.34 7.50
CA GLY A 1219 46.73 -30.33 7.96
C GLY A 1219 47.04 -30.28 9.47
N GLU A 1220 48.18 -30.85 9.89
CA GLU A 1220 48.57 -30.94 11.31
C GLU A 1220 49.27 -29.67 11.86
N ASN A 1221 49.92 -28.86 11.00
CA ASN A 1221 50.74 -27.68 11.37
C ASN A 1221 49.96 -26.33 11.36
N HIS A 1222 48.86 -26.24 12.09
CA HIS A 1222 47.92 -25.10 12.02
C HIS A 1222 48.03 -24.09 13.18
N THR A 1223 48.90 -24.33 14.16
CA THR A 1223 49.11 -23.44 15.30
C THR A 1223 50.42 -22.67 15.10
N GLY A 1224 50.33 -21.44 14.59
CA GLY A 1224 51.50 -20.54 14.56
C GLY A 1224 52.02 -20.26 15.98
N GLU A 1225 53.27 -19.79 16.10
CA GLU A 1225 53.99 -19.57 17.38
C GLU A 1225 53.33 -18.59 18.39
N ARG A 1226 52.10 -18.10 18.15
CA ARG A 1226 51.34 -17.20 19.04
C ARG A 1226 49.81 -17.44 19.06
N GLY A 1227 49.35 -18.68 18.87
CA GLY A 1227 48.04 -19.11 19.42
C GLY A 1227 46.75 -18.59 18.76
N GLY A 1228 46.74 -18.28 17.46
CA GLY A 1228 45.51 -17.93 16.74
C GLY A 1228 44.63 -19.13 16.36
N VAL A 1229 43.33 -18.92 16.10
CA VAL A 1229 42.36 -19.99 15.77
C VAL A 1229 42.54 -20.60 14.37
N GLY A 1230 43.38 -19.99 13.52
CA GLY A 1230 43.66 -20.49 12.17
C GLY A 1230 42.48 -20.41 11.21
N GLN A 1231 41.52 -19.52 11.49
CA GLN A 1231 40.35 -19.29 10.66
C GLN A 1231 40.04 -17.79 10.64
N TYR A 1232 40.09 -17.19 9.46
CA TYR A 1232 39.67 -15.81 9.29
C TYR A 1232 38.15 -15.69 9.35
N ASN A 1233 37.67 -14.88 10.29
CA ASN A 1233 36.26 -14.82 10.61
C ASN A 1233 35.37 -14.43 9.41
N ASN A 1234 35.84 -13.53 8.54
CA ASN A 1234 35.05 -13.11 7.37
C ASN A 1234 34.94 -14.17 6.26
N TYR A 1235 35.66 -15.29 6.36
CA TYR A 1235 35.52 -16.46 5.47
C TYR A 1235 34.71 -17.60 6.07
N ALA A 1236 34.18 -17.45 7.28
CA ALA A 1236 33.38 -18.50 7.89
C ALA A 1236 32.09 -18.77 7.10
N SER A 1237 31.84 -20.05 6.85
CA SER A 1237 30.51 -20.53 6.51
C SER A 1237 29.60 -20.48 7.76
N SER A 1238 28.29 -20.65 7.59
CA SER A 1238 27.36 -20.71 8.72
C SER A 1238 27.75 -21.79 9.75
N ASP A 1239 27.39 -21.56 11.02
CA ASP A 1239 27.45 -22.52 12.14
C ASP A 1239 28.81 -22.79 12.79
N VAL A 1240 29.75 -21.83 12.74
CA VAL A 1240 31.04 -21.97 13.47
C VAL A 1240 30.81 -21.89 14.98
N GLY A 1241 31.35 -22.85 15.73
CA GLY A 1241 31.27 -22.86 17.19
C GLY A 1241 32.06 -21.71 17.81
N VAL A 1242 31.59 -21.12 18.91
CA VAL A 1242 32.27 -19.97 19.54
C VAL A 1242 33.75 -20.25 19.90
N LYS A 1243 34.07 -21.48 20.35
CA LYS A 1243 35.46 -21.87 20.65
C LYS A 1243 36.31 -22.02 19.38
N GLU A 1244 35.71 -22.44 18.28
CA GLU A 1244 36.39 -22.58 16.99
C GLU A 1244 36.73 -21.21 16.40
N GLY A 1245 35.79 -20.25 16.44
CA GLY A 1245 36.03 -18.89 15.91
C GLY A 1245 36.84 -17.96 16.84
N PHE A 1246 36.84 -18.20 18.16
CA PHE A 1246 37.41 -17.25 19.12
C PHE A 1246 38.36 -17.84 20.17
N GLY A 1247 38.62 -19.15 20.17
CA GLY A 1247 39.61 -19.77 21.06
C GLY A 1247 39.38 -19.42 22.54
N GLU A 1248 40.40 -18.86 23.19
CA GLU A 1248 40.36 -18.48 24.60
C GLU A 1248 39.39 -17.33 24.91
N ASN A 1249 39.10 -16.47 23.92
CA ASN A 1249 38.18 -15.35 24.06
C ASN A 1249 36.70 -15.80 24.13
N ALA A 1250 36.40 -17.05 23.76
CA ALA A 1250 35.05 -17.60 23.72
C ALA A 1250 34.28 -17.43 25.03
N ARG A 1251 34.95 -17.66 26.18
CA ARG A 1251 34.31 -17.55 27.49
C ARG A 1251 33.83 -16.13 27.77
N ARG A 1252 34.70 -15.14 27.57
CA ARG A 1252 34.37 -13.72 27.78
C ARG A 1252 33.25 -13.26 26.84
N LEU A 1253 33.23 -13.76 25.61
CA LEU A 1253 32.14 -13.47 24.66
C LEU A 1253 30.79 -14.01 25.13
N VAL A 1254 30.74 -15.22 25.67
CA VAL A 1254 29.51 -15.80 26.25
C VAL A 1254 29.04 -14.98 27.46
N GLU A 1255 29.96 -14.59 28.35
CA GLU A 1255 29.65 -13.75 29.51
C GLU A 1255 29.10 -12.38 29.08
N LEU A 1256 29.73 -11.71 28.10
CA LEU A 1256 29.25 -10.44 27.56
C LEU A 1256 27.94 -10.58 26.79
N LYS A 1257 27.69 -11.72 26.13
CA LYS A 1257 26.42 -11.99 25.45
C LYS A 1257 25.28 -12.00 26.45
N GLY A 1258 25.47 -12.62 27.62
CA GLY A 1258 24.51 -12.58 28.72
C GLY A 1258 24.26 -11.17 29.27
N LYS A 1259 25.24 -10.27 29.18
CA LYS A 1259 25.10 -8.86 29.59
C LYS A 1259 24.32 -8.01 28.58
N TYR A 1260 24.67 -8.08 27.30
CA TYR A 1260 24.17 -7.15 26.28
C TYR A 1260 23.02 -7.69 25.43
N ASP A 1261 22.82 -9.00 25.40
CA ASP A 1261 21.73 -9.66 24.70
C ASP A 1261 21.34 -10.98 25.40
N PRO A 1262 20.80 -10.89 26.64
CA PRO A 1262 20.46 -12.06 27.46
C PRO A 1262 19.41 -12.96 26.80
N GLU A 1263 18.54 -12.41 25.96
CA GLU A 1263 17.50 -13.14 25.23
C GLU A 1263 17.97 -13.68 23.87
N ASN A 1264 19.25 -13.48 23.53
CA ASN A 1264 19.86 -13.93 22.29
C ASN A 1264 19.10 -13.47 21.02
N ARG A 1265 18.64 -12.22 21.01
CA ARG A 1265 17.95 -11.58 19.88
C ARG A 1265 18.85 -11.48 18.64
N PHE A 1266 20.13 -11.16 18.83
CA PHE A 1266 21.17 -11.22 17.79
C PHE A 1266 21.72 -12.64 17.65
N SER A 1267 20.88 -13.56 17.17
CA SER A 1267 21.22 -14.97 16.95
C SER A 1267 21.70 -15.28 15.53
N ARG A 1268 21.49 -14.35 14.58
CA ARG A 1268 21.81 -14.51 13.15
C ARG A 1268 23.24 -14.03 12.82
N SER A 1269 24.22 -14.73 13.37
CA SER A 1269 25.65 -14.48 13.17
C SER A 1269 26.35 -15.74 12.66
N PRO A 1270 27.47 -15.66 11.92
CA PRO A 1270 28.24 -16.85 11.53
C PRO A 1270 28.72 -17.67 12.75
N TRP A 1271 28.83 -17.00 13.91
CA TRP A 1271 29.30 -17.54 15.18
C TRP A 1271 28.14 -17.86 16.12
N LYS A 1272 28.11 -19.08 16.68
CA LYS A 1272 27.15 -19.45 17.73
C LYS A 1272 27.60 -18.96 19.10
N ILE A 1273 27.41 -17.67 19.37
CA ILE A 1273 27.57 -17.08 20.70
C ILE A 1273 26.17 -17.00 21.33
N VAL A 1274 25.94 -17.80 22.37
CA VAL A 1274 24.65 -17.86 23.09
C VAL A 1274 24.93 -17.56 24.56
N ALA A 1275 24.05 -16.80 25.22
CA ALA A 1275 24.11 -16.60 26.66
C ALA A 1275 23.92 -17.94 27.40
N SER A 1276 24.66 -18.13 28.50
CA SER A 1276 24.63 -19.35 29.31
C SER A 1276 23.35 -19.54 30.09
#